data_AF-Q9WX75-F1
#
_entry.id   AF-Q9WX75-F1
#
_cell.length_a   1.000
_cell.length_b   1.000
_cell.length_c   1.000
_cell.angle_alpha   90.00
_cell.angle_beta   90.00
_cell.angle_gamma   90.00
#
_symmetry.space_group_name_H-M   'P 1'
#
loop_
_entity.id
_entity.type
_entity.pdbx_description
1 polymer ?
#
loop_
_entity_poly.entity_id
_entity_poly.type
_entity_poly.pdbx_seq_one_letter_code
_entity_poly.pdbx_strand_id
1 'polypeptide(L)'
;MYGTWFTTGKVTDLLARTGLDRVPVWVPVVLGVVLMAFVGSVRIDPALQGWVSIGTVTLLLVLNRRRGRGITVFLMMLSLLVSLRYIVWRLTATVQFSNWLQTALAVLLLLAEAYALMTLCLSYFQMAWPLRRREHPLPEDMAQWPSVDVFVPSYNEELSLVRSTVLGALDLDWPADRLNVYILDDGRRKAFHDFAVEAGAGYIIRAENNHAKAGNLNHALAVTDSPFAVIFDCDHVPTRGFLRRTIGWMMADPNLALLQTPHHFYAPDPFQRNLAGGMHVPPEGNMFYGLVQDGNDFWDATFFCGSCAIIRREAVMGIGGFATETVTEDAHTALKMQRRGWGTAYLREPLAAGLATERLILHIGQRVRWARGMIQIMRLDNPMLGAGLRWEQRLCYLSAMSHFLFAIPRLTFLVSPLAFLFLGQNIIAASPLAISVYALPHIFHSVITLSRIEGRWRYSFWSEIYETSLALFLVRITIVTLLQPHKGKFNVTDKGGLLARGYFDWDAVYPNVILAGVLCAALLRGVFGIVWQFHDRLALQSFILNTLWVVISLIIVLASIAVGRETRQTRNAPRVSVRLPVVVTDAHGRQMEGHTHDISLGGLAVGTRLATPDMVGGEVTVRYDSARDGIHVGVPARVLDARDGTLRLRWAVRDLEDERQVVSMVFGRNDAWAGWADFAPDRPLRSLAMVFRSIGGLLRRRPAEAPRALHEMGEGELPATEEKLEKQSFVLKPVPRSARHGATASAALFVAFTALVPAAMAQEAPSPDQSGVTAETPFGDSNTGVVPDALPAIDPAVADRISDAEVTRTLTFRNLGATTGPLTLRGYSPLQGLDVVVPANRVVTHAQLTLSGALSPSLLPEANAVTVTLNEQYVGTLKVDPQHPQFGPVSFDIDPLYFTGDNKLNFHFAGEYRRDCNDLFNEILWARISDMSRITLTTVRITPERKLSRLPAPFFDPNQRSTLRVPVVLPATGDRGALRAAGLVASWFGRIADFRKLSFPVSTTIPASGNAVEVGVNLPVDAEGGRPAGPMLAEVANPNDRWGTVLVVTGRTAQEVEVAARALVFSPDTLGGVASKVVSDVSLETRHPYDAPAFVPTDRPVRFGELVGAADLQGGGFAPAGMTLPFHLPPDLYTWRGRPFLMNMWVRAPGGPVVDLETSRVDVSLNNNYLQSYTLSPPGLWRKWSERLVNQHAGAVGHVTALPPWLLFGQNQLQFNFDARPIDRGACRRTPGDIHMSVDSDSTLDFRRGYHFAEMPNLSYFAEAAFPFSRMADLSETTVVLPDHPDTGTTGAFLDLMGFFGASTWYPAAGVTVMGADEVAQTPPKGDIVVLGTAAQLGGAASGLLARSPYVIHDRHITVGQRMGLQGIWYLFQDHDHAGLKDGVTANLNAPIAEAGVLLAAQSPYDSQRSVVAFTGDTPERIHDLVLSLRNKGDLPSLQGDLVLKNGDRFTSYRTAPVYTVGSLPLWLRLDWFLGHHPSALYLAGLAGAGLAALGVWAWLRGWSRRRIARDDLTGEL
;
A
#
# COMPACT_ATOMS: atom_id res chain seq x y z
N MET A 1 22.09 37.31 6.37
CA MET A 1 23.17 37.01 5.39
C MET A 1 22.73 36.22 4.15
N TYR A 2 21.78 35.26 4.22
CA TYR A 2 21.44 34.40 3.06
C TYR A 2 20.57 35.07 1.96
N GLY A 3 21.16 35.95 1.14
CA GLY A 3 20.46 36.67 0.06
C GLY A 3 20.90 36.37 -1.39
N THR A 4 22.10 35.84 -1.62
CA THR A 4 22.84 36.05 -2.88
C THR A 4 22.86 34.88 -3.88
N TRP A 5 22.39 33.68 -3.50
CA TRP A 5 22.59 32.44 -4.29
C TRP A 5 21.69 32.26 -5.53
N PHE A 6 20.69 33.13 -5.76
CA PHE A 6 19.75 33.02 -6.89
C PHE A 6 19.93 34.10 -7.98
N THR A 7 21.18 34.51 -8.25
CA THR A 7 21.52 35.33 -9.42
C THR A 7 21.91 34.43 -10.60
N THR A 8 21.19 34.55 -11.72
CA THR A 8 21.14 33.55 -12.80
C THR A 8 22.44 33.33 -13.58
N GLY A 9 23.41 34.24 -13.50
CA GLY A 9 24.73 34.07 -14.14
C GLY A 9 25.66 33.09 -13.39
N LYS A 10 25.71 33.17 -12.06
CA LYS A 10 26.71 32.44 -11.26
C LYS A 10 26.55 30.91 -11.31
N VAL A 11 25.33 30.40 -11.40
CA VAL A 11 25.10 28.94 -11.49
C VAL A 11 25.57 28.38 -12.83
N THR A 12 25.38 29.09 -13.94
CA THR A 12 25.90 28.67 -15.25
C THR A 12 27.42 28.76 -15.33
N ASP A 13 28.02 29.80 -14.74
CA ASP A 13 29.47 29.93 -14.64
C ASP A 13 30.10 28.85 -13.74
N LEU A 14 29.42 28.46 -12.65
CA LEU A 14 29.85 27.35 -11.78
C LEU A 14 29.78 25.98 -12.49
N LEU A 15 28.72 25.73 -13.28
CA LEU A 15 28.55 24.48 -14.04
C LEU A 15 29.63 24.34 -15.13
N ALA A 16 29.94 25.42 -15.86
CA ALA A 16 31.03 25.44 -16.84
C ALA A 16 32.41 25.24 -16.19
N ARG A 17 32.67 25.86 -15.02
CA ARG A 17 33.91 25.66 -14.24
C ARG A 17 34.07 24.26 -13.64
N THR A 18 33.02 23.43 -13.65
CA THR A 18 33.03 22.07 -13.08
C THR A 18 32.89 20.96 -14.14
N GLY A 19 32.86 21.30 -15.43
CA GLY A 19 32.69 20.33 -16.52
C GLY A 19 31.29 19.71 -16.60
N LEU A 20 30.34 20.17 -15.77
CA LEU A 20 28.96 19.69 -15.72
C LEU A 20 28.14 20.11 -16.94
N ASP A 21 28.65 21.04 -17.75
CA ASP A 21 28.17 21.36 -19.10
C ASP A 21 28.35 20.21 -20.11
N ARG A 22 29.30 19.29 -19.87
CA ARG A 22 29.46 18.06 -20.67
C ARG A 22 28.57 16.90 -20.20
N VAL A 23 28.02 16.97 -18.98
CA VAL A 23 27.16 15.91 -18.44
C VAL A 23 25.79 15.99 -19.12
N PRO A 24 25.29 14.92 -19.76
CA PRO A 24 23.97 14.93 -20.38
C PRO A 24 22.90 15.33 -19.36
N VAL A 25 22.04 16.28 -19.71
CA VAL A 25 21.05 16.87 -18.78
C VAL A 25 20.14 15.83 -18.12
N TRP A 26 19.99 14.67 -18.76
CA TRP A 26 19.29 13.49 -18.26
C TRP A 26 19.93 12.85 -17.01
N VAL A 27 21.25 12.92 -16.83
CA VAL A 27 21.96 12.27 -15.71
C VAL A 27 21.46 12.76 -14.33
N PRO A 28 21.41 14.07 -14.02
CA PRO A 28 20.82 14.54 -12.76
C PRO A 28 19.32 14.27 -12.65
N VAL A 29 18.58 14.16 -13.77
CA VAL A 29 17.17 13.73 -13.76
C VAL A 29 17.06 12.27 -13.33
N VAL A 30 17.78 11.36 -13.98
CA VAL A 30 17.76 9.92 -13.67
C VAL A 30 18.26 9.66 -12.24
N LEU A 31 19.37 10.27 -11.82
CA LEU A 31 19.89 10.13 -10.46
C LEU A 31 18.89 10.68 -9.41
N GLY A 32 18.30 11.86 -9.68
CA GLY A 32 17.29 12.45 -8.81
C GLY A 32 16.02 11.60 -8.71
N VAL A 33 15.54 11.06 -9.83
CA VAL A 33 14.35 10.18 -9.90
C VAL A 33 14.61 8.83 -9.25
N VAL A 34 15.78 8.22 -9.43
CA VAL A 34 16.15 6.96 -8.75
C VAL A 34 16.25 7.17 -7.24
N LEU A 35 16.86 8.27 -6.79
CA LEU A 35 16.91 8.62 -5.37
C LEU A 35 15.51 8.93 -4.80
N MET A 36 14.67 9.65 -5.55
CA MET A 36 13.25 9.88 -5.21
C MET A 36 12.43 8.58 -5.18
N ALA A 37 12.73 7.59 -6.04
CA ALA A 37 12.05 6.31 -6.04
C ALA A 37 12.49 5.43 -4.85
N PHE A 38 13.79 5.41 -4.54
CA PHE A 38 14.31 4.70 -3.38
C PHE A 38 13.75 5.29 -2.08
N VAL A 39 13.93 6.59 -1.84
CA VAL A 39 13.35 7.35 -0.71
C VAL A 39 11.82 7.30 -0.73
N GLY A 40 11.21 7.28 -1.92
CA GLY A 40 9.78 7.08 -2.13
C GLY A 40 9.28 5.73 -1.59
N SER A 41 10.13 4.71 -1.62
CA SER A 41 9.78 3.37 -1.18
C SER A 41 9.96 3.13 0.33
N VAL A 42 10.92 3.78 1.00
CA VAL A 42 11.35 3.42 2.37
C VAL A 42 10.18 3.47 3.35
N ARG A 43 9.92 2.37 4.06
CA ARG A 43 8.88 2.30 5.09
C ARG A 43 9.44 2.82 6.42
N ILE A 44 8.73 3.76 7.04
CA ILE A 44 8.98 4.24 8.40
C ILE A 44 7.68 4.18 9.20
N ASP A 45 7.80 4.20 10.52
CA ASP A 45 6.66 4.27 11.44
C ASP A 45 5.77 5.51 11.15
N PRO A 46 4.43 5.44 11.29
CA PRO A 46 3.54 6.59 11.13
C PRO A 46 3.90 7.83 11.96
N ALA A 47 4.44 7.69 13.18
CA ALA A 47 4.88 8.83 13.99
C ALA A 47 6.08 9.53 13.35
N LEU A 48 7.07 8.77 12.87
CA LEU A 48 8.25 9.30 12.17
C LEU A 48 7.88 9.89 10.80
N GLN A 49 6.92 9.28 10.09
CA GLN A 49 6.34 9.90 8.89
C GLN A 49 5.65 11.23 9.23
N GLY A 50 5.01 11.36 10.40
CA GLY A 50 4.47 12.63 10.89
C GLY A 50 5.49 13.77 10.85
N TRP A 51 6.72 13.53 11.34
CA TRP A 51 7.80 14.52 11.30
C TRP A 51 8.27 14.86 9.88
N VAL A 52 8.48 13.85 9.02
CA VAL A 52 8.84 14.04 7.60
C VAL A 52 7.75 14.84 6.86
N SER A 53 6.49 14.57 7.17
CA SER A 53 5.31 15.23 6.61
C SER A 53 5.17 16.68 7.07
N ILE A 54 5.41 16.97 8.36
CA ILE A 54 5.46 18.35 8.87
C ILE A 54 6.62 19.13 8.22
N GLY A 55 7.79 18.50 8.08
CA GLY A 55 8.96 19.09 7.42
C GLY A 55 8.70 19.47 5.96
N THR A 56 8.20 18.52 5.16
CA THR A 56 7.90 18.73 3.72
C THR A 56 6.83 19.80 3.51
N VAL A 57 5.73 19.79 4.28
CA VAL A 57 4.67 20.81 4.20
C VAL A 57 5.17 22.18 4.66
N THR A 58 6.01 22.25 5.70
CA THR A 58 6.62 23.51 6.14
C THR A 58 7.54 24.08 5.05
N LEU A 59 8.37 23.24 4.42
CA LEU A 59 9.24 23.65 3.32
C LEU A 59 8.44 24.15 2.11
N LEU A 60 7.37 23.43 1.73
CA LEU A 60 6.41 23.84 0.71
C LEU A 60 5.84 25.24 0.98
N LEU A 61 5.34 25.48 2.21
CA LEU A 61 4.76 26.77 2.60
C LEU A 61 5.79 27.90 2.59
N VAL A 62 7.03 27.65 3.02
CA VAL A 62 8.13 28.63 3.00
C VAL A 62 8.57 28.94 1.56
N LEU A 63 8.80 27.93 0.73
CA LEU A 63 9.28 28.10 -0.64
C LEU A 63 8.21 28.69 -1.58
N ASN A 64 6.94 28.36 -1.39
CA ASN A 64 5.86 28.89 -2.25
C ASN A 64 5.75 30.42 -2.14
N ARG A 65 6.16 31.03 -1.01
CA ARG A 65 6.20 32.51 -0.87
C ARG A 65 7.23 33.18 -1.79
N ARG A 66 8.20 32.45 -2.33
CA ARG A 66 9.19 32.97 -3.30
C ARG A 66 8.74 32.74 -4.75
N ARG A 67 8.96 33.72 -5.62
CA ARG A 67 8.68 33.63 -7.07
C ARG A 67 9.91 33.09 -7.83
N GLY A 68 9.68 32.28 -8.86
CA GLY A 68 10.72 31.79 -9.78
C GLY A 68 10.42 30.41 -10.36
N ARG A 69 10.75 30.18 -11.65
CA ARG A 69 10.48 28.91 -12.35
C ARG A 69 11.17 27.71 -11.70
N GLY A 70 12.45 27.83 -11.34
CA GLY A 70 13.19 26.73 -10.68
C GLY A 70 12.59 26.30 -9.33
N ILE A 71 12.03 27.25 -8.55
CA ILE A 71 11.31 26.94 -7.31
C ILE A 71 10.00 26.21 -7.62
N THR A 72 9.29 26.56 -8.69
CA THR A 72 8.09 25.83 -9.13
C THR A 72 8.44 24.39 -9.54
N VAL A 73 9.51 24.18 -10.32
CA VAL A 73 9.96 22.83 -10.70
C VAL A 73 10.40 22.02 -9.48
N PHE A 74 11.08 22.63 -8.49
CA PHE A 74 11.40 21.98 -7.23
C PHE A 74 10.14 21.55 -6.45
N LEU A 75 9.12 22.41 -6.37
CA LEU A 75 7.86 22.07 -5.71
C LEU A 75 7.09 20.98 -6.48
N MET A 76 7.16 20.92 -7.82
CA MET A 76 6.66 19.79 -8.60
C MET A 76 7.37 18.49 -8.23
N MET A 77 8.71 18.45 -8.23
CA MET A 77 9.47 17.24 -7.90
C MET A 77 9.25 16.80 -6.44
N LEU A 78 9.19 17.75 -5.50
CA LEU A 78 8.88 17.46 -4.10
C LEU A 78 7.44 16.96 -3.92
N SER A 79 6.49 17.51 -4.67
CA SER A 79 5.10 17.01 -4.72
C SER A 79 5.04 15.59 -5.27
N LEU A 80 5.77 15.29 -6.36
CA LEU A 80 5.87 13.93 -6.89
C LEU A 80 6.53 12.95 -5.90
N LEU A 81 7.57 13.36 -5.16
CA LEU A 81 8.17 12.53 -4.11
C LEU A 81 7.18 12.19 -3.00
N VAL A 82 6.47 13.17 -2.46
CA VAL A 82 5.46 12.96 -1.40
C VAL A 82 4.29 12.09 -1.91
N SER A 83 3.86 12.31 -3.16
CA SER A 83 2.84 11.50 -3.83
C SER A 83 3.30 10.07 -4.09
N LEU A 84 4.58 9.87 -4.38
CA LEU A 84 5.18 8.54 -4.55
C LEU A 84 5.28 7.79 -3.22
N ARG A 85 5.66 8.47 -2.13
CA ARG A 85 5.58 7.89 -0.77
C ARG A 85 4.16 7.46 -0.43
N TYR A 86 3.15 8.29 -0.75
CA TYR A 86 1.75 7.94 -0.55
C TYR A 86 1.33 6.68 -1.33
N ILE A 87 1.56 6.64 -2.66
CA ILE A 87 1.07 5.52 -3.47
C ILE A 87 1.85 4.22 -3.21
N VAL A 88 3.15 4.29 -2.91
CA VAL A 88 3.94 3.09 -2.57
C VAL A 88 3.54 2.55 -1.20
N TRP A 89 3.31 3.41 -0.19
CA TRP A 89 2.71 3.00 1.07
C TRP A 89 1.33 2.36 0.86
N ARG A 90 0.46 2.99 0.05
CA ARG A 90 -0.87 2.48 -0.29
C ARG A 90 -0.78 1.07 -0.88
N LEU A 91 0.03 0.88 -1.92
CA LEU A 91 0.23 -0.39 -2.63
C LEU A 91 0.88 -1.48 -1.76
N THR A 92 1.83 -1.14 -0.89
CA THR A 92 2.68 -2.15 -0.20
C THR A 92 2.27 -2.47 1.23
N ALA A 93 1.49 -1.62 1.90
CA ALA A 93 1.21 -1.75 3.33
C ALA A 93 -0.28 -1.78 3.70
N THR A 94 -1.20 -1.52 2.76
CA THR A 94 -2.62 -1.23 3.11
C THR A 94 -3.70 -1.88 2.22
N VAL A 95 -3.29 -2.78 1.32
CA VAL A 95 -4.20 -3.61 0.52
C VAL A 95 -4.31 -4.98 1.21
N GLN A 96 -5.54 -5.42 1.47
CA GLN A 96 -5.87 -6.75 2.00
C GLN A 96 -7.03 -7.33 1.20
N PHE A 97 -7.01 -8.65 0.99
CA PHE A 97 -7.95 -9.36 0.12
C PHE A 97 -8.85 -10.32 0.90
N SER A 98 -9.33 -9.89 2.08
CA SER A 98 -10.02 -10.77 3.05
C SER A 98 -11.41 -11.22 2.59
N ASN A 99 -12.11 -10.42 1.77
CA ASN A 99 -13.33 -10.84 1.08
C ASN A 99 -13.46 -10.15 -0.29
N TRP A 100 -14.34 -10.67 -1.16
CA TRP A 100 -14.46 -10.19 -2.56
C TRP A 100 -15.00 -8.76 -2.66
N LEU A 101 -15.89 -8.34 -1.77
CA LEU A 101 -16.52 -7.02 -1.79
C LEU A 101 -15.53 -5.94 -1.32
N GLN A 102 -14.83 -6.20 -0.20
CA GLN A 102 -13.71 -5.39 0.26
C GLN A 102 -12.63 -5.28 -0.82
N THR A 103 -12.28 -6.39 -1.48
CA THR A 103 -11.32 -6.43 -2.58
C THR A 103 -11.76 -5.52 -3.73
N ALA A 104 -13.00 -5.66 -4.22
CA ALA A 104 -13.52 -4.86 -5.32
C ALA A 104 -13.54 -3.36 -4.99
N LEU A 105 -13.98 -2.99 -3.78
CA LEU A 105 -14.04 -1.59 -3.35
C LEU A 105 -12.64 -0.98 -3.09
N ALA A 106 -11.72 -1.75 -2.51
CA ALA A 106 -10.34 -1.33 -2.27
C ALA A 106 -9.56 -1.15 -3.59
N VAL A 107 -9.73 -2.07 -4.56
CA VAL A 107 -9.15 -1.96 -5.90
C VAL A 107 -9.76 -0.79 -6.68
N LEU A 108 -11.08 -0.57 -6.60
CA LEU A 108 -11.73 0.58 -7.23
C LEU A 108 -11.20 1.92 -6.69
N LEU A 109 -11.01 2.03 -5.37
CA LEU A 109 -10.38 3.20 -4.76
C LEU A 109 -8.92 3.35 -5.21
N LEU A 110 -8.14 2.27 -5.18
CA LEU A 110 -6.73 2.28 -5.60
C LEU A 110 -6.55 2.70 -7.06
N LEU A 111 -7.45 2.28 -7.96
CA LEU A 111 -7.46 2.70 -9.36
C LEU A 111 -7.82 4.18 -9.51
N ALA A 112 -8.71 4.71 -8.68
CA ALA A 112 -9.00 6.15 -8.63
C ALA A 112 -7.81 6.97 -8.12
N GLU A 113 -7.11 6.49 -7.08
CA GLU A 113 -5.88 7.07 -6.55
C GLU A 113 -4.74 7.06 -7.60
N ALA A 114 -4.57 5.95 -8.31
CA ALA A 114 -3.60 5.83 -9.40
C ALA A 114 -3.92 6.74 -10.59
N TYR A 115 -5.21 6.88 -10.96
CA TYR A 115 -5.64 7.85 -11.97
C TYR A 115 -5.34 9.29 -11.55
N ALA A 116 -5.59 9.65 -10.30
CA ALA A 116 -5.32 10.99 -9.79
C ALA A 116 -3.81 11.32 -9.85
N LEU A 117 -2.95 10.36 -9.48
CA LEU A 117 -1.50 10.49 -9.61
C LEU A 117 -1.04 10.59 -11.08
N MET A 118 -1.57 9.75 -11.97
CA MET A 118 -1.29 9.83 -13.41
C MET A 118 -1.66 11.21 -13.98
N THR A 119 -2.84 11.72 -13.62
CA THR A 119 -3.32 13.04 -14.05
C THR A 119 -2.46 14.16 -13.48
N LEU A 120 -2.00 14.06 -12.22
CA LEU A 120 -1.07 15.01 -11.61
C LEU A 120 0.27 15.07 -12.38
N CYS A 121 0.83 13.90 -12.74
CA CYS A 121 2.06 13.80 -13.53
C CYS A 121 1.91 14.42 -14.93
N LEU A 122 0.80 14.13 -15.62
CA LEU A 122 0.51 14.65 -16.96
C LEU A 122 0.24 16.17 -16.95
N SER A 123 -0.52 16.67 -15.97
CA SER A 123 -0.71 18.11 -15.75
C SER A 123 0.61 18.82 -15.46
N TYR A 124 1.50 18.26 -14.63
CA TYR A 124 2.82 18.83 -14.42
C TYR A 124 3.67 18.82 -15.71
N PHE A 125 3.62 17.75 -16.51
CA PHE A 125 4.33 17.67 -17.80
C PHE A 125 3.89 18.75 -18.80
N GLN A 126 2.59 18.98 -18.95
CA GLN A 126 2.05 20.03 -19.82
C GLN A 126 2.32 21.44 -19.25
N MET A 127 2.05 21.66 -17.96
CA MET A 127 2.06 23.00 -17.37
C MET A 127 3.45 23.46 -16.87
N ALA A 128 4.49 22.62 -16.93
CA ALA A 128 5.81 22.96 -16.41
C ALA A 128 6.47 24.17 -17.10
N TRP A 129 6.28 24.32 -18.41
CA TRP A 129 6.91 25.39 -19.18
C TRP A 129 6.05 25.89 -20.34
N PRO A 130 4.98 26.65 -20.08
CA PRO A 130 4.15 27.24 -21.13
C PRO A 130 5.00 28.17 -22.02
N LEU A 131 4.90 27.99 -23.35
CA LEU A 131 5.84 28.53 -24.35
C LEU A 131 5.76 30.06 -24.43
N ARG A 132 4.53 30.60 -24.44
CA ARG A 132 4.20 32.02 -24.63
C ARG A 132 4.62 32.55 -26.00
N ARG A 133 4.19 31.85 -27.05
CA ARG A 133 4.28 32.31 -28.45
C ARG A 133 3.75 33.74 -28.57
N ARG A 134 4.43 34.55 -29.40
CA ARG A 134 4.03 35.90 -29.79
C ARG A 134 3.54 35.88 -31.23
N GLU A 135 2.90 36.95 -31.67
CA GLU A 135 2.68 37.21 -33.10
C GLU A 135 4.03 37.21 -33.87
N HIS A 136 4.02 36.69 -35.10
CA HIS A 136 5.12 36.81 -36.05
C HIS A 136 4.77 37.92 -37.06
N PRO A 137 5.71 38.81 -37.44
CA PRO A 137 5.43 39.85 -38.42
C PRO A 137 4.99 39.27 -39.77
N LEU A 138 4.14 40.00 -40.48
CA LEU A 138 3.86 39.76 -41.90
C LEU A 138 4.91 40.48 -42.77
N PRO A 139 5.11 40.05 -44.03
CA PRO A 139 5.83 40.86 -45.01
C PRO A 139 5.22 42.26 -45.16
N GLU A 140 6.04 43.29 -45.28
CA GLU A 140 5.57 44.68 -45.47
C GLU A 140 4.79 44.84 -46.78
N ASP A 141 5.17 44.07 -47.79
CA ASP A 141 4.49 44.01 -49.09
C ASP A 141 3.21 43.15 -49.01
N MET A 142 2.07 43.83 -49.05
CA MET A 142 0.74 43.21 -49.08
C MET A 142 0.49 42.35 -50.34
N ALA A 143 1.27 42.52 -51.42
CA ALA A 143 1.16 41.65 -52.59
C ALA A 143 1.60 40.21 -52.33
N GLN A 144 2.35 39.96 -51.25
CA GLN A 144 2.77 38.62 -50.81
C GLN A 144 1.76 37.93 -49.87
N TRP A 145 0.73 38.66 -49.39
CA TRP A 145 -0.22 38.12 -48.42
C TRP A 145 -1.16 37.10 -49.09
N PRO A 146 -1.36 35.90 -48.52
CA PRO A 146 -2.14 34.84 -49.17
C PRO A 146 -3.64 35.16 -49.23
N SER A 147 -4.33 34.53 -50.19
CA SER A 147 -5.78 34.39 -50.14
C SER A 147 -6.20 33.52 -48.95
N VAL A 148 -7.34 33.85 -48.34
CA VAL A 148 -7.87 33.18 -47.16
C VAL A 148 -9.38 32.96 -47.31
N ASP A 149 -9.82 31.72 -47.11
CA ASP A 149 -11.23 31.37 -47.02
C ASP A 149 -11.65 31.35 -45.53
N VAL A 150 -12.69 32.11 -45.16
CA VAL A 150 -13.26 32.14 -43.82
C VAL A 150 -14.60 31.40 -43.83
N PHE A 151 -14.69 30.32 -43.07
CA PHE A 151 -15.83 29.43 -43.00
C PHE A 151 -16.63 29.63 -41.71
N VAL A 152 -17.92 29.95 -41.87
CA VAL A 152 -18.89 30.11 -40.78
C VAL A 152 -20.01 29.05 -40.92
N PRO A 153 -19.82 27.83 -40.38
CA PRO A 153 -20.84 26.79 -40.44
C PRO A 153 -22.00 27.02 -39.47
N SER A 154 -23.21 26.70 -39.92
CA SER A 154 -24.46 26.76 -39.14
C SER A 154 -25.42 25.62 -39.53
N TYR A 155 -26.33 25.27 -38.63
CA TYR A 155 -27.32 24.20 -38.80
C TYR A 155 -28.74 24.62 -38.39
N ASN A 156 -28.90 25.18 -37.19
CA ASN A 156 -30.20 25.59 -36.64
C ASN A 156 -30.17 26.88 -35.80
N GLU A 157 -29.02 27.54 -35.72
CA GLU A 157 -28.87 28.80 -34.99
C GLU A 157 -29.53 29.96 -35.74
N GLU A 158 -30.06 30.97 -35.04
CA GLU A 158 -30.77 32.09 -35.69
C GLU A 158 -29.86 32.94 -36.59
N LEU A 159 -30.46 33.51 -37.66
CA LEU A 159 -29.77 34.46 -38.54
C LEU A 159 -29.20 35.68 -37.79
N SER A 160 -29.88 36.13 -36.73
CA SER A 160 -29.46 37.22 -35.84
C SER A 160 -28.05 37.02 -35.26
N LEU A 161 -27.71 35.77 -34.90
CA LEU A 161 -26.41 35.36 -34.39
C LEU A 161 -25.36 35.34 -35.51
N VAL A 162 -25.73 34.73 -36.65
CA VAL A 162 -24.81 34.51 -37.77
C VAL A 162 -24.46 35.81 -38.50
N ARG A 163 -25.39 36.77 -38.59
CA ARG A 163 -25.14 38.13 -39.12
C ARG A 163 -23.96 38.79 -38.40
N SER A 164 -23.93 38.74 -37.07
CA SER A 164 -22.86 39.33 -36.26
C SER A 164 -21.48 38.74 -36.60
N THR A 165 -21.38 37.41 -36.70
CA THR A 165 -20.13 36.72 -37.00
C THR A 165 -19.66 36.99 -38.44
N VAL A 166 -20.58 36.97 -39.41
CA VAL A 166 -20.27 37.23 -40.83
C VAL A 166 -19.87 38.68 -41.06
N LEU A 167 -20.53 39.65 -40.41
CA LEU A 167 -20.16 41.06 -40.48
C LEU A 167 -18.77 41.32 -39.89
N GLY A 168 -18.44 40.70 -38.74
CA GLY A 168 -17.09 40.75 -38.17
C GLY A 168 -16.03 40.12 -39.08
N ALA A 169 -16.34 38.98 -39.72
CA ALA A 169 -15.45 38.33 -40.68
C ALA A 169 -15.23 39.17 -41.96
N LEU A 170 -16.27 39.86 -42.44
CA LEU A 170 -16.17 40.81 -43.56
C LEU A 170 -15.43 42.11 -43.21
N ASP A 171 -15.10 42.33 -41.94
CA ASP A 171 -14.36 43.49 -41.42
C ASP A 171 -12.89 43.17 -41.05
N LEU A 172 -12.41 41.96 -41.33
CA LEU A 172 -11.01 41.59 -41.11
C LEU A 172 -10.03 42.48 -41.91
N ASP A 173 -8.91 42.87 -41.29
CA ASP A 173 -7.91 43.79 -41.84
C ASP A 173 -7.02 43.11 -42.91
N TRP A 174 -7.62 42.77 -44.05
CA TRP A 174 -7.03 42.02 -45.16
C TRP A 174 -7.38 42.64 -46.53
N PRO A 175 -6.58 42.41 -47.60
CA PRO A 175 -6.94 42.83 -48.96
C PRO A 175 -8.27 42.20 -49.41
N ALA A 176 -9.19 43.02 -49.93
CA ALA A 176 -10.55 42.62 -50.27
C ALA A 176 -10.65 41.73 -51.53
N ASP A 177 -9.58 41.60 -52.30
CA ASP A 177 -9.36 40.63 -53.37
C ASP A 177 -8.89 39.26 -52.86
N ARG A 178 -8.55 39.14 -51.57
CA ARG A 178 -7.92 37.96 -50.94
C ARG A 178 -8.65 37.44 -49.71
N LEU A 179 -9.82 38.00 -49.40
CA LEU A 179 -10.64 37.65 -48.24
C LEU A 179 -11.99 37.10 -48.70
N ASN A 180 -12.15 35.78 -48.66
CA ASN A 180 -13.39 35.10 -49.05
C ASN A 180 -14.17 34.66 -47.80
N VAL A 181 -15.28 35.32 -47.46
CA VAL A 181 -16.13 34.91 -46.33
C VAL A 181 -17.29 34.06 -46.82
N TYR A 182 -17.48 32.87 -46.26
CA TYR A 182 -18.54 31.93 -46.62
C TYR A 182 -19.39 31.49 -45.42
N ILE A 183 -20.70 31.56 -45.57
CA ILE A 183 -21.68 30.89 -44.70
C ILE A 183 -21.84 29.44 -45.20
N LEU A 184 -21.72 28.45 -44.30
CA LEU A 184 -21.90 27.02 -44.65
C LEU A 184 -23.16 26.48 -43.95
N ASP A 185 -24.30 26.47 -44.64
CA ASP A 185 -25.62 26.28 -44.02
C ASP A 185 -26.22 24.89 -44.25
N ASP A 186 -25.98 23.97 -43.31
CA ASP A 186 -26.60 22.64 -43.34
C ASP A 186 -28.14 22.68 -43.15
N GLY A 187 -28.67 23.82 -42.67
CA GLY A 187 -30.10 24.07 -42.52
C GLY A 187 -30.84 24.38 -43.82
N ARG A 188 -30.12 24.82 -44.88
CA ARG A 188 -30.62 25.24 -46.20
C ARG A 188 -31.70 26.32 -46.17
N ARG A 189 -31.47 27.40 -45.42
CA ARG A 189 -32.44 28.46 -45.13
C ARG A 189 -32.30 29.63 -46.10
N LYS A 190 -33.38 29.99 -46.79
CA LYS A 190 -33.39 31.08 -47.78
C LYS A 190 -32.98 32.43 -47.16
N ALA A 191 -33.37 32.71 -45.92
CA ALA A 191 -33.00 33.94 -45.22
C ALA A 191 -31.46 34.09 -45.06
N PHE A 192 -30.72 32.98 -44.95
CA PHE A 192 -29.25 32.99 -44.87
C PHE A 192 -28.61 33.24 -46.25
N HIS A 193 -29.18 32.66 -47.31
CA HIS A 193 -28.80 32.96 -48.69
C HIS A 193 -29.00 34.45 -49.02
N ASP A 194 -30.19 34.98 -48.72
CA ASP A 194 -30.56 36.36 -49.03
C ASP A 194 -29.65 37.35 -48.27
N PHE A 195 -29.34 37.07 -47.00
CA PHE A 195 -28.35 37.83 -46.22
C PHE A 195 -26.93 37.73 -46.79
N ALA A 196 -26.49 36.56 -47.27
CA ALA A 196 -25.18 36.43 -47.89
C ALA A 196 -25.05 37.35 -49.12
N VAL A 197 -26.09 37.38 -49.96
CA VAL A 197 -26.20 38.31 -51.10
C VAL A 197 -26.22 39.79 -50.62
N GLU A 198 -26.98 40.11 -49.57
CA GLU A 198 -27.05 41.46 -48.96
C GLU A 198 -25.66 41.95 -48.50
N ALA A 199 -24.92 41.11 -47.77
CA ALA A 199 -23.61 41.42 -47.19
C ALA A 199 -22.43 41.29 -48.18
N GLY A 200 -22.61 40.55 -49.28
CA GLY A 200 -21.54 40.23 -50.24
C GLY A 200 -20.70 39.00 -49.87
N ALA A 201 -21.14 38.23 -48.87
CA ALA A 201 -20.54 36.95 -48.50
C ALA A 201 -20.93 35.83 -49.47
N GLY A 202 -20.12 34.78 -49.54
CA GLY A 202 -20.50 33.52 -50.17
C GLY A 202 -21.44 32.68 -49.29
N TYR A 203 -22.17 31.77 -49.92
CA TYR A 203 -23.12 30.87 -49.26
C TYR A 203 -23.01 29.48 -49.87
N ILE A 204 -22.76 28.47 -49.04
CA ILE A 204 -22.52 27.08 -49.45
C ILE A 204 -23.54 26.18 -48.74
N ILE A 205 -24.22 25.34 -49.52
CA ILE A 205 -25.09 24.27 -49.04
C ILE A 205 -24.80 22.97 -49.78
N ARG A 206 -25.18 21.85 -49.16
CA ARG A 206 -24.97 20.50 -49.68
C ARG A 206 -26.26 19.67 -49.67
N ALA A 207 -26.32 18.69 -50.56
CA ALA A 207 -27.45 17.74 -50.65
C ALA A 207 -27.61 16.89 -49.36
N GLU A 208 -26.53 16.34 -48.81
CA GLU A 208 -26.56 15.43 -47.65
C GLU A 208 -25.79 15.94 -46.44
N ASN A 209 -26.43 15.89 -45.27
CA ASN A 209 -25.91 16.36 -43.97
C ASN A 209 -24.97 15.35 -43.28
N ASN A 210 -24.26 14.52 -44.04
CA ASN A 210 -23.44 13.43 -43.50
C ASN A 210 -22.27 13.98 -42.67
N HIS A 211 -21.95 13.31 -41.56
CA HIS A 211 -20.88 13.70 -40.63
C HIS A 211 -20.96 15.13 -40.06
N ALA A 212 -22.16 15.74 -40.04
CA ALA A 212 -22.42 17.06 -39.45
C ALA A 212 -21.37 18.12 -39.89
N LYS A 213 -20.85 18.92 -38.95
CA LYS A 213 -19.89 20.02 -39.20
C LYS A 213 -18.64 19.58 -39.97
N ALA A 214 -18.08 18.40 -39.67
CA ALA A 214 -16.91 17.87 -40.40
C ALA A 214 -17.21 17.71 -41.90
N GLY A 215 -18.35 17.10 -42.22
CA GLY A 215 -18.79 16.93 -43.61
C GLY A 215 -19.14 18.25 -44.31
N ASN A 216 -19.65 19.24 -43.57
CA ASN A 216 -19.95 20.57 -44.10
C ASN A 216 -18.64 21.31 -44.47
N LEU A 217 -17.65 21.29 -43.57
CA LEU A 217 -16.31 21.83 -43.83
C LEU A 217 -15.58 21.10 -44.97
N ASN A 218 -15.69 19.76 -45.05
CA ASN A 218 -15.12 18.98 -46.16
C ASN A 218 -15.78 19.30 -47.51
N HIS A 219 -17.10 19.57 -47.53
CA HIS A 219 -17.78 20.01 -48.74
C HIS A 219 -17.31 21.42 -49.14
N ALA A 220 -17.20 22.36 -48.19
CA ALA A 220 -16.68 23.70 -48.45
C ALA A 220 -15.26 23.68 -49.03
N LEU A 221 -14.36 22.86 -48.46
CA LEU A 221 -13.01 22.66 -48.99
C LEU A 221 -13.01 22.12 -50.43
N ALA A 222 -13.96 21.26 -50.81
CA ALA A 222 -14.04 20.72 -52.17
C ALA A 222 -14.48 21.73 -53.24
N VAL A 223 -15.01 22.91 -52.85
CA VAL A 223 -15.57 23.92 -53.76
C VAL A 223 -14.92 25.31 -53.63
N THR A 224 -13.80 25.39 -52.91
CA THR A 224 -13.02 26.62 -52.63
C THR A 224 -11.52 26.33 -52.75
N ASP A 225 -10.69 27.36 -52.88
CA ASP A 225 -9.33 27.25 -53.41
C ASP A 225 -8.22 27.99 -52.61
N SER A 226 -8.50 28.80 -51.59
CA SER A 226 -7.45 29.55 -50.87
C SER A 226 -6.53 28.63 -50.05
N PRO A 227 -5.20 28.90 -49.97
CA PRO A 227 -4.25 28.02 -49.26
C PRO A 227 -4.51 27.88 -47.75
N PHE A 228 -5.20 28.84 -47.14
CA PHE A 228 -5.57 28.82 -45.72
C PHE A 228 -7.09 28.93 -45.54
N ALA A 229 -7.62 28.06 -44.68
CA ALA A 229 -9.01 28.08 -44.23
C ALA A 229 -9.08 28.51 -42.76
N VAL A 230 -9.96 29.47 -42.44
CA VAL A 230 -10.19 29.98 -41.09
C VAL A 230 -11.56 29.56 -40.63
N ILE A 231 -11.65 28.94 -39.45
CA ILE A 231 -12.91 28.41 -38.93
C ILE A 231 -13.40 29.26 -37.77
N PHE A 232 -14.61 29.80 -37.87
CA PHE A 232 -15.36 30.38 -36.76
C PHE A 232 -16.71 29.67 -36.63
N ASP A 233 -17.04 29.16 -35.44
CA ASP A 233 -18.44 28.84 -35.13
C ASP A 233 -19.32 30.07 -35.37
N CYS A 234 -20.58 29.84 -35.75
CA CYS A 234 -21.58 30.88 -36.06
C CYS A 234 -21.81 31.94 -34.96
N ASP A 235 -21.37 31.70 -33.71
CA ASP A 235 -21.43 32.62 -32.58
C ASP A 235 -20.11 33.35 -32.26
N HIS A 236 -18.99 32.97 -32.88
CA HIS A 236 -17.65 33.49 -32.56
C HIS A 236 -17.25 34.67 -33.46
N VAL A 237 -17.67 35.88 -33.07
CA VAL A 237 -17.35 37.11 -33.81
C VAL A 237 -15.85 37.47 -33.67
N PRO A 238 -15.10 37.67 -34.76
CA PRO A 238 -13.67 37.98 -34.71
C PRO A 238 -13.37 39.47 -34.46
N THR A 239 -12.15 39.73 -33.97
CA THR A 239 -11.51 41.05 -34.00
C THR A 239 -10.90 41.29 -35.39
N ARG A 240 -10.85 42.56 -35.84
CA ARG A 240 -10.39 42.93 -37.19
C ARG A 240 -8.97 42.43 -37.49
N GLY A 241 -8.07 42.52 -36.50
CA GLY A 241 -6.70 42.07 -36.63
C GLY A 241 -6.47 40.55 -36.57
N PHE A 242 -7.52 39.70 -36.51
CA PHE A 242 -7.36 38.24 -36.39
C PHE A 242 -6.33 37.67 -37.39
N LEU A 243 -6.47 37.97 -38.68
CA LEU A 243 -5.56 37.49 -39.73
C LEU A 243 -4.15 38.09 -39.60
N ARG A 244 -4.05 39.40 -39.34
CA ARG A 244 -2.77 40.12 -39.19
C ARG A 244 -1.86 39.54 -38.11
N ARG A 245 -2.44 39.02 -37.03
CA ARG A 245 -1.69 38.49 -35.87
C ARG A 245 -1.39 36.99 -35.97
N THR A 246 -1.97 36.28 -36.95
CA THR A 246 -1.93 34.81 -37.07
C THR A 246 -1.31 34.30 -38.37
N ILE A 247 -1.62 34.89 -39.53
CA ILE A 247 -1.12 34.43 -40.83
C ILE A 247 0.41 34.50 -40.92
N GLY A 248 1.08 35.43 -40.23
CA GLY A 248 2.54 35.54 -40.21
C GLY A 248 3.24 34.23 -39.83
N TRP A 249 2.69 33.47 -38.88
CA TRP A 249 3.20 32.14 -38.52
C TRP A 249 2.96 31.09 -39.61
N MET A 250 1.79 31.11 -40.24
CA MET A 250 1.42 30.19 -41.33
C MET A 250 2.24 30.42 -42.61
N MET A 251 2.81 31.62 -42.78
CA MET A 251 3.75 31.96 -43.84
C MET A 251 5.20 31.61 -43.48
N ALA A 252 5.62 31.83 -42.23
CA ALA A 252 6.99 31.61 -41.78
C ALA A 252 7.37 30.12 -41.62
N ASP A 253 6.44 29.29 -41.12
CA ASP A 253 6.64 27.83 -41.00
C ASP A 253 5.78 27.09 -42.05
N PRO A 254 6.40 26.55 -43.13
CA PRO A 254 5.67 25.80 -44.14
C PRO A 254 5.11 24.47 -43.61
N ASN A 255 5.69 23.89 -42.55
CA ASN A 255 5.20 22.67 -41.89
C ASN A 255 4.11 22.96 -40.84
N LEU A 256 3.76 24.23 -40.59
CA LEU A 256 2.65 24.58 -39.71
C LEU A 256 1.31 24.32 -40.41
N ALA A 257 0.56 23.34 -39.90
CA ALA A 257 -0.76 22.98 -40.42
C ALA A 257 -1.92 23.68 -39.70
N LEU A 258 -1.73 24.08 -38.44
CA LEU A 258 -2.76 24.64 -37.57
C LEU A 258 -2.18 25.72 -36.66
N LEU A 259 -2.78 26.90 -36.66
CA LEU A 259 -2.65 27.87 -35.57
C LEU A 259 -4.00 28.08 -34.90
N GLN A 260 -4.07 27.78 -33.60
CA GLN A 260 -5.26 27.93 -32.76
C GLN A 260 -5.13 29.17 -31.85
N THR A 261 -6.22 29.91 -31.66
CA THR A 261 -6.33 30.96 -30.61
C THR A 261 -7.32 30.53 -29.52
N PRO A 262 -7.29 31.12 -28.30
CA PRO A 262 -8.32 30.95 -27.28
C PRO A 262 -9.75 31.07 -27.82
N HIS A 263 -10.68 30.27 -27.29
CA HIS A 263 -12.08 30.66 -27.26
C HIS A 263 -12.30 31.57 -26.06
N HIS A 264 -12.67 32.82 -26.31
CA HIS A 264 -13.20 33.70 -25.28
C HIS A 264 -14.72 33.69 -25.33
N PHE A 265 -15.38 33.72 -24.17
CA PHE A 265 -16.83 33.83 -24.08
C PHE A 265 -17.18 35.14 -23.40
N TYR A 266 -17.89 36.02 -24.11
CA TYR A 266 -18.28 37.35 -23.60
C TYR A 266 -19.59 37.31 -22.79
N ALA A 267 -20.35 36.21 -22.92
CA ALA A 267 -21.41 35.84 -21.99
C ALA A 267 -20.85 34.96 -20.85
N PRO A 268 -21.20 35.22 -19.57
CA PRO A 268 -20.73 34.40 -18.45
C PRO A 268 -21.39 33.02 -18.43
N ASP A 269 -20.63 32.00 -18.06
CA ASP A 269 -21.13 30.63 -17.92
C ASP A 269 -22.05 30.45 -16.68
N PRO A 270 -22.82 29.34 -16.57
CA PRO A 270 -23.74 29.13 -15.46
C PRO A 270 -23.07 29.13 -14.08
N PHE A 271 -21.81 28.70 -13.97
CA PHE A 271 -21.08 28.67 -12.70
C PHE A 271 -20.66 30.09 -12.29
N GLN A 272 -20.13 30.89 -13.22
CA GLN A 272 -19.83 32.30 -12.98
C GLN A 272 -21.07 33.11 -12.58
N ARG A 273 -22.20 32.82 -13.24
CA ARG A 273 -23.46 33.56 -13.11
C ARG A 273 -24.23 33.19 -11.84
N ASN A 274 -24.31 31.91 -11.49
CA ASN A 274 -25.20 31.44 -10.42
C ASN A 274 -24.51 31.32 -9.04
N LEU A 275 -23.19 31.09 -8.99
CA LEU A 275 -22.44 30.98 -7.73
C LEU A 275 -22.11 32.35 -7.11
N ALA A 276 -21.99 32.39 -5.77
CA ALA A 276 -21.93 33.63 -5.01
C ALA A 276 -20.55 34.31 -5.10
N GLY A 277 -20.36 35.07 -6.19
CA GLY A 277 -19.12 35.74 -6.54
C GLY A 277 -18.40 35.14 -7.75
N GLY A 278 -19.02 34.20 -8.48
CA GLY A 278 -18.42 33.49 -9.62
C GLY A 278 -17.82 34.41 -10.69
N MET A 279 -18.39 35.59 -10.93
CA MET A 279 -17.82 36.64 -11.81
C MET A 279 -16.40 37.12 -11.43
N HIS A 280 -15.89 36.82 -10.23
CA HIS A 280 -14.52 37.13 -9.79
C HIS A 280 -13.56 35.92 -9.89
N VAL A 281 -14.04 34.82 -10.47
CA VAL A 281 -13.35 33.55 -10.63
C VAL A 281 -13.19 33.28 -12.14
N PRO A 282 -12.04 32.75 -12.58
CA PRO A 282 -11.86 32.34 -13.97
C PRO A 282 -12.99 31.39 -14.43
N PRO A 283 -13.56 31.58 -15.64
CA PRO A 283 -14.49 30.62 -16.23
C PRO A 283 -13.78 29.29 -16.48
N GLU A 284 -14.54 28.20 -16.63
CA GLU A 284 -13.98 26.85 -16.76
C GLU A 284 -12.86 26.77 -17.83
N GLY A 285 -13.12 27.32 -19.01
CA GLY A 285 -12.24 27.28 -20.18
C GLY A 285 -10.93 28.06 -20.04
N ASN A 286 -10.84 29.02 -19.09
CA ASN A 286 -9.60 29.76 -18.87
C ASN A 286 -8.45 28.86 -18.40
N MET A 287 -8.73 27.72 -17.77
CA MET A 287 -7.70 26.72 -17.43
C MET A 287 -7.05 26.12 -18.70
N PHE A 288 -7.89 25.68 -19.64
CA PHE A 288 -7.44 25.03 -20.86
C PHE A 288 -6.77 26.02 -21.83
N TYR A 289 -7.46 27.11 -22.16
CA TYR A 289 -6.97 28.12 -23.11
C TYR A 289 -5.89 29.04 -22.50
N GLY A 290 -5.94 29.29 -21.18
CA GLY A 290 -4.97 30.15 -20.51
C GLY A 290 -3.63 29.50 -20.20
N LEU A 291 -3.61 28.18 -20.02
CA LEU A 291 -2.42 27.46 -19.54
C LEU A 291 -2.13 26.16 -20.30
N VAL A 292 -3.10 25.26 -20.46
CA VAL A 292 -2.84 23.91 -21.00
C VAL A 292 -2.42 23.97 -22.48
N GLN A 293 -3.13 24.72 -23.33
CA GLN A 293 -2.76 24.86 -24.75
C GLN A 293 -1.42 25.59 -24.96
N ASP A 294 -1.07 26.55 -24.11
CA ASP A 294 0.26 27.21 -24.09
C ASP A 294 1.38 26.26 -23.60
N GLY A 295 1.01 25.22 -22.83
CA GLY A 295 1.87 24.08 -22.48
C GLY A 295 1.96 23.01 -23.57
N ASN A 296 0.93 22.86 -24.40
CA ASN A 296 0.93 21.91 -25.53
C ASN A 296 1.77 22.41 -26.71
N ASP A 297 1.77 23.71 -27.02
CA ASP A 297 2.62 24.30 -28.08
C ASP A 297 4.12 24.14 -27.78
N PHE A 298 4.49 24.17 -26.50
CA PHE A 298 5.85 23.86 -26.05
C PHE A 298 6.32 22.46 -26.48
N TRP A 299 5.40 21.50 -26.58
CA TRP A 299 5.63 20.14 -27.06
C TRP A 299 5.27 19.93 -28.53
N ASP A 300 4.84 20.99 -29.24
CA ASP A 300 4.25 20.94 -30.58
C ASP A 300 3.12 19.91 -30.64
N ALA A 301 2.10 20.13 -29.82
CA ALA A 301 0.96 19.24 -29.58
C ALA A 301 -0.37 20.01 -29.41
N THR A 302 -0.50 21.20 -30.00
CA THR A 302 -1.70 22.05 -29.89
C THR A 302 -2.89 21.40 -30.60
N PHE A 303 -4.01 21.32 -29.89
CA PHE A 303 -5.28 20.80 -30.41
C PHE A 303 -6.00 21.86 -31.25
N PHE A 304 -6.67 21.43 -32.32
CA PHE A 304 -7.75 22.20 -32.95
C PHE A 304 -9.00 22.06 -32.08
N CYS A 305 -9.69 23.17 -31.84
CA CYS A 305 -10.85 23.28 -30.98
C CYS A 305 -12.11 23.70 -31.75
N GLY A 306 -12.18 23.37 -33.05
CA GLY A 306 -13.38 23.53 -33.88
C GLY A 306 -13.66 24.96 -34.37
N SER A 307 -13.16 25.99 -33.67
CA SER A 307 -13.38 27.41 -33.94
C SER A 307 -12.15 28.22 -33.53
N CYS A 308 -12.02 29.45 -34.01
CA CYS A 308 -10.92 30.39 -33.75
C CYS A 308 -9.53 29.84 -34.14
N ALA A 309 -9.43 29.28 -35.35
CA ALA A 309 -8.18 28.71 -35.85
C ALA A 309 -7.99 28.90 -37.36
N ILE A 310 -6.72 28.93 -37.77
CA ILE A 310 -6.29 28.88 -39.18
C ILE A 310 -5.71 27.50 -39.47
N ILE A 311 -6.12 26.91 -40.58
CA ILE A 311 -5.71 25.58 -41.05
C ILE A 311 -5.13 25.69 -42.46
N ARG A 312 -3.98 25.04 -42.70
CA ARG A 312 -3.40 24.89 -44.04
C ARG A 312 -4.23 23.87 -44.83
N ARG A 313 -4.78 24.30 -45.98
CA ARG A 313 -5.62 23.47 -46.86
C ARG A 313 -4.93 22.17 -47.25
N GLU A 314 -3.66 22.24 -47.64
CA GLU A 314 -2.83 21.10 -48.02
C GLU A 314 -2.77 20.02 -46.92
N ALA A 315 -2.50 20.42 -45.67
CA ALA A 315 -2.36 19.50 -44.56
C ALA A 315 -3.67 18.76 -44.23
N VAL A 316 -4.79 19.48 -44.23
CA VAL A 316 -6.10 18.89 -43.92
C VAL A 316 -6.63 18.06 -45.10
N MET A 317 -6.43 18.49 -46.35
CA MET A 317 -6.79 17.69 -47.53
C MET A 317 -5.92 16.42 -47.62
N GLY A 318 -4.63 16.50 -47.28
CA GLY A 318 -3.73 15.36 -47.28
C GLY A 318 -4.20 14.20 -46.39
N ILE A 319 -4.79 14.48 -45.22
CA ILE A 319 -5.35 13.46 -44.32
C ILE A 319 -6.74 12.94 -44.72
N GLY A 320 -7.30 13.41 -45.84
CA GLY A 320 -8.66 13.07 -46.30
C GLY A 320 -9.74 14.06 -45.85
N GLY A 321 -9.36 15.27 -45.45
CA GLY A 321 -10.24 16.29 -44.88
C GLY A 321 -10.33 16.23 -43.35
N PHE A 322 -11.23 17.03 -42.79
CA PHE A 322 -11.64 16.96 -41.39
C PHE A 322 -12.14 15.55 -41.05
N ALA A 323 -11.73 15.05 -39.88
CA ALA A 323 -12.06 13.71 -39.40
C ALA A 323 -13.57 13.51 -39.19
N THR A 324 -14.06 12.29 -39.38
CA THR A 324 -15.51 11.98 -39.42
C THR A 324 -15.93 10.81 -38.53
N GLU A 325 -14.97 10.15 -37.88
CA GLU A 325 -15.16 8.90 -37.14
C GLU A 325 -15.57 9.10 -35.67
N THR A 326 -15.48 10.31 -35.13
CA THR A 326 -15.79 10.65 -33.73
C THR A 326 -16.63 11.92 -33.62
N VAL A 327 -17.32 12.13 -32.49
CA VAL A 327 -18.16 13.33 -32.25
C VAL A 327 -17.38 14.58 -31.78
N THR A 328 -16.06 14.56 -31.97
CA THR A 328 -15.13 15.68 -31.79
C THR A 328 -14.16 15.65 -32.97
N GLU A 329 -14.67 16.07 -34.13
CA GLU A 329 -13.94 16.08 -35.40
C GLU A 329 -12.66 16.92 -35.33
N ASP A 330 -12.67 17.95 -34.49
CA ASP A 330 -11.66 18.97 -34.35
C ASP A 330 -10.34 18.42 -33.78
N ALA A 331 -10.40 17.87 -32.56
CA ALA A 331 -9.26 17.27 -31.90
C ALA A 331 -8.72 16.06 -32.67
N HIS A 332 -9.61 15.32 -33.36
CA HIS A 332 -9.23 14.18 -34.18
C HIS A 332 -8.54 14.61 -35.50
N THR A 333 -8.98 15.71 -36.11
CA THR A 333 -8.32 16.30 -37.29
C THR A 333 -6.90 16.73 -36.94
N ALA A 334 -6.69 17.42 -35.81
CA ALA A 334 -5.36 17.78 -35.34
C ALA A 334 -4.46 16.55 -35.13
N LEU A 335 -4.97 15.51 -34.47
CA LEU A 335 -4.25 14.24 -34.25
C LEU A 335 -3.81 13.60 -35.58
N LYS A 336 -4.70 13.56 -36.59
CA LYS A 336 -4.38 13.01 -37.91
C LYS A 336 -3.32 13.83 -38.65
N MET A 337 -3.37 15.17 -38.58
CA MET A 337 -2.34 16.02 -39.20
C MET A 337 -0.98 15.80 -38.53
N GLN A 338 -0.90 15.83 -37.20
CA GLN A 338 0.36 15.62 -36.48
C GLN A 338 0.99 14.24 -36.74
N ARG A 339 0.18 13.19 -36.91
CA ARG A 339 0.67 11.86 -37.30
C ARG A 339 1.33 11.78 -38.68
N ARG A 340 1.16 12.80 -39.53
CA ARG A 340 1.88 12.93 -40.81
C ARG A 340 3.05 13.91 -40.76
N GLY A 341 3.49 14.33 -39.57
CA GLY A 341 4.65 15.19 -39.37
C GLY A 341 4.36 16.69 -39.31
N TRP A 342 3.13 17.11 -39.62
CA TRP A 342 2.71 18.51 -39.57
C TRP A 342 2.76 19.08 -38.15
N GLY A 343 3.32 20.29 -38.01
CA GLY A 343 3.36 21.02 -36.75
C GLY A 343 2.05 21.74 -36.43
N THR A 344 1.85 22.06 -35.14
CA THR A 344 0.74 22.91 -34.68
C THR A 344 1.19 23.94 -33.63
N ALA A 345 0.52 25.09 -33.60
CA ALA A 345 0.90 26.25 -32.79
C ALA A 345 -0.28 26.88 -32.06
N TYR A 346 -0.01 27.56 -30.95
CA TYR A 346 -1.01 28.25 -30.13
C TYR A 346 -0.64 29.71 -29.86
N LEU A 347 -1.38 30.65 -30.47
CA LEU A 347 -1.28 32.05 -30.10
C LEU A 347 -2.27 32.32 -28.96
N ARG A 348 -1.77 32.44 -27.72
CA ARG A 348 -2.61 32.69 -26.55
C ARG A 348 -3.07 34.16 -26.45
N GLU A 349 -3.88 34.57 -27.42
CA GLU A 349 -4.54 35.86 -27.48
C GLU A 349 -5.97 35.67 -28.01
N PRO A 350 -7.03 36.07 -27.28
CA PRO A 350 -8.40 35.92 -27.76
C PRO A 350 -8.70 36.93 -28.88
N LEU A 351 -8.64 36.47 -30.12
CA LEU A 351 -8.91 37.27 -31.32
C LEU A 351 -10.34 37.07 -31.86
N ALA A 352 -11.20 36.33 -31.14
CA ALA A 352 -12.63 36.20 -31.39
C ALA A 352 -13.36 35.88 -30.08
N ALA A 353 -14.66 36.20 -29.99
CA ALA A 353 -15.46 35.95 -28.80
C ALA A 353 -16.84 35.38 -29.12
N GLY A 354 -17.23 34.31 -28.41
CA GLY A 354 -18.49 33.59 -28.59
C GLY A 354 -19.43 33.59 -27.39
N LEU A 355 -20.53 32.84 -27.50
CA LEU A 355 -21.53 32.68 -26.44
C LEU A 355 -21.28 31.43 -25.58
N ALA A 356 -21.33 31.60 -24.26
CA ALA A 356 -21.39 30.47 -23.33
C ALA A 356 -22.81 29.87 -23.30
N THR A 357 -22.91 28.59 -22.95
CA THR A 357 -24.19 27.89 -22.76
C THR A 357 -25.03 28.55 -21.66
N GLU A 358 -26.25 28.99 -21.99
CA GLU A 358 -27.06 29.85 -21.11
C GLU A 358 -27.70 29.14 -19.92
N ARG A 359 -27.75 27.80 -19.92
CA ARG A 359 -28.36 26.96 -18.86
C ARG A 359 -27.45 25.79 -18.50
N LEU A 360 -27.49 25.37 -17.23
CA LEU A 360 -26.67 24.28 -16.70
C LEU A 360 -26.95 22.95 -17.41
N ILE A 361 -28.22 22.62 -17.71
CA ILE A 361 -28.56 21.41 -18.46
C ILE A 361 -27.97 21.38 -19.88
N LEU A 362 -27.91 22.52 -20.57
CA LEU A 362 -27.28 22.65 -21.89
C LEU A 362 -25.76 22.51 -21.81
N HIS A 363 -25.16 23.07 -20.75
CA HIS A 363 -23.73 22.94 -20.43
C HIS A 363 -23.33 21.48 -20.19
N ILE A 364 -24.09 20.75 -19.37
CA ILE A 364 -23.92 19.31 -19.15
C ILE A 364 -23.99 18.55 -20.50
N GLY A 365 -24.98 18.87 -21.34
CA GLY A 365 -25.13 18.28 -22.67
C GLY A 365 -23.92 18.49 -23.59
N GLN A 366 -23.31 19.69 -23.59
CA GLN A 366 -22.09 19.97 -24.34
C GLN A 366 -20.90 19.15 -23.82
N ARG A 367 -20.68 19.13 -22.50
CA ARG A 367 -19.57 18.37 -21.87
C ARG A 367 -19.73 16.86 -22.05
N VAL A 368 -20.96 16.33 -22.08
CA VAL A 368 -21.26 14.93 -22.44
C VAL A 368 -20.82 14.58 -23.87
N ARG A 369 -21.00 15.49 -24.84
CA ARG A 369 -20.53 15.28 -26.23
C ARG A 369 -19.00 15.20 -26.28
N TRP A 370 -18.31 16.14 -25.62
CA TRP A 370 -16.85 16.19 -25.58
C TRP A 370 -16.23 14.96 -24.90
N ALA A 371 -16.79 14.52 -23.77
CA ALA A 371 -16.37 13.30 -23.08
C ALA A 371 -16.50 12.06 -23.97
N ARG A 372 -17.60 11.93 -24.72
CA ARG A 372 -17.77 10.84 -25.69
C ARG A 372 -16.70 10.91 -26.78
N GLY A 373 -16.53 12.06 -27.44
CA GLY A 373 -15.60 12.20 -28.57
C GLY A 373 -14.15 11.90 -28.19
N MET A 374 -13.67 12.46 -27.08
CA MET A 374 -12.30 12.20 -26.61
C MET A 374 -12.06 10.74 -26.22
N ILE A 375 -13.05 10.06 -25.62
CA ILE A 375 -12.96 8.63 -25.32
C ILE A 375 -13.07 7.77 -26.60
N GLN A 376 -13.82 8.21 -27.62
CA GLN A 376 -13.82 7.59 -28.94
C GLN A 376 -12.43 7.68 -29.59
N ILE A 377 -11.79 8.85 -29.63
CA ILE A 377 -10.43 8.99 -30.18
C ILE A 377 -9.44 8.08 -29.41
N MET A 378 -9.53 8.05 -28.09
CA MET A 378 -8.69 7.20 -27.23
C MET A 378 -8.84 5.69 -27.54
N ARG A 379 -10.05 5.24 -27.91
CA ARG A 379 -10.37 3.83 -28.16
C ARG A 379 -10.26 3.38 -29.62
N LEU A 380 -10.53 4.28 -30.56
CA LEU A 380 -10.54 3.98 -32.00
C LEU A 380 -9.21 4.28 -32.68
N ASP A 381 -8.59 5.41 -32.35
CA ASP A 381 -7.35 5.86 -33.00
C ASP A 381 -6.12 5.72 -32.10
N ASN A 382 -6.31 5.85 -30.77
CA ASN A 382 -5.32 5.63 -29.70
C ASN A 382 -3.96 6.33 -29.92
N PRO A 383 -3.75 7.54 -29.38
CA PRO A 383 -2.51 8.29 -29.56
C PRO A 383 -1.27 7.57 -28.99
N MET A 384 -1.42 6.75 -27.95
CA MET A 384 -0.30 6.07 -27.31
C MET A 384 0.30 4.95 -28.16
N LEU A 385 -0.54 4.23 -28.93
CA LEU A 385 -0.10 3.06 -29.71
C LEU A 385 0.03 3.31 -31.21
N GLY A 386 -0.71 4.25 -31.81
CA GLY A 386 -0.63 4.53 -33.24
C GLY A 386 0.72 5.11 -33.67
N ALA A 387 1.09 4.95 -34.95
CA ALA A 387 2.31 5.52 -35.52
C ALA A 387 2.25 7.06 -35.66
N GLY A 388 3.38 7.69 -36.03
CA GLY A 388 3.44 9.09 -36.44
C GLY A 388 3.68 10.13 -35.33
N LEU A 389 3.27 9.90 -34.08
CA LEU A 389 3.51 10.85 -32.98
C LEU A 389 4.85 10.66 -32.26
N ARG A 390 5.49 11.77 -31.88
CA ARG A 390 6.60 11.82 -30.91
C ARG A 390 6.11 11.54 -29.49
N TRP A 391 6.99 11.13 -28.58
CA TRP A 391 6.61 10.74 -27.21
C TRP A 391 5.92 11.87 -26.42
N GLU A 392 6.37 13.10 -26.59
CA GLU A 392 5.82 14.29 -25.92
C GLU A 392 4.39 14.58 -26.38
N GLN A 393 4.13 14.47 -27.69
CA GLN A 393 2.79 14.59 -28.28
C GLN A 393 1.86 13.50 -27.74
N ARG A 394 2.34 12.25 -27.64
CA ARG A 394 1.55 11.13 -27.08
C ARG A 394 1.09 11.44 -25.66
N LEU A 395 1.94 12.01 -24.81
CA LEU A 395 1.59 12.42 -23.44
C LEU A 395 0.58 13.57 -23.42
N CYS A 396 0.69 14.57 -24.29
CA CYS A 396 -0.29 15.65 -24.42
C CYS A 396 -1.68 15.14 -24.85
N TYR A 397 -1.74 14.28 -25.89
CA TYR A 397 -2.98 13.63 -26.33
C TYR A 397 -3.56 12.69 -25.27
N LEU A 398 -2.72 11.89 -24.61
CA LEU A 398 -3.15 11.03 -23.50
C LEU A 398 -3.79 11.87 -22.39
N SER A 399 -3.16 12.97 -21.95
CA SER A 399 -3.69 13.83 -20.89
C SER A 399 -5.06 14.41 -21.21
N ALA A 400 -5.23 14.95 -22.43
CA ALA A 400 -6.51 15.51 -22.86
C ALA A 400 -7.63 14.45 -22.92
N MET A 401 -7.32 13.23 -23.37
CA MET A 401 -8.29 12.13 -23.43
C MET A 401 -8.57 11.53 -22.05
N SER A 402 -7.53 11.30 -21.23
CA SER A 402 -7.68 10.71 -19.91
C SER A 402 -8.44 11.63 -18.97
N HIS A 403 -8.31 12.96 -19.12
CA HIS A 403 -9.05 13.93 -18.30
C HIS A 403 -10.57 13.64 -18.28
N PHE A 404 -11.18 13.28 -19.42
CA PHE A 404 -12.61 12.98 -19.50
C PHE A 404 -13.03 11.66 -18.81
N LEU A 405 -12.09 10.88 -18.26
CA LEU A 405 -12.39 9.75 -17.39
C LEU A 405 -12.75 10.17 -15.95
N PHE A 406 -12.55 11.45 -15.57
CA PHE A 406 -12.68 11.94 -14.19
C PHE A 406 -13.98 11.52 -13.48
N ALA A 407 -15.08 11.32 -14.23
CA ALA A 407 -16.40 11.02 -13.68
C ALA A 407 -16.43 9.75 -12.83
N ILE A 408 -15.61 8.74 -13.17
CA ILE A 408 -15.47 7.50 -12.40
C ILE A 408 -14.75 7.77 -11.05
N PRO A 409 -13.48 8.20 -11.00
CA PRO A 409 -12.76 8.44 -9.76
C PRO A 409 -13.38 9.55 -8.91
N ARG A 410 -13.96 10.60 -9.50
CA ARG A 410 -14.69 11.66 -8.77
C ARG A 410 -15.85 11.06 -7.99
N LEU A 411 -16.62 10.16 -8.60
CA LEU A 411 -17.68 9.43 -7.89
C LEU A 411 -17.09 8.52 -6.81
N THR A 412 -16.05 7.73 -7.13
CA THR A 412 -15.36 6.83 -6.18
C THR A 412 -14.89 7.56 -4.92
N PHE A 413 -14.28 8.74 -5.04
CA PHE A 413 -13.80 9.52 -3.89
C PHE A 413 -14.93 10.11 -3.04
N LEU A 414 -16.09 10.43 -3.64
CA LEU A 414 -17.27 10.91 -2.91
C LEU A 414 -17.98 9.78 -2.16
N VAL A 415 -17.97 8.55 -2.70
CA VAL A 415 -18.67 7.39 -2.11
C VAL A 415 -17.81 6.48 -1.24
N SER A 416 -16.48 6.60 -1.27
CA SER A 416 -15.59 5.66 -0.55
C SER A 416 -15.85 5.54 0.96
N PRO A 417 -16.24 6.59 1.72
CA PRO A 417 -16.53 6.44 3.17
C PRO A 417 -17.76 5.58 3.46
N LEU A 418 -18.68 5.42 2.50
CA LEU A 418 -19.90 4.63 2.64
C LEU A 418 -19.58 3.14 2.87
N ALA A 419 -18.46 2.65 2.34
CA ALA A 419 -17.99 1.27 2.52
C ALA A 419 -17.75 0.96 4.01
N PHE A 420 -17.11 1.86 4.76
CA PHE A 420 -16.93 1.71 6.20
C PHE A 420 -18.24 2.01 6.95
N LEU A 421 -18.88 3.15 6.66
CA LEU A 421 -20.00 3.66 7.46
C LEU A 421 -21.27 2.82 7.36
N PHE A 422 -21.61 2.28 6.18
CA PHE A 422 -22.79 1.43 6.00
C PHE A 422 -22.49 -0.07 5.90
N LEU A 423 -21.34 -0.48 5.35
CA LEU A 423 -21.04 -1.90 5.09
C LEU A 423 -19.97 -2.50 6.02
N GLY A 424 -19.38 -1.69 6.92
CA GLY A 424 -18.30 -2.12 7.82
C GLY A 424 -16.98 -2.49 7.14
N GLN A 425 -16.81 -2.21 5.84
CA GLN A 425 -15.68 -2.68 5.05
C GLN A 425 -14.49 -1.71 5.13
N ASN A 426 -13.39 -2.16 5.72
CA ASN A 426 -12.11 -1.43 5.76
C ASN A 426 -11.38 -1.53 4.41
N ILE A 427 -11.67 -0.60 3.49
CA ILE A 427 -11.07 -0.55 2.14
C ILE A 427 -9.62 0.00 2.11
N ILE A 428 -9.14 0.53 3.24
CA ILE A 428 -7.74 0.83 3.51
C ILE A 428 -7.37 0.11 4.82
N ALA A 429 -6.49 -0.89 4.74
CA ALA A 429 -6.04 -1.62 5.92
C ALA A 429 -4.90 -0.87 6.63
N ALA A 430 -5.24 0.21 7.34
CA ALA A 430 -4.29 1.08 8.04
C ALA A 430 -4.93 1.78 9.25
N SER A 431 -4.11 2.24 10.19
CA SER A 431 -4.59 3.12 11.26
C SER A 431 -4.94 4.51 10.69
N PRO A 432 -5.94 5.23 11.26
CA PRO A 432 -6.29 6.59 10.83
C PRO A 432 -5.13 7.59 10.95
N LEU A 433 -4.19 7.38 11.90
CA LEU A 433 -2.94 8.13 11.97
C LEU A 433 -2.09 7.89 10.71
N ALA A 434 -1.86 6.64 10.32
CA ALA A 434 -1.08 6.29 9.13
C ALA A 434 -1.71 6.86 7.85
N ILE A 435 -3.04 6.77 7.70
CA ILE A 435 -3.75 7.42 6.59
C ILE A 435 -3.50 8.93 6.60
N SER A 436 -3.62 9.58 7.75
CA SER A 436 -3.45 11.04 7.87
C SER A 436 -2.03 11.51 7.52
N VAL A 437 -0.99 10.85 8.02
CA VAL A 437 0.41 11.28 7.82
C VAL A 437 0.96 11.01 6.42
N TYR A 438 0.38 10.07 5.67
CA TYR A 438 0.75 9.82 4.27
C TYR A 438 -0.17 10.56 3.27
N ALA A 439 -1.49 10.65 3.51
CA ALA A 439 -2.44 11.24 2.55
C ALA A 439 -2.51 12.78 2.60
N LEU A 440 -2.60 13.38 3.80
CA LEU A 440 -2.74 14.84 3.92
C LEU A 440 -1.58 15.62 3.29
N PRO A 441 -0.30 15.21 3.43
CA PRO A 441 0.81 15.90 2.77
C PRO A 441 0.76 15.78 1.26
N HIS A 442 0.37 14.63 0.70
CA HIS A 442 0.16 14.48 -0.74
C HIS A 442 -0.90 15.48 -1.25
N ILE A 443 -1.99 15.66 -0.51
CA ILE A 443 -3.05 16.63 -0.84
C ILE A 443 -2.55 18.08 -0.70
N PHE A 444 -1.85 18.42 0.39
CA PHE A 444 -1.26 19.75 0.55
C PHE A 444 -0.25 20.07 -0.57
N HIS A 445 0.64 19.13 -0.89
CA HIS A 445 1.64 19.31 -1.95
C HIS A 445 1.02 19.44 -3.33
N SER A 446 0.05 18.59 -3.70
CA SER A 446 -0.63 18.68 -5.00
C SER A 446 -1.44 19.97 -5.13
N VAL A 447 -2.33 20.28 -4.19
CA VAL A 447 -3.21 21.48 -4.23
C VAL A 447 -2.41 22.78 -4.20
N ILE A 448 -1.42 22.93 -3.30
CA ILE A 448 -0.66 24.19 -3.19
C ILE A 448 0.28 24.36 -4.39
N THR A 449 0.83 23.27 -4.94
CA THR A 449 1.68 23.34 -6.14
C THR A 449 0.86 23.62 -7.40
N LEU A 450 -0.33 23.02 -7.56
CA LEU A 450 -1.25 23.34 -8.65
C LEU A 450 -1.74 24.80 -8.54
N SER A 451 -2.20 25.25 -7.37
CA SER A 451 -2.60 26.64 -7.12
C SER A 451 -1.50 27.66 -7.49
N ARG A 452 -0.21 27.31 -7.29
CA ARG A 452 0.95 28.12 -7.72
C ARG A 452 1.11 28.21 -9.24
N ILE A 453 0.76 27.15 -9.97
CA ILE A 453 0.91 27.05 -11.44
C ILE A 453 -0.33 27.63 -12.14
N GLU A 454 -1.51 27.19 -11.71
CA GLU A 454 -2.82 27.46 -12.31
C GLU A 454 -3.45 28.78 -11.88
N GLY A 455 -3.02 29.39 -10.76
CA GLY A 455 -3.82 30.31 -9.94
C GLY A 455 -4.37 31.62 -10.56
N ARG A 456 -4.20 31.89 -11.86
CA ARG A 456 -4.94 32.94 -12.61
C ARG A 456 -6.02 32.38 -13.54
N TRP A 457 -6.04 31.07 -13.72
CA TRP A 457 -6.77 30.33 -14.75
C TRP A 457 -7.74 29.31 -14.14
N ARG A 458 -7.44 28.83 -12.93
CA ARG A 458 -8.31 28.03 -12.07
C ARG A 458 -8.02 28.38 -10.61
N TYR A 459 -9.04 28.35 -9.75
CA TYR A 459 -8.90 28.53 -8.31
C TYR A 459 -9.09 27.18 -7.59
N SER A 460 -8.38 26.97 -6.48
CA SER A 460 -8.50 25.77 -5.65
C SER A 460 -9.95 25.46 -5.26
N PHE A 461 -10.32 24.18 -5.24
CA PHE A 461 -11.66 23.65 -4.94
C PHE A 461 -12.75 23.90 -6.00
N TRP A 462 -12.48 24.67 -7.06
CA TRP A 462 -13.47 24.92 -8.12
C TRP A 462 -13.51 23.78 -9.16
N SER A 463 -12.37 23.18 -9.49
CA SER A 463 -12.32 22.01 -10.40
C SER A 463 -13.19 20.87 -9.89
N GLU A 464 -13.14 20.61 -8.58
CA GLU A 464 -13.93 19.61 -7.88
C GLU A 464 -15.44 19.89 -7.95
N ILE A 465 -15.85 21.18 -7.99
CA ILE A 465 -17.25 21.57 -8.16
C ILE A 465 -17.69 21.33 -9.61
N TYR A 466 -16.94 21.85 -10.60
CA TYR A 466 -17.21 21.61 -12.03
C TYR A 466 -17.33 20.10 -12.33
N GLU A 467 -16.36 19.31 -11.88
CA GLU A 467 -16.38 17.86 -12.03
C GLU A 467 -17.57 17.21 -11.31
N THR A 468 -17.92 17.62 -10.09
CA THR A 468 -19.05 17.01 -9.35
C THR A 468 -20.41 17.37 -9.97
N SER A 469 -20.56 18.55 -10.58
CA SER A 469 -21.76 18.88 -11.36
C SER A 469 -21.92 17.99 -12.61
N LEU A 470 -20.81 17.51 -13.18
CA LEU A 470 -20.79 16.71 -14.40
C LEU A 470 -20.77 15.18 -14.15
N ALA A 471 -20.13 14.73 -13.06
CA ALA A 471 -19.71 13.33 -12.88
C ALA A 471 -20.86 12.30 -12.98
N LEU A 472 -21.99 12.56 -12.33
CA LEU A 472 -23.12 11.61 -12.33
C LEU A 472 -23.79 11.45 -13.71
N PHE A 473 -23.73 12.47 -14.56
CA PHE A 473 -24.18 12.38 -15.96
C PHE A 473 -23.12 11.70 -16.84
N LEU A 474 -21.84 12.05 -16.64
CA LEU A 474 -20.74 11.56 -17.47
C LEU A 474 -20.35 10.11 -17.15
N VAL A 475 -20.53 9.58 -15.94
CA VAL A 475 -20.03 8.25 -15.56
C VAL A 475 -20.60 7.13 -16.44
N ARG A 476 -21.90 7.19 -16.78
CA ARG A 476 -22.54 6.26 -17.73
C ARG A 476 -21.98 6.40 -19.14
N ILE A 477 -21.79 7.65 -19.60
CA ILE A 477 -21.25 7.94 -20.95
C ILE A 477 -19.81 7.43 -21.06
N THR A 478 -18.99 7.68 -20.03
CA THR A 478 -17.60 7.26 -19.91
C THR A 478 -17.49 5.75 -20.03
N ILE A 479 -18.21 4.99 -19.20
CA ILE A 479 -18.17 3.53 -19.19
C ILE A 479 -18.67 2.95 -20.52
N VAL A 480 -19.82 3.41 -21.04
CA VAL A 480 -20.39 2.88 -22.29
C VAL A 480 -19.49 3.18 -23.49
N THR A 481 -18.90 4.37 -23.58
CA THR A 481 -18.01 4.74 -24.70
C THR A 481 -16.67 4.01 -24.62
N LEU A 482 -16.16 3.77 -23.41
CA LEU A 482 -14.91 3.03 -23.21
C LEU A 482 -15.06 1.55 -23.58
N LEU A 483 -16.23 0.95 -23.36
CA LEU A 483 -16.53 -0.43 -23.75
C LEU A 483 -16.97 -0.57 -25.22
N GLN A 484 -17.84 0.32 -25.72
CA GLN A 484 -18.49 0.23 -27.03
C GLN A 484 -18.47 1.60 -27.75
N PRO A 485 -17.30 2.07 -28.23
CA PRO A 485 -17.10 3.45 -28.71
C PRO A 485 -17.99 3.86 -29.89
N HIS A 486 -18.43 2.91 -30.73
CA HIS A 486 -19.32 3.20 -31.86
C HIS A 486 -20.79 3.48 -31.45
N LYS A 487 -21.19 3.27 -30.18
CA LYS A 487 -22.59 3.44 -29.75
C LYS A 487 -22.88 4.81 -29.14
N GLY A 488 -23.74 5.56 -29.81
CA GLY A 488 -24.38 6.76 -29.26
C GLY A 488 -25.21 7.48 -30.33
N LYS A 489 -26.16 8.31 -29.91
CA LYS A 489 -26.79 9.30 -30.80
C LYS A 489 -26.13 10.67 -30.59
N PHE A 490 -25.90 11.38 -31.69
CA PHE A 490 -25.58 12.79 -31.71
C PHE A 490 -26.89 13.59 -31.72
N ASN A 491 -26.94 14.68 -30.97
CA ASN A 491 -27.97 15.71 -31.10
C ASN A 491 -27.27 17.07 -31.02
N VAL A 492 -27.79 18.07 -31.73
CA VAL A 492 -27.29 19.44 -31.65
C VAL A 492 -27.70 20.05 -30.30
N THR A 493 -26.98 21.07 -29.84
CA THR A 493 -27.31 21.81 -28.61
C THR A 493 -27.79 23.19 -29.02
N ASP A 494 -29.00 23.57 -28.63
CA ASP A 494 -29.54 24.89 -28.96
C ASP A 494 -28.69 25.99 -28.31
N LYS A 495 -28.41 27.05 -29.08
CA LYS A 495 -27.71 28.27 -28.67
C LYS A 495 -28.67 29.45 -28.76
N GLY A 496 -28.93 30.14 -27.64
CA GLY A 496 -29.79 31.34 -27.58
C GLY A 496 -31.12 31.10 -26.85
N GLY A 497 -31.47 31.99 -25.90
CA GLY A 497 -32.70 31.89 -25.13
C GLY A 497 -32.80 32.83 -23.91
N LEU A 498 -33.96 33.46 -23.74
CA LEU A 498 -34.24 34.34 -22.60
C LEU A 498 -34.63 33.58 -21.31
N LEU A 499 -33.92 33.84 -20.21
CA LEU A 499 -34.31 33.40 -18.87
C LEU A 499 -35.19 34.47 -18.19
N ALA A 500 -36.43 34.58 -18.66
CA ALA A 500 -37.41 35.58 -18.23
C ALA A 500 -37.67 35.59 -16.71
N ARG A 501 -37.49 34.45 -16.03
CA ARG A 501 -37.54 34.26 -14.57
C ARG A 501 -36.32 33.44 -14.13
N GLY A 502 -35.83 33.66 -12.91
CA GLY A 502 -34.88 32.76 -12.28
C GLY A 502 -35.60 31.56 -11.65
N TYR A 503 -35.02 30.37 -11.72
CA TYR A 503 -35.60 29.13 -11.19
C TYR A 503 -34.52 28.20 -10.61
N PHE A 504 -34.89 26.99 -10.21
CA PHE A 504 -33.95 25.95 -9.78
C PHE A 504 -33.99 24.82 -10.80
N ASP A 505 -32.90 24.62 -11.54
CA ASP A 505 -32.77 23.62 -12.60
C ASP A 505 -32.65 22.21 -12.01
N TRP A 506 -33.81 21.64 -11.65
CA TRP A 506 -33.92 20.33 -11.03
C TRP A 506 -33.34 19.23 -11.92
N ASP A 507 -33.59 19.27 -13.22
CA ASP A 507 -33.12 18.26 -14.18
C ASP A 507 -31.58 18.22 -14.25
N ALA A 508 -30.92 19.37 -14.07
CA ALA A 508 -29.47 19.47 -13.98
C ALA A 508 -28.87 19.04 -12.62
N VAL A 509 -29.63 19.05 -11.52
CA VAL A 509 -29.07 18.81 -10.17
C VAL A 509 -29.63 17.62 -9.39
N TYR A 510 -30.75 17.02 -9.79
CA TYR A 510 -31.38 15.92 -9.04
C TYR A 510 -30.43 14.75 -8.70
N PRO A 511 -29.45 14.33 -9.53
CA PRO A 511 -28.54 13.24 -9.17
C PRO A 511 -27.63 13.66 -8.00
N ASN A 512 -27.17 14.91 -7.99
CA ASN A 512 -26.37 15.47 -6.91
C ASN A 512 -27.20 15.66 -5.64
N VAL A 513 -28.49 16.00 -5.74
CA VAL A 513 -29.40 16.04 -4.58
C VAL A 513 -29.59 14.65 -3.96
N ILE A 514 -29.73 13.60 -4.77
CA ILE A 514 -29.79 12.21 -4.27
C ILE A 514 -28.48 11.83 -3.57
N LEU A 515 -27.33 12.14 -4.18
CA LEU A 515 -26.01 11.88 -3.58
C LEU A 515 -25.82 12.65 -2.26
N ALA A 516 -26.26 13.91 -2.18
CA ALA A 516 -26.25 14.68 -0.94
C ALA A 516 -27.14 14.05 0.14
N GLY A 517 -28.31 13.49 -0.23
CA GLY A 517 -29.15 12.73 0.69
C GLY A 517 -28.44 11.50 1.28
N VAL A 518 -27.77 10.72 0.43
CA VAL A 518 -26.95 9.56 0.85
C VAL A 518 -25.79 9.99 1.76
N LEU A 519 -25.09 11.07 1.42
CA LEU A 519 -24.01 11.63 2.24
C LEU A 519 -24.50 12.19 3.58
N CYS A 520 -25.68 12.81 3.63
CA CYS A 520 -26.30 13.23 4.90
C CYS A 520 -26.67 12.03 5.78
N ALA A 521 -27.21 10.95 5.20
CA ALA A 521 -27.47 9.71 5.95
C ALA A 521 -26.15 9.09 6.46
N ALA A 522 -25.09 9.12 5.66
CA ALA A 522 -23.76 8.65 6.05
C ALA A 522 -23.14 9.51 7.17
N LEU A 523 -23.33 10.83 7.13
CA LEU A 523 -22.89 11.76 8.17
C LEU A 523 -23.59 11.46 9.50
N LEU A 524 -24.90 11.25 9.49
CA LEU A 524 -25.67 10.84 10.68
C LEU A 524 -25.19 9.47 11.20
N ARG A 525 -24.97 8.50 10.30
CA ARG A 525 -24.44 7.16 10.64
C ARG A 525 -23.03 7.20 11.22
N GLY A 526 -22.19 8.12 10.74
CA GLY A 526 -20.84 8.37 11.24
C GLY A 526 -20.83 9.00 12.63
N VAL A 527 -21.61 10.08 12.83
CA VAL A 527 -21.83 10.68 14.15
C VAL A 527 -22.40 9.64 15.14
N PHE A 528 -23.34 8.80 14.70
CA PHE A 528 -23.86 7.71 15.53
C PHE A 528 -22.75 6.71 15.94
N GLY A 529 -21.84 6.36 15.03
CA GLY A 529 -20.67 5.53 15.34
C GLY A 529 -19.71 6.17 16.34
N ILE A 530 -19.46 7.48 16.21
CA ILE A 530 -18.62 8.28 17.11
C ILE A 530 -19.19 8.34 18.54
N VAL A 531 -20.52 8.37 18.70
CA VAL A 531 -21.17 8.57 20.01
C VAL A 531 -21.55 7.26 20.70
N TRP A 532 -22.02 6.24 19.96
CA TRP A 532 -22.63 5.03 20.56
C TRP A 532 -21.98 3.69 20.17
N GLN A 533 -21.04 3.63 19.22
CA GLN A 533 -20.54 2.33 18.70
C GLN A 533 -19.04 2.06 18.93
N PHE A 534 -18.26 3.03 19.39
CA PHE A 534 -16.83 2.81 19.62
C PHE A 534 -16.60 1.93 20.87
N HIS A 535 -15.98 0.77 20.66
CA HIS A 535 -15.55 -0.13 21.74
C HIS A 535 -14.05 0.04 22.04
N ASP A 536 -13.31 0.67 21.12
CA ASP A 536 -11.87 0.94 21.22
C ASP A 536 -11.50 2.29 20.55
N ARG A 537 -10.25 2.73 20.73
CA ARG A 537 -9.74 4.01 20.19
C ARG A 537 -9.59 4.02 18.66
N LEU A 538 -9.30 2.89 18.03
CA LEU A 538 -9.06 2.76 16.60
C LEU A 538 -10.39 2.83 15.82
N ALA A 539 -11.44 2.18 16.33
CA ALA A 539 -12.81 2.31 15.82
C ALA A 539 -13.30 3.76 15.89
N LEU A 540 -13.12 4.43 17.04
CA LEU A 540 -13.46 5.85 17.23
C LEU A 540 -12.75 6.75 16.20
N GLN A 541 -11.42 6.60 16.06
CA GLN A 541 -10.64 7.36 15.08
C GLN A 541 -11.09 7.08 13.63
N SER A 542 -11.49 5.84 13.32
CA SER A 542 -11.95 5.45 11.99
C SER A 542 -13.32 6.04 11.64
N PHE A 543 -14.24 6.09 12.61
CA PHE A 543 -15.49 6.84 12.44
C PHE A 543 -15.23 8.34 12.26
N ILE A 544 -14.34 8.96 13.05
CA ILE A 544 -13.98 10.38 12.92
C ILE A 544 -13.43 10.68 11.52
N LEU A 545 -12.45 9.90 11.04
CA LEU A 545 -11.81 10.10 9.74
C LEU A 545 -12.81 9.99 8.58
N ASN A 546 -13.64 8.93 8.55
CA ASN A 546 -14.65 8.75 7.51
C ASN A 546 -15.73 9.84 7.57
N THR A 547 -16.16 10.26 8.77
CA THR A 547 -17.14 11.34 8.95
C THR A 547 -16.61 12.68 8.46
N LEU A 548 -15.33 13.00 8.73
CA LEU A 548 -14.66 14.18 8.19
C LEU A 548 -14.63 14.15 6.65
N TRP A 549 -14.37 12.99 6.05
CA TRP A 549 -14.35 12.82 4.59
C TRP A 549 -15.74 12.98 3.96
N VAL A 550 -16.79 12.50 4.63
CA VAL A 550 -18.19 12.76 4.24
C VAL A 550 -18.51 14.25 4.31
N VAL A 551 -18.06 14.98 5.34
CA VAL A 551 -18.25 16.45 5.43
C VAL A 551 -17.58 17.18 4.26
N ILE A 552 -16.33 16.84 3.92
CA ILE A 552 -15.61 17.41 2.76
C ILE A 552 -16.36 17.11 1.45
N SER A 553 -16.80 15.87 1.28
CA SER A 553 -17.56 15.42 0.10
C SER A 553 -18.90 16.16 -0.02
N LEU A 554 -19.62 16.31 1.10
CA LEU A 554 -20.91 17.00 1.17
C LEU A 554 -20.77 18.50 0.87
N ILE A 555 -19.68 19.16 1.29
CA ILE A 555 -19.39 20.56 0.91
C ILE A 555 -19.28 20.70 -0.62
N ILE A 556 -18.55 19.81 -1.28
CA ILE A 556 -18.37 19.85 -2.75
C ILE A 556 -19.70 19.57 -3.47
N VAL A 557 -20.46 18.56 -3.04
CA VAL A 557 -21.77 18.22 -3.63
C VAL A 557 -22.80 19.35 -3.41
N LEU A 558 -22.86 19.95 -2.22
CA LEU A 558 -23.73 21.11 -1.96
C LEU A 558 -23.35 22.34 -2.80
N ALA A 559 -22.05 22.57 -3.05
CA ALA A 559 -21.60 23.62 -3.93
C ALA A 559 -21.96 23.36 -5.41
N SER A 560 -21.91 22.09 -5.84
CA SER A 560 -22.42 21.65 -7.15
C SER A 560 -23.93 21.90 -7.29
N ILE A 561 -24.73 21.54 -6.28
CA ILE A 561 -26.19 21.80 -6.28
C ILE A 561 -26.49 23.31 -6.31
N ALA A 562 -25.64 24.15 -5.70
CA ALA A 562 -25.81 25.60 -5.73
C ALA A 562 -25.73 26.21 -7.15
N VAL A 563 -25.04 25.55 -8.10
CA VAL A 563 -24.95 25.98 -9.51
C VAL A 563 -26.32 25.97 -10.18
N GLY A 564 -27.21 25.05 -9.81
CA GLY A 564 -28.56 24.91 -10.38
C GLY A 564 -29.52 26.06 -10.05
N ARG A 565 -29.12 27.08 -9.27
CA ARG A 565 -29.94 28.28 -9.03
C ARG A 565 -29.82 29.26 -10.18
N GLU A 566 -30.50 28.94 -11.28
CA GLU A 566 -30.53 29.76 -12.48
C GLU A 566 -31.03 31.17 -12.20
N THR A 567 -30.18 32.15 -12.47
CA THR A 567 -30.52 33.57 -12.30
C THR A 567 -31.11 34.16 -13.58
N ARG A 568 -32.01 35.12 -13.39
CA ARG A 568 -32.79 35.77 -14.44
C ARG A 568 -31.88 36.51 -15.44
N GLN A 569 -31.98 36.17 -16.73
CA GLN A 569 -31.36 36.93 -17.83
C GLN A 569 -32.46 37.56 -18.68
N THR A 570 -32.57 38.89 -18.63
CA THR A 570 -33.54 39.68 -19.40
C THR A 570 -32.94 40.41 -20.60
N ARG A 571 -31.64 40.17 -20.90
CA ARG A 571 -30.92 40.85 -21.98
C ARG A 571 -30.65 39.89 -23.13
N ASN A 572 -31.27 40.12 -24.29
CA ASN A 572 -30.98 39.35 -25.52
C ASN A 572 -29.51 39.45 -25.94
N ALA A 573 -28.92 40.65 -25.81
CA ALA A 573 -27.52 40.89 -26.07
C ALA A 573 -26.73 41.03 -24.75
N PRO A 574 -25.81 40.10 -24.42
CA PRO A 574 -24.88 40.25 -23.31
C PRO A 574 -24.10 41.57 -23.41
N ARG A 575 -23.84 42.24 -22.28
CA ARG A 575 -23.11 43.52 -22.24
C ARG A 575 -21.68 43.35 -21.76
N VAL A 576 -20.75 43.95 -22.48
CA VAL A 576 -19.31 43.98 -22.18
C VAL A 576 -19.00 45.28 -21.45
N SER A 577 -18.43 45.20 -20.25
CA SER A 577 -17.98 46.36 -19.48
C SER A 577 -16.70 46.94 -20.10
N VAL A 578 -16.77 48.11 -20.71
CA VAL A 578 -15.63 48.74 -21.40
C VAL A 578 -15.75 50.26 -21.42
N ARG A 579 -14.63 50.97 -21.42
CA ARG A 579 -14.55 52.43 -21.38
C ARG A 579 -13.93 53.03 -22.65
N LEU A 580 -14.76 53.23 -23.67
CA LEU A 580 -14.41 53.92 -24.92
C LEU A 580 -14.77 55.41 -24.83
N PRO A 581 -13.94 56.33 -25.37
CA PRO A 581 -14.36 57.72 -25.59
C PRO A 581 -15.42 57.76 -26.69
N VAL A 582 -16.54 58.45 -26.45
CA VAL A 582 -17.64 58.58 -27.42
C VAL A 582 -18.18 60.00 -27.44
N VAL A 583 -18.67 60.44 -28.59
CA VAL A 583 -19.38 61.71 -28.74
C VAL A 583 -20.84 61.40 -29.01
N VAL A 584 -21.73 61.79 -28.10
CA VAL A 584 -23.18 61.68 -28.28
C VAL A 584 -23.70 63.02 -28.81
N THR A 585 -24.39 63.01 -29.95
CA THR A 585 -24.95 64.23 -30.56
C THR A 585 -26.47 64.19 -30.45
N ASP A 586 -27.10 65.21 -29.87
CA ASP A 586 -28.55 65.29 -29.76
C ASP A 586 -29.24 65.86 -31.02
N ALA A 587 -30.57 65.81 -31.05
CA ALA A 587 -31.39 66.35 -32.13
C ALA A 587 -31.28 67.88 -32.33
N HIS A 588 -30.60 68.60 -31.43
CA HIS A 588 -30.29 70.02 -31.55
C HIS A 588 -28.82 70.27 -31.99
N GLY A 589 -28.06 69.21 -32.29
CA GLY A 589 -26.66 69.28 -32.68
C GLY A 589 -25.69 69.50 -31.52
N ARG A 590 -26.13 69.47 -30.25
CA ARG A 590 -25.22 69.54 -29.10
C ARG A 590 -24.41 68.26 -29.03
N GLN A 591 -23.09 68.40 -29.12
CA GLN A 591 -22.15 67.30 -28.92
C GLN A 591 -21.80 67.17 -27.44
N MET A 592 -21.91 65.96 -26.92
CA MET A 592 -21.65 65.59 -25.53
C MET A 592 -20.56 64.53 -25.51
N GLU A 593 -19.34 64.93 -25.15
CA GLU A 593 -18.27 63.99 -24.85
C GLU A 593 -18.63 63.12 -23.64
N GLY A 594 -18.28 61.85 -23.71
CA GLY A 594 -18.49 60.90 -22.64
C GLY A 594 -17.62 59.67 -22.78
N HIS A 595 -17.81 58.72 -21.87
CA HIS A 595 -17.24 57.40 -21.99
C HIS A 595 -18.30 56.31 -21.85
N THR A 596 -18.14 55.20 -22.56
CA THR A 596 -18.95 54.01 -22.27
C THR A 596 -18.67 53.47 -20.86
N HIS A 597 -19.69 52.89 -20.22
CA HIS A 597 -19.57 52.00 -19.07
C HIS A 597 -19.72 50.54 -19.51
N ASP A 598 -20.70 50.28 -20.37
CA ASP A 598 -20.94 48.99 -21.00
C ASP A 598 -21.48 49.17 -22.44
N ILE A 599 -21.29 48.14 -23.27
CA ILE A 599 -21.71 48.10 -24.68
C ILE A 599 -22.24 46.70 -25.06
N SER A 600 -23.20 46.63 -25.99
CA SER A 600 -23.59 45.41 -26.70
C SER A 600 -24.25 45.71 -28.05
N LEU A 601 -24.53 44.66 -28.82
CA LEU A 601 -25.37 44.69 -30.02
C LEU A 601 -26.78 45.27 -29.79
N GLY A 602 -27.25 45.32 -28.54
CA GLY A 602 -28.55 45.91 -28.17
C GLY A 602 -28.50 47.33 -27.62
N GLY A 603 -27.31 47.95 -27.54
CA GLY A 603 -27.12 49.31 -27.03
C GLY A 603 -26.02 49.43 -26.00
N LEU A 604 -25.91 50.61 -25.39
CA LEU A 604 -24.77 51.02 -24.57
C LEU A 604 -25.20 51.82 -23.34
N ALA A 605 -24.27 52.06 -22.42
CA ALA A 605 -24.40 53.04 -21.34
C ALA A 605 -23.24 54.02 -21.41
N VAL A 606 -23.51 55.33 -21.40
CA VAL A 606 -22.51 56.39 -21.57
C VAL A 606 -22.53 57.32 -20.36
N GLY A 607 -21.42 57.43 -19.65
CA GLY A 607 -21.20 58.43 -18.62
C GLY A 607 -20.79 59.76 -19.24
N THR A 608 -21.59 60.81 -19.03
CA THR A 608 -21.33 62.18 -19.47
C THR A 608 -21.96 63.19 -18.52
N ARG A 609 -21.26 64.30 -18.26
CA ARG A 609 -21.72 65.35 -17.31
C ARG A 609 -22.94 66.14 -17.80
N LEU A 610 -23.27 66.01 -19.09
CA LEU A 610 -24.37 66.72 -19.74
C LEU A 610 -25.65 65.85 -19.86
N ALA A 611 -25.68 64.66 -19.27
CA ALA A 611 -26.85 63.77 -19.28
C ALA A 611 -27.99 64.33 -18.39
N THR A 612 -29.06 64.81 -19.01
CA THR A 612 -30.22 65.40 -18.32
C THR A 612 -31.53 64.63 -18.59
N PRO A 613 -32.53 64.64 -17.68
CA PRO A 613 -33.71 63.77 -17.77
C PRO A 613 -34.64 64.05 -18.96
N ASP A 614 -34.61 65.27 -19.51
CA ASP A 614 -35.34 65.69 -20.72
C ASP A 614 -34.87 64.98 -22.00
N MET A 615 -33.68 64.38 -21.99
CA MET A 615 -33.19 63.59 -23.12
C MET A 615 -33.93 62.25 -23.32
N VAL A 616 -34.68 61.78 -22.31
CA VAL A 616 -35.29 60.43 -22.32
C VAL A 616 -36.37 60.30 -23.39
N GLY A 617 -36.30 59.22 -24.16
CA GLY A 617 -37.20 58.92 -25.27
C GLY A 617 -36.76 59.50 -26.62
N GLY A 618 -35.88 60.50 -26.62
CA GLY A 618 -35.30 61.12 -27.82
C GLY A 618 -34.27 60.26 -28.54
N GLU A 619 -33.89 60.69 -29.74
CA GLU A 619 -32.88 60.05 -30.57
C GLU A 619 -31.58 60.87 -30.57
N VAL A 620 -30.44 60.17 -30.52
CA VAL A 620 -29.10 60.74 -30.48
C VAL A 620 -28.17 59.95 -31.42
N THR A 621 -27.24 60.61 -32.10
CA THR A 621 -26.20 59.91 -32.88
C THR A 621 -24.99 59.64 -32.00
N VAL A 622 -24.50 58.40 -31.96
CA VAL A 622 -23.28 58.05 -31.22
C VAL A 622 -22.12 57.93 -32.22
N ARG A 623 -21.11 58.78 -32.04
CA ARG A 623 -19.85 58.71 -32.78
C ARG A 623 -18.72 58.10 -31.96
N TYR A 624 -18.00 57.18 -32.60
CA TYR A 624 -16.75 56.58 -32.12
C TYR A 624 -15.79 56.43 -33.31
N ASP A 625 -14.58 56.98 -33.18
CA ASP A 625 -13.50 56.85 -34.15
C ASP A 625 -12.27 56.26 -33.46
N SER A 626 -11.74 55.15 -33.98
CA SER A 626 -10.41 54.64 -33.65
C SER A 626 -9.58 54.50 -34.92
N ALA A 627 -8.78 55.53 -35.20
CA ALA A 627 -7.79 55.52 -36.28
C ALA A 627 -6.72 54.42 -36.12
N ARG A 628 -6.55 53.87 -34.90
CA ARG A 628 -5.66 52.73 -34.63
C ARG A 628 -6.23 51.41 -35.16
N ASP A 629 -7.55 51.24 -35.09
CA ASP A 629 -8.24 49.99 -35.41
C ASP A 629 -8.99 50.05 -36.76
N GLY A 630 -8.99 51.21 -37.44
CA GLY A 630 -9.76 51.43 -38.67
C GLY A 630 -11.27 51.50 -38.45
N ILE A 631 -11.72 51.75 -37.20
CA ILE A 631 -13.13 51.71 -36.83
C ILE A 631 -13.71 53.12 -36.81
N HIS A 632 -14.76 53.32 -37.59
CA HIS A 632 -15.56 54.55 -37.66
C HIS A 632 -17.03 54.18 -37.47
N VAL A 633 -17.71 54.89 -36.56
CA VAL A 633 -19.09 54.61 -36.14
C VAL A 633 -19.87 55.92 -36.11
N GLY A 634 -21.06 55.93 -36.72
CA GLY A 634 -21.97 57.09 -36.76
C GLY A 634 -23.44 56.69 -36.62
N VAL A 635 -23.74 55.77 -35.71
CA VAL A 635 -25.02 55.04 -35.65
C VAL A 635 -26.02 55.76 -34.71
N PRO A 636 -27.29 55.92 -35.11
CA PRO A 636 -28.34 56.48 -34.24
C PRO A 636 -28.72 55.53 -33.10
N ALA A 637 -29.12 56.11 -31.97
CA ALA A 637 -29.55 55.41 -30.78
C ALA A 637 -30.65 56.19 -30.05
N ARG A 638 -31.60 55.47 -29.46
CA ARG A 638 -32.68 56.04 -28.64
C ARG A 638 -32.33 56.03 -27.16
N VAL A 639 -32.57 57.14 -26.48
CA VAL A 639 -32.36 57.28 -25.03
C VAL A 639 -33.48 56.56 -24.28
N LEU A 640 -33.13 55.57 -23.47
CA LEU A 640 -34.08 54.82 -22.63
C LEU A 640 -34.21 55.40 -21.21
N ASP A 641 -33.13 55.98 -20.68
CA ASP A 641 -33.05 56.51 -19.31
C ASP A 641 -31.83 57.43 -19.18
N ALA A 642 -31.94 58.50 -18.39
CA ALA A 642 -30.89 59.50 -18.18
C ALA A 642 -30.85 59.89 -16.69
N ARG A 643 -29.89 59.32 -15.94
CA ARG A 643 -29.77 59.50 -14.48
C ARG A 643 -28.31 59.41 -14.05
N ASP A 644 -27.97 60.07 -12.94
CA ASP A 644 -26.67 59.93 -12.28
C ASP A 644 -25.46 60.16 -13.22
N GLY A 645 -25.59 61.13 -14.14
CA GLY A 645 -24.57 61.42 -15.17
C GLY A 645 -24.41 60.33 -16.22
N THR A 646 -25.38 59.42 -16.37
CA THR A 646 -25.35 58.27 -17.27
C THR A 646 -26.56 58.25 -18.21
N LEU A 647 -26.30 58.26 -19.52
CA LEU A 647 -27.28 57.92 -20.55
C LEU A 647 -27.32 56.41 -20.78
N ARG A 648 -28.51 55.83 -20.82
CA ARG A 648 -28.74 54.43 -21.22
C ARG A 648 -29.38 54.43 -22.61
N LEU A 649 -28.68 53.89 -23.59
CA LEU A 649 -29.02 53.99 -25.01
C LEU A 649 -29.34 52.61 -25.60
N ARG A 650 -30.21 52.58 -26.62
CA ARG A 650 -30.50 51.42 -27.49
C ARG A 650 -30.22 51.81 -28.94
N TRP A 651 -29.49 51.00 -29.70
CA TRP A 651 -29.26 51.28 -31.12
C TRP A 651 -30.56 51.33 -31.91
N ALA A 652 -30.61 52.20 -32.92
CA ALA A 652 -31.71 52.36 -33.87
C ALA A 652 -31.22 52.00 -35.28
N VAL A 653 -30.67 50.79 -35.44
CA VAL A 653 -30.11 50.27 -36.69
C VAL A 653 -31.13 50.39 -37.83
N ARG A 654 -30.78 51.14 -38.88
CA ARG A 654 -31.63 51.38 -40.07
C ARG A 654 -31.35 50.42 -41.21
N ASP A 655 -30.09 50.01 -41.35
CA ASP A 655 -29.58 49.20 -42.45
C ASP A 655 -28.40 48.31 -42.00
N LEU A 656 -27.84 47.53 -42.95
CA LEU A 656 -26.73 46.63 -42.70
C LEU A 656 -25.41 47.34 -42.33
N GLU A 657 -25.21 48.59 -42.72
CA GLU A 657 -23.98 49.34 -42.46
C GLU A 657 -24.01 49.92 -41.03
N ASP A 658 -25.17 50.37 -40.54
CA ASP A 658 -25.39 50.62 -39.11
C ASP A 658 -25.08 49.36 -38.27
N GLU A 659 -25.59 48.18 -38.69
CA GLU A 659 -25.34 46.92 -37.99
C GLU A 659 -23.85 46.56 -37.97
N ARG A 660 -23.18 46.68 -39.13
CA ARG A 660 -21.73 46.46 -39.30
C ARG A 660 -20.92 47.36 -38.37
N GLN A 661 -21.24 48.65 -38.29
CA GLN A 661 -20.54 49.59 -37.42
C GLN A 661 -20.69 49.25 -35.94
N VAL A 662 -21.88 48.81 -35.50
CA VAL A 662 -22.08 48.31 -34.13
C VAL A 662 -21.26 47.03 -33.87
N VAL A 663 -21.24 46.07 -34.82
CA VAL A 663 -20.42 44.85 -34.71
C VAL A 663 -18.93 45.20 -34.60
N SER A 664 -18.42 46.08 -35.47
CA SER A 664 -17.02 46.55 -35.43
C SER A 664 -16.70 47.27 -34.12
N MET A 665 -17.62 48.08 -33.57
CA MET A 665 -17.43 48.77 -32.28
C MET A 665 -17.37 47.81 -31.07
N VAL A 666 -18.20 46.75 -31.07
CA VAL A 666 -18.28 45.79 -29.96
C VAL A 666 -17.16 44.75 -30.02
N PHE A 667 -16.95 44.13 -31.19
CA PHE A 667 -16.08 42.97 -31.38
C PHE A 667 -14.81 43.28 -32.18
N GLY A 668 -14.88 44.19 -33.16
CA GLY A 668 -13.80 44.42 -34.13
C GLY A 668 -12.50 44.96 -33.53
N ARG A 669 -12.58 45.75 -32.46
CA ARG A 669 -11.42 46.38 -31.79
C ARG A 669 -10.32 45.38 -31.41
N ASN A 670 -9.07 45.72 -31.69
CA ASN A 670 -7.92 44.85 -31.38
C ASN A 670 -7.62 44.72 -29.88
N ASP A 671 -8.18 45.59 -29.03
CA ASP A 671 -8.05 45.53 -27.57
C ASP A 671 -9.28 44.91 -26.86
N ALA A 672 -10.35 44.55 -27.60
CA ALA A 672 -11.66 44.17 -27.04
C ALA A 672 -11.57 43.15 -25.89
N TRP A 673 -10.72 42.13 -26.05
CA TRP A 673 -10.61 40.98 -25.15
C TRP A 673 -9.27 40.92 -24.38
N ALA A 674 -8.48 41.99 -24.40
CA ALA A 674 -7.14 42.01 -23.79
C ALA A 674 -7.17 41.70 -22.28
N GLY A 675 -8.22 42.13 -21.57
CA GLY A 675 -8.41 41.91 -20.13
C GLY A 675 -8.87 40.51 -19.69
N TRP A 676 -9.06 39.56 -20.61
CA TRP A 676 -9.61 38.21 -20.30
C TRP A 676 -8.82 37.38 -19.26
N ALA A 677 -7.60 37.81 -18.93
CA ALA A 677 -6.66 37.14 -18.02
C ALA A 677 -6.40 37.92 -16.70
N ASP A 678 -7.11 39.02 -16.45
CA ASP A 678 -6.95 39.88 -15.26
C ASP A 678 -7.66 39.36 -14.00
N PHE A 679 -7.54 38.05 -13.77
CA PHE A 679 -7.92 37.43 -12.52
C PHE A 679 -6.82 37.55 -11.46
N ALA A 680 -7.23 37.71 -10.21
CA ALA A 680 -6.31 37.76 -9.07
C ALA A 680 -5.66 36.37 -8.86
N PRO A 681 -4.40 36.30 -8.39
CA PRO A 681 -3.79 35.02 -8.04
C PRO A 681 -4.55 34.31 -6.90
N ASP A 682 -4.83 33.03 -7.10
CA ASP A 682 -5.50 32.13 -6.16
C ASP A 682 -4.84 32.15 -4.76
N ARG A 683 -5.68 31.92 -3.75
CA ARG A 683 -5.28 31.66 -2.38
C ARG A 683 -6.24 30.60 -1.84
N PRO A 684 -5.82 29.34 -1.63
CA PRO A 684 -6.74 28.22 -1.36
C PRO A 684 -7.79 28.51 -0.26
N LEU A 685 -7.38 29.12 0.86
CA LEU A 685 -8.28 29.49 1.96
C LEU A 685 -9.35 30.55 1.56
N ARG A 686 -9.02 31.49 0.67
CA ARG A 686 -9.99 32.46 0.14
C ARG A 686 -10.97 31.78 -0.82
N SER A 687 -10.48 30.86 -1.64
CA SER A 687 -11.28 30.12 -2.62
C SER A 687 -12.26 29.16 -1.93
N LEU A 688 -11.81 28.48 -0.87
CA LEU A 688 -12.67 27.70 0.04
C LEU A 688 -13.77 28.57 0.70
N ALA A 689 -13.44 29.79 1.14
CA ALA A 689 -14.43 30.72 1.68
C ALA A 689 -15.47 31.18 0.63
N MET A 690 -15.10 31.25 -0.66
CA MET A 690 -16.04 31.51 -1.76
C MET A 690 -16.95 30.31 -2.06
N VAL A 691 -16.45 29.07 -1.88
CA VAL A 691 -17.27 27.85 -1.92
C VAL A 691 -18.33 27.88 -0.81
N PHE A 692 -17.94 28.08 0.46
CA PHE A 692 -18.88 28.20 1.57
C PHE A 692 -19.90 29.34 1.37
N ARG A 693 -19.48 30.50 0.84
CA ARG A 693 -20.39 31.60 0.52
C ARG A 693 -21.44 31.23 -0.54
N SER A 694 -21.08 30.36 -1.48
CA SER A 694 -21.98 29.86 -2.52
C SER A 694 -22.99 28.86 -1.98
N ILE A 695 -22.56 27.95 -1.09
CA ILE A 695 -23.47 27.03 -0.35
C ILE A 695 -24.44 27.84 0.52
N GLY A 696 -23.98 28.90 1.19
CA GLY A 696 -24.85 29.84 1.91
C GLY A 696 -25.88 30.55 1.02
N GLY A 697 -25.63 30.64 -0.29
CA GLY A 697 -26.59 31.11 -1.29
C GLY A 697 -27.75 30.14 -1.54
N LEU A 698 -27.59 28.86 -1.19
CA LEU A 698 -28.62 27.81 -1.30
C LEU A 698 -29.66 27.90 -0.17
N LEU A 699 -29.21 28.23 1.05
CA LEU A 699 -30.09 28.38 2.23
C LEU A 699 -30.92 29.67 2.23
N ARG A 700 -30.47 30.72 1.52
CA ARG A 700 -31.22 31.98 1.42
C ARG A 700 -32.41 31.81 0.46
N ARG A 701 -33.63 31.99 0.98
CA ARG A 701 -34.79 32.36 0.14
C ARG A 701 -34.56 33.78 -0.36
N ARG A 702 -34.47 33.99 -1.69
CA ARG A 702 -34.74 35.31 -2.26
C ARG A 702 -36.25 35.57 -2.14
N PRO A 703 -36.69 36.81 -1.86
CA PRO A 703 -38.11 37.14 -2.03
C PRO A 703 -38.51 36.89 -3.49
N ALA A 704 -39.71 36.37 -3.71
CA ALA A 704 -40.28 36.34 -5.04
C ALA A 704 -40.62 37.79 -5.44
N GLU A 705 -39.82 38.39 -6.33
CA GLU A 705 -40.18 39.67 -6.92
C GLU A 705 -41.52 39.50 -7.64
N ALA A 706 -42.51 40.32 -7.28
CA ALA A 706 -43.78 40.37 -7.99
C ALA A 706 -43.51 40.64 -9.48
N PRO A 707 -44.25 39.99 -10.40
CA PRO A 707 -44.05 40.21 -11.82
C PRO A 707 -44.36 41.67 -12.15
N ARG A 708 -43.31 42.48 -12.37
CA ARG A 708 -43.45 43.72 -13.11
C ARG A 708 -44.04 43.35 -14.47
N ALA A 709 -45.23 43.85 -14.75
CA ALA A 709 -45.81 43.80 -16.07
C ALA A 709 -44.79 44.40 -17.05
N LEU A 710 -44.21 43.54 -17.88
CA LEU A 710 -43.73 43.99 -19.18
C LEU A 710 -44.97 44.38 -19.96
N HIS A 711 -44.90 45.45 -20.75
CA HIS A 711 -45.86 45.59 -21.84
C HIS A 711 -45.75 44.34 -22.72
N GLU A 712 -46.89 43.79 -23.08
CA GLU A 712 -47.04 42.85 -24.19
C GLU A 712 -46.77 43.61 -25.51
N MET A 713 -45.50 43.98 -25.73
CA MET A 713 -44.94 43.82 -27.06
C MET A 713 -45.09 42.33 -27.33
N GLY A 714 -46.03 42.01 -28.23
CA GLY A 714 -46.69 40.71 -28.22
C GLY A 714 -45.75 39.52 -28.40
N GLU A 715 -46.31 38.33 -28.22
CA GLU A 715 -45.73 37.11 -28.76
C GLU A 715 -45.68 37.26 -30.30
N GLY A 716 -44.57 37.82 -30.79
CA GLY A 716 -44.26 37.89 -32.21
C GLY A 716 -44.34 36.49 -32.79
N GLU A 717 -45.00 36.40 -33.94
CA GLU A 717 -45.55 35.16 -34.47
C GLU A 717 -44.59 33.98 -34.40
N LEU A 718 -45.14 32.79 -34.06
CA LEU A 718 -44.46 31.50 -34.23
C LEU A 718 -43.69 31.53 -35.55
N PRO A 719 -42.35 31.34 -35.55
CA PRO A 719 -41.49 31.81 -36.63
C PRO A 719 -41.99 31.28 -37.97
N ALA A 720 -42.40 32.20 -38.85
CA ALA A 720 -43.00 31.91 -40.14
C ALA A 720 -42.12 30.89 -40.87
N THR A 721 -42.70 29.73 -41.20
CA THR A 721 -41.95 28.47 -41.40
C THR A 721 -40.79 28.66 -42.37
N GLU A 722 -39.58 28.77 -41.82
CA GLU A 722 -38.44 29.38 -42.51
C GLU A 722 -38.20 28.68 -43.85
N GLU A 723 -38.31 29.44 -44.95
CA GLU A 723 -38.33 28.88 -46.30
C GLU A 723 -37.01 28.17 -46.60
N LYS A 724 -37.09 26.89 -46.98
CA LYS A 724 -35.90 26.05 -47.22
C LYS A 724 -35.65 25.83 -48.70
N LEU A 725 -34.41 26.04 -49.07
CA LEU A 725 -33.86 25.72 -50.39
C LEU A 725 -33.89 24.19 -50.60
N GLU A 726 -33.94 23.77 -51.86
CA GLU A 726 -33.94 22.36 -52.22
C GLU A 726 -32.70 21.61 -51.68
N LYS A 727 -32.79 20.28 -51.57
CA LYS A 727 -31.68 19.41 -51.17
C LYS A 727 -30.66 19.19 -52.31
N GLN A 728 -30.21 20.28 -52.93
CA GLN A 728 -29.12 20.28 -53.90
C GLN A 728 -27.86 20.87 -53.25
N SER A 729 -26.70 20.66 -53.87
CA SER A 729 -25.47 21.35 -53.48
C SER A 729 -25.33 22.64 -54.30
N PHE A 730 -25.14 23.77 -53.63
CA PHE A 730 -25.13 25.10 -54.25
C PHE A 730 -24.07 25.98 -53.61
N VAL A 731 -23.42 26.81 -54.42
CA VAL A 731 -22.27 27.67 -54.04
C VAL A 731 -22.44 29.06 -54.66
N LEU A 732 -22.79 30.03 -53.82
CA LEU A 732 -22.64 31.45 -54.11
C LEU A 732 -21.20 31.86 -53.78
N LYS A 733 -20.47 32.44 -54.74
CA LYS A 733 -19.15 33.03 -54.47
C LYS A 733 -19.28 34.43 -53.85
N PRO A 734 -18.34 34.87 -52.98
CA PRO A 734 -18.33 36.23 -52.45
C PRO A 734 -18.14 37.26 -53.58
N VAL A 735 -18.66 38.47 -53.39
CA VAL A 735 -18.55 39.55 -54.38
C VAL A 735 -17.49 40.55 -53.93
N PRO A 736 -16.36 40.71 -54.65
CA PRO A 736 -15.32 41.66 -54.27
C PRO A 736 -15.86 43.09 -54.28
N ARG A 737 -15.44 43.88 -53.28
CA ARG A 737 -16.05 45.16 -52.90
C ARG A 737 -16.04 46.24 -54.02
N SER A 738 -15.22 46.05 -55.05
CA SER A 738 -15.13 46.90 -56.25
C SER A 738 -16.30 46.76 -57.24
N ALA A 739 -17.09 45.68 -57.18
CA ALA A 739 -18.03 45.33 -58.25
C ALA A 739 -19.47 45.88 -58.11
N ARG A 740 -19.85 46.52 -56.99
CA ARG A 740 -21.26 46.86 -56.67
C ARG A 740 -21.90 48.03 -57.44
N HIS A 741 -21.34 48.44 -58.58
CA HIS A 741 -21.91 49.47 -59.46
C HIS A 741 -22.21 48.89 -60.87
N GLY A 742 -23.12 47.90 -60.97
CA GLY A 742 -23.47 47.29 -62.25
C GLY A 742 -24.72 46.40 -62.25
N ALA A 743 -25.68 46.78 -63.11
CA ALA A 743 -26.72 45.96 -63.75
C ALA A 743 -27.64 45.04 -62.90
N THR A 744 -28.88 45.50 -62.67
CA THR A 744 -30.07 44.67 -62.47
C THR A 744 -30.63 44.13 -63.80
N ALA A 745 -30.85 42.82 -63.96
CA ALA A 745 -31.77 42.28 -65.00
C ALA A 745 -32.16 40.79 -64.80
N SER A 746 -33.46 40.52 -64.91
CA SER A 746 -34.10 39.25 -65.33
C SER A 746 -33.99 37.99 -64.44
N ALA A 747 -34.96 37.07 -64.61
CA ALA A 747 -35.22 35.94 -63.68
C ALA A 747 -35.93 34.72 -64.32
N ALA A 748 -36.01 33.63 -63.55
CA ALA A 748 -36.92 32.48 -63.61
C ALA A 748 -36.82 31.45 -64.76
N LEU A 749 -36.68 30.15 -64.41
CA LEU A 749 -37.75 29.13 -64.58
C LEU A 749 -37.46 27.79 -63.84
N PHE A 750 -38.52 27.21 -63.26
CA PHE A 750 -38.87 25.77 -62.97
C PHE A 750 -37.78 24.69 -62.69
N VAL A 751 -37.81 23.79 -61.69
CA VAL A 751 -38.86 23.06 -60.89
C VAL A 751 -39.22 21.64 -61.40
N ALA A 752 -39.30 20.65 -60.47
CA ALA A 752 -39.80 19.26 -60.56
C ALA A 752 -38.84 18.18 -61.17
N PHE A 753 -38.83 16.88 -60.78
CA PHE A 753 -39.62 16.09 -59.81
C PHE A 753 -38.83 14.83 -59.28
N THR A 754 -39.47 13.91 -58.54
CA THR A 754 -38.87 12.72 -57.86
C THR A 754 -39.72 11.42 -58.06
N ALA A 755 -39.56 10.21 -57.49
CA ALA A 755 -38.84 9.62 -56.32
C ALA A 755 -38.85 8.05 -56.32
N LEU A 756 -38.10 7.40 -55.38
CA LEU A 756 -38.25 6.01 -54.80
C LEU A 756 -37.91 4.76 -55.69
N VAL A 757 -37.08 3.74 -55.34
CA VAL A 757 -36.91 2.84 -54.15
C VAL A 757 -38.14 1.91 -53.95
N PRO A 758 -38.06 0.54 -53.81
CA PRO A 758 -37.17 -0.27 -52.92
C PRO A 758 -36.68 -1.67 -53.44
N ALA A 759 -36.18 -2.51 -52.50
CA ALA A 759 -35.61 -3.89 -52.63
C ALA A 759 -36.71 -5.02 -52.58
N ALA A 760 -36.47 -6.35 -52.43
CA ALA A 760 -35.37 -7.16 -51.86
C ALA A 760 -35.44 -8.69 -52.20
N MET A 761 -34.68 -9.52 -51.44
CA MET A 761 -34.76 -10.99 -51.21
C MET A 761 -33.69 -11.91 -51.87
N ALA A 762 -33.42 -13.07 -51.22
CA ALA A 762 -32.37 -14.05 -51.55
C ALA A 762 -32.63 -15.46 -50.95
N GLN A 763 -32.00 -16.50 -51.52
CA GLN A 763 -31.88 -17.92 -51.10
C GLN A 763 -30.54 -18.45 -51.69
N GLU A 764 -29.90 -19.57 -51.30
CA GLU A 764 -30.35 -20.79 -50.59
C GLU A 764 -29.18 -21.59 -49.93
N ALA A 765 -29.42 -22.19 -48.75
CA ALA A 765 -29.11 -23.58 -48.26
C ALA A 765 -27.77 -24.38 -48.58
N PRO A 766 -27.53 -25.61 -48.01
CA PRO A 766 -27.40 -25.93 -46.57
C PRO A 766 -26.38 -27.07 -46.13
N SER A 767 -26.08 -27.13 -44.81
CA SER A 767 -26.07 -28.32 -43.86
C SER A 767 -24.96 -29.45 -43.89
N PRO A 768 -24.97 -30.53 -43.03
CA PRO A 768 -24.56 -30.50 -41.59
C PRO A 768 -23.88 -31.77 -40.94
N ASP A 769 -23.83 -31.80 -39.57
CA ASP A 769 -23.91 -32.94 -38.58
C ASP A 769 -22.66 -33.82 -38.22
N GLN A 770 -22.55 -34.63 -37.11
CA GLN A 770 -23.45 -35.06 -35.98
C GLN A 770 -22.73 -35.45 -34.63
N SER A 771 -23.38 -36.26 -33.74
CA SER A 771 -22.95 -36.78 -32.38
C SER A 771 -22.46 -38.27 -32.37
N GLY A 772 -22.22 -39.07 -31.30
CA GLY A 772 -22.36 -39.12 -29.80
C GLY A 772 -21.93 -40.53 -29.27
N VAL A 773 -22.16 -41.09 -28.04
CA VAL A 773 -22.51 -40.63 -26.67
C VAL A 773 -22.45 -41.81 -25.60
N THR A 774 -21.85 -41.59 -24.40
CA THR A 774 -21.93 -42.27 -23.04
C THR A 774 -21.88 -43.81 -22.73
N ALA A 775 -21.09 -44.19 -21.66
CA ALA A 775 -21.44 -45.02 -20.43
C ALA A 775 -20.86 -46.46 -20.09
N GLU A 776 -20.57 -46.64 -18.77
CA GLU A 776 -20.57 -47.86 -17.86
C GLU A 776 -19.37 -48.90 -17.69
N THR A 777 -19.46 -49.80 -16.68
CA THR A 777 -18.36 -50.47 -15.86
C THR A 777 -18.70 -51.97 -15.46
N PRO A 778 -18.28 -52.71 -14.35
CA PRO A 778 -17.30 -52.62 -13.21
C PRO A 778 -16.55 -53.97 -12.78
N PHE A 779 -16.07 -54.10 -11.50
CA PHE A 779 -15.72 -55.30 -10.63
C PHE A 779 -14.26 -55.84 -10.39
N GLY A 780 -14.00 -56.38 -9.15
CA GLY A 780 -12.83 -57.23 -8.72
C GLY A 780 -12.50 -57.22 -7.18
N ASP A 781 -12.09 -58.34 -6.52
CA ASP A 781 -12.07 -58.46 -5.01
C ASP A 781 -11.09 -59.49 -4.32
N SER A 782 -10.87 -59.36 -2.99
CA SER A 782 -10.52 -60.41 -1.94
C SER A 782 -9.07 -60.85 -1.46
N ASN A 783 -9.00 -61.21 -0.14
CA ASN A 783 -8.23 -62.30 0.58
C ASN A 783 -6.89 -62.13 1.41
N THR A 784 -7.06 -61.86 2.72
CA THR A 784 -6.73 -62.66 3.97
C THR A 784 -5.36 -63.33 4.33
N GLY A 785 -4.95 -63.17 5.61
CA GLY A 785 -4.13 -64.11 6.45
C GLY A 785 -3.11 -63.42 7.43
N VAL A 786 -2.46 -64.01 8.46
CA VAL A 786 -2.57 -65.22 9.35
C VAL A 786 -1.63 -65.00 10.60
N VAL A 787 -1.81 -65.68 11.75
CA VAL A 787 -1.01 -65.55 13.02
C VAL A 787 -0.67 -66.94 13.66
N PRO A 788 0.50 -67.15 14.32
CA PRO A 788 0.54 -67.79 15.67
C PRO A 788 1.72 -67.39 16.62
N ASP A 789 1.69 -67.87 17.89
CA ASP A 789 2.49 -67.44 19.06
C ASP A 789 3.69 -68.33 19.51
N ALA A 790 4.42 -67.81 20.53
CA ALA A 790 4.93 -68.49 21.75
C ALA A 790 6.44 -68.84 21.91
N LEU A 791 7.03 -68.43 23.05
CA LEU A 791 8.31 -68.91 23.63
C LEU A 791 8.32 -68.84 25.20
N PRO A 792 9.24 -69.54 25.92
CA PRO A 792 9.08 -69.87 27.36
C PRO A 792 10.10 -69.23 28.35
N ALA A 793 10.08 -69.67 29.62
CA ALA A 793 10.71 -69.02 30.79
C ALA A 793 12.16 -69.45 31.18
N ILE A 794 12.84 -68.57 31.93
CA ILE A 794 14.28 -68.50 32.35
C ILE A 794 14.33 -67.66 33.65
N ASP A 795 15.17 -67.80 34.69
CA ASP A 795 16.12 -68.82 35.23
C ASP A 795 16.49 -68.43 36.70
N PRO A 796 16.89 -69.34 37.63
CA PRO A 796 17.21 -68.99 39.02
C PRO A 796 18.41 -68.05 39.29
N ALA A 797 19.36 -67.88 38.35
CA ALA A 797 20.62 -67.12 38.57
C ALA A 797 20.46 -65.57 38.61
N VAL A 798 19.26 -65.09 38.93
CA VAL A 798 18.88 -63.66 38.94
C VAL A 798 18.89 -63.06 40.36
N ALA A 799 18.68 -63.88 41.40
CA ALA A 799 18.39 -63.40 42.76
C ALA A 799 19.45 -62.46 43.38
N ASP A 800 20.74 -62.80 43.27
CA ASP A 800 21.87 -62.10 43.92
C ASP A 800 22.11 -60.63 43.46
N ARG A 801 21.31 -60.12 42.50
CA ARG A 801 21.56 -58.83 41.83
C ARG A 801 20.71 -57.67 42.36
N ILE A 802 19.77 -57.96 43.26
CA ILE A 802 18.67 -57.08 43.68
C ILE A 802 18.87 -56.66 45.15
N SER A 803 18.46 -55.44 45.53
CA SER A 803 18.58 -54.95 46.91
C SER A 803 17.34 -55.23 47.77
N ASP A 804 17.54 -55.73 48.99
CA ASP A 804 16.47 -55.96 49.99
C ASP A 804 15.73 -54.68 50.44
N ALA A 805 16.31 -53.50 50.17
CA ALA A 805 15.75 -52.20 50.56
C ALA A 805 14.68 -51.73 49.56
N GLU A 806 13.42 -52.11 49.82
CA GLU A 806 12.27 -51.56 49.10
C GLU A 806 12.09 -50.05 49.31
N VAL A 807 11.72 -49.35 48.23
CA VAL A 807 11.43 -47.91 48.23
C VAL A 807 10.11 -47.64 47.53
N THR A 808 9.08 -47.34 48.33
CA THR A 808 7.76 -46.91 47.85
C THR A 808 7.76 -45.44 47.46
N ARG A 809 7.13 -45.12 46.32
CA ARG A 809 6.91 -43.76 45.82
C ARG A 809 5.46 -43.60 45.38
N THR A 810 4.79 -42.55 45.84
CA THR A 810 3.45 -42.17 45.35
C THR A 810 3.57 -40.98 44.41
N LEU A 811 3.02 -41.12 43.21
CA LEU A 811 2.96 -40.09 42.16
C LEU A 811 1.50 -39.73 41.90
N THR A 812 1.15 -38.44 41.95
CA THR A 812 -0.17 -37.96 41.52
C THR A 812 -0.24 -37.84 40.00
N PHE A 813 -1.43 -37.82 39.41
CA PHE A 813 -1.61 -37.65 37.97
C PHE A 813 -1.08 -36.29 37.48
N ARG A 814 -1.16 -35.24 38.32
CA ARG A 814 -0.48 -33.97 38.08
C ARG A 814 1.04 -34.13 37.93
N ASN A 815 1.68 -35.01 38.70
CA ASN A 815 3.12 -35.32 38.58
C ASN A 815 3.43 -36.19 37.34
N LEU A 816 2.43 -36.85 36.75
CA LEU A 816 2.51 -37.68 35.55
C LEU A 816 2.11 -36.92 34.26
N GLY A 817 1.87 -35.61 34.34
CA GLY A 817 1.59 -34.75 33.18
C GLY A 817 0.17 -34.16 33.10
N ALA A 818 -0.76 -34.53 33.99
CA ALA A 818 -2.10 -33.92 34.05
C ALA A 818 -2.08 -32.51 34.69
N THR A 819 -1.32 -31.59 34.10
CA THR A 819 -1.07 -30.25 34.68
C THR A 819 -2.19 -29.25 34.44
N THR A 820 -3.07 -29.50 33.47
CA THR A 820 -4.20 -28.63 33.10
C THR A 820 -5.50 -28.94 33.86
N GLY A 821 -5.48 -29.88 34.80
CA GLY A 821 -6.65 -30.32 35.58
C GLY A 821 -7.05 -31.77 35.30
N PRO A 822 -8.29 -32.18 35.67
CA PRO A 822 -8.72 -33.57 35.60
C PRO A 822 -8.86 -34.10 34.16
N LEU A 823 -8.41 -35.34 33.94
CA LEU A 823 -8.60 -36.04 32.66
C LEU A 823 -10.09 -36.16 32.37
N THR A 824 -10.55 -35.56 31.28
CA THR A 824 -11.98 -35.48 30.94
C THR A 824 -12.27 -36.30 29.69
N LEU A 825 -12.79 -37.51 29.91
CA LEU A 825 -13.26 -38.44 28.89
C LEU A 825 -14.66 -38.01 28.42
N ARG A 826 -14.96 -38.17 27.13
CA ARG A 826 -16.25 -37.83 26.52
C ARG A 826 -16.67 -38.85 25.47
N GLY A 827 -17.95 -38.88 25.08
CA GLY A 827 -18.44 -39.81 24.04
C GLY A 827 -17.65 -39.77 22.71
N TYR A 828 -17.24 -38.58 22.26
CA TYR A 828 -16.41 -38.39 21.05
C TYR A 828 -14.89 -38.45 21.30
N SER A 829 -14.46 -38.62 22.56
CA SER A 829 -13.07 -38.74 22.99
C SER A 829 -12.98 -39.76 24.13
N PRO A 830 -13.22 -41.06 23.84
CA PRO A 830 -13.37 -42.10 24.85
C PRO A 830 -12.04 -42.55 25.47
N LEU A 831 -10.90 -42.20 24.88
CA LEU A 831 -9.57 -42.60 25.35
C LEU A 831 -8.77 -41.40 25.87
N GLN A 832 -8.10 -41.57 27.01
CA GLN A 832 -7.07 -40.67 27.56
C GLN A 832 -5.96 -41.52 28.20
N GLY A 833 -4.72 -41.02 28.24
CA GLY A 833 -3.56 -41.76 28.76
C GLY A 833 -2.58 -40.88 29.54
N LEU A 834 -1.75 -41.51 30.38
CA LEU A 834 -0.63 -40.91 31.10
C LEU A 834 0.59 -41.82 31.07
N ASP A 835 1.78 -41.24 30.91
CA ASP A 835 3.05 -41.98 30.94
C ASP A 835 3.55 -42.16 32.39
N VAL A 836 3.86 -43.39 32.78
CA VAL A 836 4.33 -43.80 34.11
C VAL A 836 5.73 -44.38 34.02
N VAL A 837 6.74 -43.56 34.29
CA VAL A 837 8.15 -43.94 34.12
C VAL A 837 8.72 -44.69 35.33
N VAL A 838 9.37 -45.82 35.08
CA VAL A 838 10.16 -46.57 36.07
C VAL A 838 11.65 -46.40 35.75
N PRO A 839 12.47 -45.88 36.69
CA PRO A 839 13.91 -45.71 36.46
C PRO A 839 14.62 -47.01 36.07
N ALA A 840 15.50 -46.97 35.06
CA ALA A 840 16.15 -48.16 34.51
C ALA A 840 17.05 -48.96 35.49
N ASN A 841 17.35 -48.41 36.67
CA ASN A 841 18.07 -49.09 37.75
C ASN A 841 17.17 -49.68 38.85
N ARG A 842 15.86 -49.80 38.58
CA ARG A 842 14.85 -50.31 39.51
C ARG A 842 13.90 -51.30 38.86
N VAL A 843 13.40 -52.23 39.67
CA VAL A 843 12.26 -53.10 39.34
C VAL A 843 11.10 -52.74 40.25
N VAL A 844 9.87 -52.77 39.74
CA VAL A 844 8.65 -52.67 40.55
C VAL A 844 8.41 -54.02 41.26
N THR A 845 8.17 -54.00 42.56
CA THR A 845 7.82 -55.19 43.35
C THR A 845 6.34 -55.23 43.74
N HIS A 846 5.72 -54.07 43.85
CA HIS A 846 4.28 -53.91 44.07
C HIS A 846 3.82 -52.56 43.50
N ALA A 847 2.63 -52.51 42.91
CA ALA A 847 2.02 -51.30 42.40
C ALA A 847 0.53 -51.23 42.75
N GLN A 848 0.06 -50.05 43.17
CA GLN A 848 -1.35 -49.78 43.42
C GLN A 848 -1.77 -48.42 42.86
N LEU A 849 -2.88 -48.40 42.13
CA LEU A 849 -3.48 -47.24 41.50
C LEU A 849 -4.74 -46.82 42.27
N THR A 850 -4.72 -45.67 42.95
CA THR A 850 -5.90 -45.08 43.58
C THR A 850 -6.53 -44.01 42.67
N LEU A 851 -7.76 -44.26 42.20
CA LEU A 851 -8.53 -43.33 41.37
C LEU A 851 -9.64 -42.63 42.17
N SER A 852 -9.83 -41.35 41.89
CA SER A 852 -11.01 -40.59 42.31
C SER A 852 -11.51 -39.72 41.16
N GLY A 853 -12.80 -39.42 41.12
CA GLY A 853 -13.39 -38.69 40.00
C GLY A 853 -14.91 -38.65 40.03
N ALA A 854 -15.51 -38.44 38.85
CA ALA A 854 -16.95 -38.53 38.68
C ALA A 854 -17.33 -39.02 37.27
N LEU A 855 -18.46 -39.70 37.15
CA LEU A 855 -19.14 -39.97 35.87
C LEU A 855 -20.45 -39.18 35.82
N SER A 856 -21.00 -39.02 34.62
CA SER A 856 -22.30 -38.36 34.45
C SER A 856 -23.45 -39.15 35.11
N PRO A 857 -24.33 -38.50 35.90
CA PRO A 857 -25.41 -39.18 36.64
C PRO A 857 -26.55 -39.70 35.75
N SER A 858 -26.60 -39.31 34.47
CA SER A 858 -27.65 -39.72 33.53
C SER A 858 -27.26 -40.92 32.65
N LEU A 859 -26.18 -41.62 33.03
CA LEU A 859 -25.69 -42.81 32.33
C LEU A 859 -26.41 -44.09 32.80
N LEU A 860 -26.63 -45.03 31.89
CA LEU A 860 -27.25 -46.32 32.20
C LEU A 860 -26.29 -47.24 32.99
N PRO A 861 -26.63 -47.68 34.21
CA PRO A 861 -25.71 -48.46 35.06
C PRO A 861 -25.29 -49.81 34.44
N GLU A 862 -26.04 -50.34 33.48
CA GLU A 862 -25.77 -51.62 32.80
C GLU A 862 -24.70 -51.51 31.70
N ALA A 863 -24.55 -50.34 31.07
CA ALA A 863 -23.78 -50.17 29.82
C ALA A 863 -22.52 -49.28 29.97
N ASN A 864 -22.27 -48.73 31.15
CA ASN A 864 -21.28 -47.66 31.33
C ASN A 864 -20.09 -48.08 32.19
N ALA A 865 -18.90 -47.79 31.65
CA ALA A 865 -17.62 -48.22 32.20
C ALA A 865 -16.52 -47.21 31.89
N VAL A 866 -15.58 -47.01 32.81
CA VAL A 866 -14.22 -46.59 32.48
C VAL A 866 -13.29 -47.76 32.77
N THR A 867 -12.86 -48.43 31.72
CA THR A 867 -11.84 -49.49 31.81
C THR A 867 -10.47 -48.86 31.86
N VAL A 868 -9.60 -49.42 32.69
CA VAL A 868 -8.23 -48.97 32.94
C VAL A 868 -7.28 -50.04 32.44
N THR A 869 -6.32 -49.65 31.62
CA THR A 869 -5.23 -50.52 31.15
C THR A 869 -3.87 -49.91 31.47
N LEU A 870 -2.85 -50.76 31.63
CA LEU A 870 -1.45 -50.37 31.67
C LEU A 870 -0.71 -51.16 30.58
N ASN A 871 -0.11 -50.48 29.61
CA ASN A 871 0.51 -51.13 28.43
C ASN A 871 -0.47 -52.10 27.72
N GLU A 872 -1.71 -51.64 27.56
CA GLU A 872 -2.88 -52.40 27.09
C GLU A 872 -3.26 -53.65 27.90
N GLN A 873 -2.57 -53.95 29.00
CA GLN A 873 -2.98 -55.00 29.94
C GLN A 873 -4.06 -54.48 30.88
N TYR A 874 -5.07 -55.32 31.16
CA TYR A 874 -6.22 -54.95 31.98
C TYR A 874 -5.85 -54.76 33.46
N VAL A 875 -6.17 -53.58 34.01
CA VAL A 875 -5.99 -53.25 35.44
C VAL A 875 -7.32 -53.29 36.19
N GLY A 876 -8.39 -52.77 35.60
CA GLY A 876 -9.67 -52.67 36.29
C GLY A 876 -10.75 -51.95 35.49
N THR A 877 -11.96 -51.88 36.05
CA THR A 877 -13.08 -51.13 35.45
C THR A 877 -13.89 -50.44 36.53
N LEU A 878 -14.03 -49.12 36.41
CA LEU A 878 -14.99 -48.32 37.18
C LEU A 878 -16.36 -48.41 36.50
N LYS A 879 -17.41 -48.72 37.26
CA LYS A 879 -18.81 -48.69 36.79
C LYS A 879 -19.56 -47.50 37.38
N VAL A 880 -20.63 -47.08 36.72
CA VAL A 880 -21.49 -45.98 37.21
C VAL A 880 -22.41 -46.49 38.34
N ASP A 881 -22.40 -45.80 39.48
CA ASP A 881 -23.53 -45.75 40.40
C ASP A 881 -24.32 -44.45 40.14
N PRO A 882 -25.56 -44.50 39.62
CA PRO A 882 -26.38 -43.32 39.39
C PRO A 882 -26.76 -42.55 40.68
N GLN A 883 -26.69 -43.19 41.86
CA GLN A 883 -26.91 -42.54 43.15
C GLN A 883 -25.66 -41.79 43.64
N HIS A 884 -24.47 -42.28 43.27
CA HIS A 884 -23.18 -41.72 43.64
C HIS A 884 -22.33 -41.45 42.39
N PRO A 885 -22.64 -40.39 41.60
CA PRO A 885 -21.90 -40.06 40.39
C PRO A 885 -20.43 -39.67 40.65
N GLN A 886 -20.08 -39.33 41.90
CA GLN A 886 -18.69 -39.19 42.35
C GLN A 886 -18.17 -40.54 42.86
N PHE A 887 -16.98 -40.92 42.44
CA PHE A 887 -16.31 -42.14 42.89
C PHE A 887 -14.93 -41.85 43.49
N GLY A 888 -14.51 -42.74 44.39
CA GLY A 888 -13.15 -42.78 44.92
C GLY A 888 -13.00 -42.32 46.37
N PRO A 889 -11.86 -42.67 47.01
CA PRO A 889 -10.73 -43.40 46.45
C PRO A 889 -11.03 -44.88 46.18
N VAL A 890 -10.89 -45.32 44.92
CA VAL A 890 -10.96 -46.73 44.51
C VAL A 890 -9.53 -47.17 44.18
N SER A 891 -9.01 -48.17 44.89
CA SER A 891 -7.69 -48.75 44.59
C SER A 891 -7.82 -49.99 43.70
N PHE A 892 -6.94 -50.08 42.70
CA PHE A 892 -6.66 -51.27 41.92
C PHE A 892 -5.19 -51.65 42.14
N ASP A 893 -4.91 -52.88 42.54
CA ASP A 893 -3.53 -53.40 42.52
C ASP A 893 -3.17 -53.77 41.08
N ILE A 894 -1.93 -53.46 40.68
CA ILE A 894 -1.41 -53.70 39.32
C ILE A 894 -0.32 -54.76 39.43
N ASP A 895 -0.35 -55.75 38.54
CA ASP A 895 0.69 -56.77 38.42
C ASP A 895 2.05 -56.08 38.09
N PRO A 896 3.11 -56.27 38.90
CA PRO A 896 4.43 -55.74 38.61
C PRO A 896 4.99 -56.14 37.24
N LEU A 897 4.57 -57.28 36.68
CA LEU A 897 4.97 -57.77 35.35
C LEU A 897 4.48 -56.87 34.20
N TYR A 898 3.46 -56.02 34.44
CA TYR A 898 3.00 -55.05 33.43
C TYR A 898 3.96 -53.85 33.29
N PHE A 899 4.92 -53.66 34.20
CA PHE A 899 5.85 -52.53 34.17
C PHE A 899 7.13 -52.80 33.38
N THR A 900 7.35 -51.97 32.36
CA THR A 900 8.63 -51.80 31.67
C THR A 900 9.28 -50.46 32.09
N GLY A 901 10.36 -50.02 31.42
CA GLY A 901 11.00 -48.72 31.67
C GLY A 901 10.15 -47.51 31.25
N ASP A 902 9.18 -47.68 30.36
CA ASP A 902 8.16 -46.69 30.00
C ASP A 902 6.78 -47.37 29.95
N ASN A 903 5.73 -46.69 30.40
CA ASN A 903 4.43 -47.35 30.60
C ASN A 903 3.26 -46.41 30.34
N LYS A 904 2.25 -46.85 29.59
CA LYS A 904 1.05 -46.06 29.30
C LYS A 904 -0.14 -46.52 30.12
N LEU A 905 -0.55 -45.69 31.06
CA LEU A 905 -1.75 -45.87 31.88
C LEU A 905 -2.95 -45.22 31.16
N ASN A 906 -3.77 -46.05 30.54
CA ASN A 906 -4.86 -45.64 29.66
C ASN A 906 -6.24 -45.82 30.31
N PHE A 907 -7.16 -44.93 29.98
CA PHE A 907 -8.54 -44.86 30.46
C PHE A 907 -9.49 -44.86 29.27
N HIS A 908 -10.31 -45.91 29.15
CA HIS A 908 -11.26 -46.09 28.05
C HIS A 908 -12.71 -46.01 28.56
N PHE A 909 -13.43 -44.97 28.16
CA PHE A 909 -14.81 -44.67 28.54
C PHE A 909 -15.84 -45.23 27.54
N ALA A 910 -16.70 -46.12 28.00
CA ALA A 910 -17.93 -46.52 27.32
C ALA A 910 -19.12 -45.75 27.91
N GLY A 911 -19.86 -45.05 27.05
CA GLY A 911 -20.84 -44.02 27.43
C GLY A 911 -22.21 -44.18 26.75
N GLU A 912 -23.25 -44.54 27.50
CA GLU A 912 -24.65 -44.64 27.02
C GLU A 912 -25.65 -44.03 28.03
N TYR A 913 -26.58 -43.20 27.55
CA TYR A 913 -27.68 -42.59 28.33
C TYR A 913 -29.08 -43.07 27.91
N ARG A 914 -29.21 -43.86 26.82
CA ARG A 914 -30.43 -44.60 26.46
C ARG A 914 -30.09 -45.98 25.87
N ARG A 915 -31.04 -46.92 25.94
CA ARG A 915 -30.89 -48.31 25.47
C ARG A 915 -31.11 -48.48 23.97
N ASP A 916 -31.72 -47.48 23.32
CA ASP A 916 -32.10 -47.47 21.90
C ASP A 916 -31.16 -46.61 21.06
N CYS A 917 -30.66 -45.50 21.61
CA CYS A 917 -30.04 -44.44 20.83
C CYS A 917 -29.16 -43.50 21.68
N ASN A 918 -27.87 -43.41 21.34
CA ASN A 918 -26.90 -42.53 21.98
C ASN A 918 -26.21 -41.63 20.94
N ASP A 919 -26.14 -40.33 21.21
CA ASP A 919 -25.31 -39.37 20.47
C ASP A 919 -23.98 -39.16 21.20
N LEU A 920 -22.86 -39.40 20.51
CA LEU A 920 -21.50 -39.26 21.02
C LEU A 920 -21.12 -37.82 21.39
N PHE A 921 -21.82 -36.83 20.83
CA PHE A 921 -21.57 -35.40 21.06
C PHE A 921 -22.42 -34.78 22.16
N ASN A 922 -23.38 -35.55 22.70
CA ASN A 922 -24.21 -35.11 23.79
C ASN A 922 -23.37 -34.76 25.02
N GLU A 923 -23.52 -33.54 25.55
CA GLU A 923 -22.75 -33.04 26.69
C GLU A 923 -22.93 -33.87 27.98
N ILE A 924 -23.96 -34.73 28.02
CA ILE A 924 -24.22 -35.70 29.09
C ILE A 924 -23.22 -36.87 29.07
N LEU A 925 -22.58 -37.21 27.94
CA LEU A 925 -21.60 -38.30 27.87
C LEU A 925 -20.20 -37.84 28.33
N TRP A 926 -19.93 -37.92 29.63
CA TRP A 926 -18.61 -37.64 30.21
C TRP A 926 -18.25 -38.52 31.41
N ALA A 927 -16.94 -38.67 31.59
CA ALA A 927 -16.30 -39.12 32.84
C ALA A 927 -15.06 -38.25 33.13
N ARG A 928 -14.75 -38.01 34.40
CA ARG A 928 -13.62 -37.19 34.84
C ARG A 928 -12.79 -37.96 35.85
N ILE A 929 -11.50 -38.14 35.59
CA ILE A 929 -10.53 -38.68 36.55
C ILE A 929 -9.76 -37.50 37.15
N SER A 930 -9.73 -37.42 38.49
CA SER A 930 -9.08 -36.33 39.22
C SER A 930 -7.56 -36.33 38.98
N ASP A 931 -6.96 -35.15 38.84
CA ASP A 931 -5.49 -34.99 38.79
C ASP A 931 -4.81 -35.28 40.14
N MET A 932 -5.60 -35.36 41.21
CA MET A 932 -5.22 -35.87 42.54
C MET A 932 -5.30 -37.40 42.66
N SER A 933 -5.77 -38.12 41.63
CA SER A 933 -5.58 -39.58 41.54
C SER A 933 -4.09 -39.90 41.54
N ARG A 934 -3.72 -41.09 42.01
CA ARG A 934 -2.33 -41.43 42.34
C ARG A 934 -1.98 -42.87 41.99
N ILE A 935 -0.75 -43.10 41.58
CA ILE A 935 -0.15 -44.42 41.52
C ILE A 935 0.97 -44.52 42.56
N THR A 936 1.01 -45.63 43.29
CA THR A 936 2.01 -45.94 44.29
C THR A 936 2.82 -47.13 43.80
N LEU A 937 4.14 -46.95 43.66
CA LEU A 937 5.07 -47.95 43.15
C LEU A 937 6.10 -48.26 44.23
N THR A 938 6.14 -49.50 44.71
CA THR A 938 7.26 -50.03 45.50
C THR A 938 8.32 -50.59 44.57
N THR A 939 9.57 -50.20 44.80
CA THR A 939 10.69 -50.51 43.90
C THR A 939 11.96 -50.89 44.65
N VAL A 940 12.67 -51.90 44.15
CA VAL A 940 14.01 -52.33 44.58
C VAL A 940 15.08 -51.84 43.61
N ARG A 941 16.32 -51.65 44.06
CA ARG A 941 17.45 -51.31 43.17
C ARG A 941 18.06 -52.58 42.57
N ILE A 942 18.48 -52.49 41.31
CA ILE A 942 19.37 -53.46 40.66
C ILE A 942 20.82 -53.00 40.85
N THR A 943 21.75 -53.93 40.97
CA THR A 943 23.20 -53.65 40.94
C THR A 943 23.62 -53.10 39.56
N PRO A 944 24.30 -51.93 39.48
CA PRO A 944 24.74 -51.38 38.19
C PRO A 944 25.79 -52.24 37.49
N GLU A 945 25.56 -52.61 36.23
CA GLU A 945 26.62 -53.11 35.35
C GLU A 945 27.44 -51.92 34.82
N ARG A 946 28.68 -51.80 35.30
CA ARG A 946 29.64 -50.77 34.87
C ARG A 946 30.32 -51.21 33.58
N LYS A 947 29.92 -50.60 32.46
CA LYS A 947 30.32 -50.90 31.08
C LYS A 947 30.18 -49.63 30.26
N LEU A 948 31.27 -49.13 29.68
CA LEU A 948 31.29 -47.86 28.94
C LEU A 948 30.27 -47.82 27.78
N SER A 949 29.93 -48.95 27.16
CA SER A 949 28.85 -49.06 26.16
C SER A 949 27.42 -48.89 26.69
N ARG A 950 27.22 -48.58 27.98
CA ARG A 950 25.92 -48.20 28.55
C ARG A 950 25.80 -46.70 28.85
N LEU A 951 26.89 -45.94 28.70
CA LEU A 951 26.86 -44.49 28.85
C LEU A 951 25.86 -43.87 27.84
N PRO A 952 25.03 -42.91 28.25
CA PRO A 952 25.16 -42.08 29.45
C PRO A 952 24.47 -42.63 30.73
N ALA A 953 23.87 -43.82 30.72
CA ALA A 953 23.42 -44.45 31.96
C ALA A 953 24.63 -44.91 32.80
N PRO A 954 24.59 -44.82 34.15
CA PRO A 954 23.46 -44.45 35.01
C PRO A 954 23.36 -42.94 35.34
N PHE A 955 24.11 -42.07 34.65
CA PHE A 955 24.11 -40.62 34.88
C PHE A 955 22.89 -39.93 34.27
N PHE A 956 22.43 -40.42 33.12
CA PHE A 956 21.25 -39.96 32.41
C PHE A 956 20.27 -41.13 32.19
N ASP A 957 19.00 -40.87 32.48
CA ASP A 957 17.87 -41.74 32.14
C ASP A 957 16.95 -40.93 31.20
N PRO A 958 16.65 -41.40 29.96
CA PRO A 958 15.87 -40.65 28.98
C PRO A 958 14.42 -40.42 29.39
N ASN A 959 13.83 -41.37 30.12
CA ASN A 959 12.40 -41.38 30.38
C ASN A 959 12.05 -40.42 31.53
N GLN A 960 12.94 -40.29 32.52
CA GLN A 960 12.72 -39.41 33.67
C GLN A 960 12.59 -37.92 33.27
N ARG A 961 11.49 -37.26 33.64
CA ARG A 961 11.28 -35.81 33.33
C ARG A 961 11.73 -34.86 34.44
N SER A 962 12.13 -35.37 35.61
CA SER A 962 12.65 -34.57 36.74
C SER A 962 13.99 -33.90 36.45
N THR A 963 14.32 -32.84 37.20
CA THR A 963 15.61 -32.14 37.11
C THR A 963 16.79 -33.11 37.22
N LEU A 964 17.60 -33.17 36.17
CA LEU A 964 18.81 -33.98 36.12
C LEU A 964 19.94 -33.27 36.90
N ARG A 965 20.58 -33.97 37.82
CA ARG A 965 21.78 -33.46 38.52
C ARG A 965 22.93 -34.42 38.28
N VAL A 966 24.02 -33.91 37.70
CA VAL A 966 25.23 -34.67 37.42
C VAL A 966 26.37 -34.03 38.21
N PRO A 967 26.69 -34.52 39.43
CA PRO A 967 27.82 -34.00 40.20
C PRO A 967 29.12 -34.15 39.42
N VAL A 968 29.91 -33.08 39.36
CA VAL A 968 31.21 -33.07 38.67
C VAL A 968 32.32 -32.84 39.69
N VAL A 969 33.26 -33.77 39.74
CA VAL A 969 34.40 -33.74 40.66
C VAL A 969 35.61 -33.20 39.90
N LEU A 970 36.12 -32.05 40.34
CA LEU A 970 37.29 -31.36 39.77
C LEU A 970 38.32 -31.13 40.88
N PRO A 971 39.37 -31.97 40.99
CA PRO A 971 40.38 -31.82 42.04
C PRO A 971 41.17 -30.51 41.99
N ALA A 972 41.22 -29.84 40.83
CA ALA A 972 41.81 -28.51 40.65
C ALA A 972 40.95 -27.68 39.69
N THR A 973 40.15 -26.75 40.21
CA THR A 973 39.25 -25.90 39.41
C THR A 973 39.96 -24.88 38.51
N GLY A 974 41.25 -24.61 38.74
CA GLY A 974 42.07 -23.73 37.90
C GLY A 974 42.68 -24.37 36.65
N ASP A 975 42.58 -25.69 36.45
CA ASP A 975 43.13 -26.35 35.26
C ASP A 975 42.25 -26.09 34.02
N ARG A 976 42.76 -25.25 33.11
CA ARG A 976 42.12 -24.88 31.83
C ARG A 976 41.74 -26.06 30.94
N GLY A 977 42.50 -27.16 30.96
CA GLY A 977 42.20 -28.35 30.16
C GLY A 977 41.17 -29.24 30.85
N ALA A 978 41.25 -29.40 32.18
CA ALA A 978 40.21 -30.07 32.96
C ALA A 978 38.85 -29.32 32.85
N LEU A 979 38.86 -27.99 32.89
CA LEU A 979 37.68 -27.15 32.66
C LEU A 979 37.10 -27.34 31.25
N ARG A 980 37.93 -27.32 30.19
CA ARG A 980 37.43 -27.54 28.81
C ARG A 980 36.92 -28.96 28.61
N ALA A 981 37.57 -29.98 29.17
CA ALA A 981 37.10 -31.35 29.16
C ALA A 981 35.76 -31.52 29.90
N ALA A 982 35.63 -30.97 31.11
CA ALA A 982 34.39 -31.00 31.88
C ALA A 982 33.26 -30.20 31.20
N GLY A 983 33.58 -29.04 30.61
CA GLY A 983 32.64 -28.24 29.82
C GLY A 983 32.13 -28.97 28.58
N LEU A 984 32.99 -29.71 27.88
CA LEU A 984 32.61 -30.55 26.76
C LEU A 984 31.63 -31.66 27.20
N VAL A 985 31.93 -32.37 28.29
CA VAL A 985 31.02 -33.38 28.86
C VAL A 985 29.70 -32.76 29.34
N ALA A 986 29.74 -31.59 29.96
CA ALA A 986 28.56 -30.86 30.40
C ALA A 986 27.66 -30.46 29.21
N SER A 987 28.24 -29.97 28.11
CA SER A 987 27.51 -29.64 26.89
C SER A 987 26.86 -30.86 26.23
N TRP A 988 27.50 -32.04 26.28
CA TRP A 988 26.93 -33.29 25.80
C TRP A 988 25.72 -33.74 26.62
N PHE A 989 25.82 -33.68 27.96
CA PHE A 989 24.66 -33.89 28.85
C PHE A 989 23.55 -32.85 28.61
N GLY A 990 23.92 -31.59 28.31
CA GLY A 990 23.01 -30.53 27.90
C GLY A 990 22.20 -30.89 26.65
N ARG A 991 22.89 -31.28 25.57
CA ARG A 991 22.31 -31.73 24.30
C ARG A 991 21.27 -32.84 24.50
N ILE A 992 21.60 -33.89 25.25
CA ILE A 992 20.68 -35.03 25.46
C ILE A 992 19.56 -34.73 26.46
N ALA A 993 19.71 -33.70 27.30
CA ALA A 993 18.75 -33.31 28.34
C ALA A 993 18.07 -31.95 28.08
N ASP A 994 17.97 -31.50 26.83
CA ASP A 994 17.35 -30.21 26.47
C ASP A 994 15.93 -30.06 27.05
N PHE A 995 15.12 -31.12 26.96
CA PHE A 995 13.73 -31.15 27.43
C PHE A 995 13.52 -30.98 28.96
N ARG A 996 14.57 -30.99 29.78
CA ARG A 996 14.47 -30.89 31.25
C ARG A 996 15.53 -29.97 31.86
N LYS A 997 15.22 -29.39 33.03
CA LYS A 997 16.21 -28.68 33.84
C LYS A 997 17.37 -29.64 34.17
N LEU A 998 18.60 -29.14 34.09
CA LEU A 998 19.81 -29.87 34.46
C LEU A 998 20.78 -28.93 35.18
N SER A 999 21.59 -29.47 36.09
CA SER A 999 22.68 -28.75 36.76
C SER A 999 23.87 -29.68 37.09
N PHE A 1000 25.07 -29.11 37.07
CA PHE A 1000 26.38 -29.71 37.32
C PHE A 1000 27.00 -29.14 38.61
N PRO A 1001 26.54 -29.57 39.80
CA PRO A 1001 27.15 -29.12 41.05
C PRO A 1001 28.60 -29.63 41.15
N VAL A 1002 29.54 -28.72 41.35
CA VAL A 1002 30.98 -29.01 41.37
C VAL A 1002 31.49 -29.24 42.80
N SER A 1003 32.31 -30.28 42.98
CA SER A 1003 33.06 -30.53 44.22
C SER A 1003 34.53 -30.87 43.91
N THR A 1004 35.40 -30.74 44.91
CA THR A 1004 36.81 -31.20 44.84
C THR A 1004 36.98 -32.64 45.32
N THR A 1005 35.91 -33.28 45.81
CA THR A 1005 35.88 -34.64 46.35
C THR A 1005 34.64 -35.40 45.88
N ILE A 1006 34.74 -36.73 45.79
CA ILE A 1006 33.64 -37.63 45.39
C ILE A 1006 32.47 -37.55 46.40
N PRO A 1007 31.20 -37.43 45.97
CA PRO A 1007 30.06 -37.31 46.86
C PRO A 1007 29.79 -38.59 47.68
N ALA A 1008 29.21 -38.41 48.86
CA ALA A 1008 28.94 -39.48 49.83
C ALA A 1008 27.90 -40.53 49.40
N SER A 1009 27.13 -40.29 48.33
CA SER A 1009 26.28 -41.30 47.70
C SER A 1009 25.91 -40.93 46.26
N GLY A 1010 25.42 -41.90 45.49
CA GLY A 1010 25.00 -41.70 44.10
C GLY A 1010 26.16 -41.63 43.11
N ASN A 1011 25.87 -41.06 41.93
CA ASN A 1011 26.76 -41.05 40.76
C ASN A 1011 27.48 -39.70 40.62
N ALA A 1012 28.69 -39.69 40.05
CA ALA A 1012 29.44 -38.48 39.75
C ALA A 1012 30.36 -38.65 38.52
N VAL A 1013 30.72 -37.56 37.85
CA VAL A 1013 31.76 -37.55 36.80
C VAL A 1013 33.01 -36.88 37.37
N GLU A 1014 34.13 -37.59 37.41
CA GLU A 1014 35.42 -37.05 37.89
C GLU A 1014 36.33 -36.74 36.71
N VAL A 1015 36.80 -35.50 36.62
CA VAL A 1015 37.58 -35.00 35.48
C VAL A 1015 38.91 -34.43 35.98
N GLY A 1016 40.03 -34.87 35.43
CA GLY A 1016 41.34 -34.41 35.87
C GLY A 1016 42.51 -35.26 35.40
N VAL A 1017 43.72 -34.80 35.70
CA VAL A 1017 44.97 -35.43 35.29
C VAL A 1017 45.40 -36.52 36.30
N ASN A 1018 45.83 -37.67 35.81
CA ASN A 1018 46.34 -38.82 36.58
C ASN A 1018 45.37 -39.37 37.66
N LEU A 1019 44.06 -39.39 37.40
CA LEU A 1019 43.06 -39.92 38.34
C LEU A 1019 43.17 -41.46 38.52
N PRO A 1020 42.68 -42.03 39.63
CA PRO A 1020 42.51 -43.48 39.77
C PRO A 1020 41.50 -44.03 38.75
N VAL A 1021 41.86 -45.11 38.04
CA VAL A 1021 40.97 -45.72 37.00
C VAL A 1021 40.37 -47.07 37.41
N ASP A 1022 40.65 -47.53 38.62
CA ASP A 1022 40.19 -48.80 39.20
C ASP A 1022 40.17 -48.73 40.74
N ALA A 1023 39.76 -49.82 41.39
CA ALA A 1023 39.67 -49.93 42.85
C ALA A 1023 41.02 -50.18 43.55
N GLU A 1024 42.10 -50.45 42.81
CA GLU A 1024 43.45 -50.66 43.37
C GLU A 1024 44.30 -49.37 43.34
N GLY A 1025 43.82 -48.32 42.66
CA GLY A 1025 44.48 -47.02 42.55
C GLY A 1025 45.35 -46.88 41.30
N GLY A 1026 45.12 -47.70 40.27
CA GLY A 1026 45.82 -47.67 39.00
C GLY A 1026 45.74 -46.30 38.31
N ARG A 1027 46.79 -45.95 37.56
CA ARG A 1027 46.95 -44.66 36.87
C ARG A 1027 46.79 -44.83 35.36
N PRO A 1028 46.31 -43.80 34.63
CA PRO A 1028 46.05 -43.89 33.21
C PRO A 1028 47.33 -44.10 32.37
N ALA A 1029 47.28 -45.06 31.45
CA ALA A 1029 48.36 -45.30 30.48
C ALA A 1029 48.40 -44.26 29.32
N GLY A 1030 47.33 -43.48 29.17
CA GLY A 1030 47.09 -42.48 28.13
C GLY A 1030 45.72 -41.81 28.35
N PRO A 1031 45.11 -41.16 27.34
CA PRO A 1031 43.73 -40.67 27.44
C PRO A 1031 42.78 -41.84 27.71
N MET A 1032 42.03 -41.79 28.81
CA MET A 1032 41.35 -42.96 29.38
C MET A 1032 40.01 -42.61 30.02
N LEU A 1033 39.04 -43.52 29.83
CA LEU A 1033 37.71 -43.49 30.45
C LEU A 1033 37.55 -44.73 31.34
N ALA A 1034 36.91 -44.58 32.50
CA ALA A 1034 36.58 -45.70 33.39
C ALA A 1034 35.29 -45.48 34.17
N GLU A 1035 34.47 -46.51 34.33
CA GLU A 1035 33.36 -46.56 35.28
C GLU A 1035 33.76 -47.37 36.52
N VAL A 1036 34.04 -46.68 37.63
CA VAL A 1036 34.36 -47.29 38.92
C VAL A 1036 33.17 -47.24 39.87
N ALA A 1037 33.17 -48.05 40.94
CA ALA A 1037 32.19 -47.89 42.00
C ALA A 1037 32.43 -46.57 42.76
N ASN A 1038 31.37 -45.89 43.21
CA ASN A 1038 31.56 -44.80 44.17
C ASN A 1038 32.10 -45.42 45.48
N PRO A 1039 33.30 -45.02 45.98
CA PRO A 1039 33.89 -45.59 47.19
C PRO A 1039 33.01 -45.39 48.45
N ASN A 1040 32.09 -44.42 48.42
CA ASN A 1040 31.14 -44.14 49.50
C ASN A 1040 29.80 -44.89 49.35
N ASP A 1041 29.48 -45.41 48.14
CA ASP A 1041 28.19 -46.03 47.81
C ASP A 1041 28.35 -47.09 46.71
N ARG A 1042 28.29 -48.38 47.06
CA ARG A 1042 28.46 -49.49 46.09
C ARG A 1042 27.39 -49.55 44.99
N TRP A 1043 26.26 -48.85 45.16
CA TRP A 1043 25.22 -48.69 44.13
C TRP A 1043 25.43 -47.43 43.27
N GLY A 1044 26.35 -46.54 43.67
CA GLY A 1044 26.82 -45.40 42.88
C GLY A 1044 27.92 -45.80 41.88
N THR A 1045 28.05 -45.02 40.82
CA THR A 1045 29.10 -45.17 39.80
C THR A 1045 29.77 -43.83 39.55
N VAL A 1046 31.11 -43.83 39.48
CA VAL A 1046 31.90 -42.66 39.12
C VAL A 1046 32.47 -42.87 37.72
N LEU A 1047 32.18 -41.95 36.82
CA LEU A 1047 32.77 -41.91 35.48
C LEU A 1047 34.03 -41.05 35.53
N VAL A 1048 35.19 -41.71 35.45
CA VAL A 1048 36.51 -41.07 35.45
C VAL A 1048 36.89 -40.72 34.03
N VAL A 1049 37.15 -39.44 33.77
CA VAL A 1049 37.64 -38.90 32.50
C VAL A 1049 39.05 -38.34 32.75
N THR A 1050 40.07 -39.06 32.30
CA THR A 1050 41.45 -38.77 32.71
C THR A 1050 42.50 -39.05 31.62
N GLY A 1051 43.74 -38.69 31.94
CA GLY A 1051 44.92 -38.83 31.09
C GLY A 1051 46.16 -38.37 31.86
N ARG A 1052 47.35 -38.56 31.28
CA ARG A 1052 48.64 -38.21 31.91
C ARG A 1052 48.96 -36.73 31.83
N THR A 1053 48.28 -36.00 30.95
CA THR A 1053 48.36 -34.56 30.74
C THR A 1053 46.97 -33.98 30.51
N ALA A 1054 46.78 -32.67 30.70
CA ALA A 1054 45.49 -32.00 30.46
C ALA A 1054 44.97 -32.19 29.01
N GLN A 1055 45.87 -32.25 28.02
CA GLN A 1055 45.53 -32.54 26.63
C GLN A 1055 44.99 -33.97 26.44
N GLU A 1056 45.50 -34.96 27.20
CA GLU A 1056 44.94 -36.31 27.19
C GLU A 1056 43.55 -36.37 27.85
N VAL A 1057 43.28 -35.53 28.87
CA VAL A 1057 41.93 -35.40 29.46
C VAL A 1057 40.92 -34.84 28.45
N GLU A 1058 41.33 -33.84 27.65
CA GLU A 1058 40.51 -33.31 26.55
C GLU A 1058 40.21 -34.36 25.46
N VAL A 1059 41.21 -35.18 25.10
CA VAL A 1059 41.03 -36.31 24.17
C VAL A 1059 40.06 -37.35 24.74
N ALA A 1060 40.18 -37.69 26.03
CA ALA A 1060 39.26 -38.62 26.69
C ALA A 1060 37.81 -38.09 26.69
N ALA A 1061 37.61 -36.81 27.00
CA ALA A 1061 36.31 -36.16 26.92
C ALA A 1061 35.74 -36.13 25.50
N ARG A 1062 36.57 -35.86 24.48
CA ARG A 1062 36.13 -35.84 23.07
C ARG A 1062 35.67 -37.21 22.58
N ALA A 1063 36.41 -38.27 22.93
CA ALA A 1063 36.04 -39.65 22.59
C ALA A 1063 34.74 -40.09 23.25
N LEU A 1064 34.53 -39.76 24.54
CA LEU A 1064 33.28 -39.99 25.26
C LEU A 1064 32.07 -39.33 24.58
N VAL A 1065 32.26 -38.07 24.15
CA VAL A 1065 31.17 -37.20 23.68
C VAL A 1065 30.80 -37.44 22.22
N PHE A 1066 31.78 -37.68 21.34
CA PHE A 1066 31.59 -37.82 19.90
C PHE A 1066 31.71 -39.25 19.37
N SER A 1067 32.10 -40.22 20.19
CA SER A 1067 32.24 -41.63 19.76
C SER A 1067 31.85 -42.66 20.85
N PRO A 1068 30.74 -42.47 21.60
CA PRO A 1068 30.35 -43.37 22.70
C PRO A 1068 30.17 -44.83 22.26
N ASP A 1069 29.64 -45.06 21.05
CA ASP A 1069 29.42 -46.39 20.48
C ASP A 1069 30.72 -47.18 20.31
N THR A 1070 31.86 -46.48 20.18
CA THR A 1070 33.19 -47.10 20.03
C THR A 1070 33.78 -47.60 21.34
N LEU A 1071 33.20 -47.25 22.49
CA LEU A 1071 33.81 -47.54 23.80
C LEU A 1071 33.77 -49.04 24.13
N GLY A 1072 32.66 -49.72 23.82
CA GLY A 1072 32.51 -51.17 24.00
C GLY A 1072 32.23 -51.62 25.44
N GLY A 1073 31.94 -52.91 25.61
CA GLY A 1073 31.38 -53.49 26.84
C GLY A 1073 32.36 -53.69 28.01
N VAL A 1074 33.40 -52.86 28.11
CA VAL A 1074 34.43 -52.90 29.17
C VAL A 1074 34.20 -51.82 30.22
N ALA A 1075 34.70 -52.03 31.45
CA ALA A 1075 34.58 -51.05 32.53
C ALA A 1075 35.56 -49.87 32.38
N SER A 1076 36.74 -50.07 31.75
CA SER A 1076 37.71 -49.01 31.46
C SER A 1076 38.41 -49.23 30.12
N LYS A 1077 38.84 -48.12 29.48
CA LYS A 1077 39.42 -48.12 28.13
C LYS A 1077 40.31 -46.91 27.89
N VAL A 1078 41.51 -47.15 27.35
CA VAL A 1078 42.33 -46.12 26.68
C VAL A 1078 41.72 -45.83 25.30
N VAL A 1079 41.52 -44.56 24.99
CA VAL A 1079 40.82 -44.10 23.78
C VAL A 1079 41.77 -43.39 22.80
N SER A 1080 41.28 -43.12 21.59
CA SER A 1080 41.97 -42.36 20.55
C SER A 1080 41.28 -41.01 20.33
N ASP A 1081 42.01 -40.03 19.81
CA ASP A 1081 41.40 -38.74 19.46
C ASP A 1081 40.42 -38.85 18.29
N VAL A 1082 39.39 -38.01 18.31
CA VAL A 1082 38.32 -37.92 17.31
C VAL A 1082 38.56 -36.67 16.47
N SER A 1083 38.77 -36.86 15.16
CA SER A 1083 38.83 -35.75 14.21
C SER A 1083 37.44 -35.15 14.02
N LEU A 1084 37.27 -33.87 14.32
CA LEU A 1084 36.03 -33.13 14.10
C LEU A 1084 36.11 -32.31 12.81
N GLU A 1085 35.03 -32.27 12.04
CA GLU A 1085 34.90 -31.42 10.87
C GLU A 1085 34.75 -29.94 11.26
N THR A 1086 35.35 -29.03 10.50
CA THR A 1086 35.24 -27.59 10.75
C THR A 1086 33.81 -27.10 10.50
N ARG A 1087 33.15 -26.58 11.54
CA ARG A 1087 31.77 -26.09 11.46
C ARG A 1087 31.64 -24.83 10.59
N HIS A 1088 30.43 -24.58 10.16
CA HIS A 1088 30.00 -23.40 9.40
C HIS A 1088 29.00 -22.57 10.20
N PRO A 1089 28.87 -21.26 9.91
CA PRO A 1089 27.87 -20.43 10.56
C PRO A 1089 26.45 -20.96 10.36
N TYR A 1090 25.67 -21.00 11.44
CA TYR A 1090 24.28 -21.42 11.51
C TYR A 1090 24.03 -22.91 11.18
N ASP A 1091 25.06 -23.75 11.16
CA ASP A 1091 24.96 -25.20 10.87
C ASP A 1091 24.54 -26.07 12.07
N ALA A 1092 24.12 -25.44 13.18
CA ALA A 1092 23.79 -26.11 14.44
C ALA A 1092 22.59 -27.07 14.27
N PRO A 1093 22.71 -28.36 14.64
CA PRO A 1093 21.65 -29.37 14.45
C PRO A 1093 20.28 -29.05 15.06
N ALA A 1094 20.20 -28.14 16.03
CA ALA A 1094 18.91 -27.66 16.55
C ALA A 1094 18.16 -26.74 15.55
N PHE A 1095 18.89 -25.93 14.77
CA PHE A 1095 18.28 -24.92 13.91
C PHE A 1095 17.76 -25.52 12.60
N VAL A 1096 16.57 -25.07 12.20
CA VAL A 1096 16.03 -25.37 10.86
C VAL A 1096 16.90 -24.69 9.79
N PRO A 1097 17.39 -25.42 8.77
CA PRO A 1097 18.10 -24.84 7.63
C PRO A 1097 17.37 -23.65 7.00
N THR A 1098 18.09 -22.54 6.82
CA THR A 1098 17.55 -21.26 6.34
C THR A 1098 17.73 -21.07 4.83
N ASP A 1099 18.50 -21.93 4.17
CA ASP A 1099 18.87 -21.92 2.75
C ASP A 1099 17.89 -22.71 1.85
N ARG A 1100 17.12 -23.63 2.42
CA ARG A 1100 16.14 -24.50 1.74
C ARG A 1100 14.79 -24.54 2.47
N PRO A 1101 13.69 -24.95 1.80
CA PRO A 1101 12.51 -25.41 2.50
C PRO A 1101 12.80 -26.72 3.25
N VAL A 1102 12.16 -26.89 4.40
CA VAL A 1102 12.34 -28.05 5.28
C VAL A 1102 10.97 -28.69 5.54
N ARG A 1103 10.88 -30.01 5.36
CA ARG A 1103 9.64 -30.78 5.54
C ARG A 1103 9.34 -31.02 7.02
N PHE A 1104 8.08 -31.16 7.38
CA PHE A 1104 7.70 -31.46 8.77
C PHE A 1104 8.22 -32.85 9.20
N GLY A 1105 8.27 -33.81 8.26
CA GLY A 1105 8.89 -35.12 8.46
C GLY A 1105 10.41 -35.13 8.61
N GLU A 1106 11.10 -33.97 8.51
CA GLU A 1106 12.50 -33.81 8.90
C GLU A 1106 12.66 -33.39 10.38
N LEU A 1107 11.55 -33.02 11.06
CA LEU A 1107 11.53 -32.42 12.40
C LEU A 1107 10.80 -33.30 13.44
N VAL A 1108 9.73 -33.99 13.04
CA VAL A 1108 8.95 -34.92 13.87
C VAL A 1108 8.59 -36.18 13.08
N GLY A 1109 8.20 -37.25 13.79
CA GLY A 1109 7.73 -38.47 13.15
C GLY A 1109 6.37 -38.27 12.48
N ALA A 1110 6.10 -39.04 11.42
CA ALA A 1110 4.79 -38.99 10.74
C ALA A 1110 3.61 -39.37 11.65
N ALA A 1111 3.86 -40.08 12.76
CA ALA A 1111 2.86 -40.39 13.78
C ALA A 1111 2.49 -39.19 14.68
N ASP A 1112 3.44 -38.28 14.93
CA ASP A 1112 3.23 -37.08 15.77
C ASP A 1112 2.33 -36.04 15.06
N LEU A 1113 2.17 -36.18 13.75
CA LEU A 1113 1.31 -35.38 12.87
C LEU A 1113 -0.02 -36.10 12.53
N GLN A 1114 -0.39 -37.13 13.30
CA GLN A 1114 -1.61 -37.91 13.13
C GLN A 1114 -2.43 -37.97 14.42
N GLY A 1115 -3.76 -38.00 14.30
CA GLY A 1115 -4.67 -38.00 15.44
C GLY A 1115 -5.95 -38.77 15.15
N GLY A 1116 -6.40 -39.57 16.12
CA GLY A 1116 -7.64 -40.34 16.06
C GLY A 1116 -8.83 -39.60 16.69
N GLY A 1117 -10.03 -39.86 16.17
CA GLY A 1117 -11.29 -39.29 16.67
C GLY A 1117 -11.60 -37.89 16.13
N PHE A 1118 -12.69 -37.30 16.63
CA PHE A 1118 -13.26 -36.05 16.09
C PHE A 1118 -12.58 -34.77 16.60
N ALA A 1119 -11.97 -34.84 17.78
CA ALA A 1119 -11.19 -33.77 18.39
C ALA A 1119 -9.91 -34.38 19.02
N PRO A 1120 -8.92 -34.79 18.20
CA PRO A 1120 -7.67 -35.35 18.72
C PRO A 1120 -6.89 -34.33 19.55
N ALA A 1121 -5.98 -34.83 20.39
CA ALA A 1121 -5.01 -33.97 21.05
C ALA A 1121 -4.21 -33.16 20.02
N GLY A 1122 -3.89 -31.91 20.36
CA GLY A 1122 -3.23 -30.98 19.43
C GLY A 1122 -1.85 -31.49 19.01
N MET A 1123 -1.65 -31.69 17.70
CA MET A 1123 -0.37 -32.11 17.13
C MET A 1123 0.63 -30.96 17.24
N THR A 1124 1.88 -31.22 17.63
CA THR A 1124 2.89 -30.19 17.86
C THR A 1124 4.12 -30.39 17.00
N LEU A 1125 4.56 -29.30 16.36
CA LEU A 1125 5.78 -29.24 15.56
C LEU A 1125 6.75 -28.25 16.22
N PRO A 1126 7.67 -28.71 17.10
CA PRO A 1126 8.74 -27.88 17.63
C PRO A 1126 9.80 -27.62 16.57
N PHE A 1127 10.41 -26.43 16.59
CA PHE A 1127 11.54 -26.08 15.72
C PHE A 1127 12.31 -24.88 16.28
N HIS A 1128 13.64 -24.85 16.11
CA HIS A 1128 14.47 -23.73 16.54
C HIS A 1128 14.95 -22.91 15.34
N LEU A 1129 15.21 -21.62 15.57
CA LEU A 1129 15.74 -20.70 14.57
C LEU A 1129 16.84 -19.83 15.19
N PRO A 1130 17.87 -19.45 14.42
CA PRO A 1130 18.75 -18.38 14.84
C PRO A 1130 17.93 -17.07 14.89
N PRO A 1131 18.01 -16.29 15.98
CA PRO A 1131 17.12 -15.15 16.21
C PRO A 1131 17.49 -13.90 15.38
N ASP A 1132 18.52 -13.98 14.53
CA ASP A 1132 19.01 -12.89 13.68
C ASP A 1132 18.36 -12.87 12.27
N LEU A 1133 17.26 -13.59 12.05
CA LEU A 1133 16.59 -13.67 10.74
C LEU A 1133 15.74 -12.43 10.40
N TYR A 1134 16.40 -11.37 9.92
CA TYR A 1134 15.75 -10.16 9.41
C TYR A 1134 15.00 -10.42 8.09
N THR A 1135 13.72 -10.04 8.00
CA THR A 1135 12.96 -10.04 6.74
C THR A 1135 12.65 -8.64 6.25
N TRP A 1136 12.63 -8.46 4.91
CA TRP A 1136 12.35 -7.17 4.30
C TRP A 1136 11.00 -6.60 4.75
N ARG A 1137 11.04 -5.52 5.56
CA ARG A 1137 9.88 -4.79 6.10
C ARG A 1137 8.91 -5.66 6.90
N GLY A 1138 9.41 -6.67 7.59
CA GLY A 1138 8.61 -7.57 8.43
C GLY A 1138 7.70 -8.50 7.64
N ARG A 1139 8.05 -8.83 6.39
CA ARG A 1139 7.32 -9.82 5.59
C ARG A 1139 7.34 -11.19 6.27
N PRO A 1140 6.20 -11.90 6.31
CA PRO A 1140 6.14 -13.22 6.92
C PRO A 1140 6.93 -14.26 6.12
N PHE A 1141 7.43 -15.26 6.85
CA PHE A 1141 7.85 -16.52 6.27
C PHE A 1141 6.62 -17.33 5.86
N LEU A 1142 6.81 -18.39 5.06
CA LEU A 1142 5.71 -19.18 4.52
C LEU A 1142 5.76 -20.61 5.04
N MET A 1143 4.60 -21.12 5.39
CA MET A 1143 4.36 -22.52 5.70
C MET A 1143 3.36 -23.07 4.69
N ASN A 1144 3.76 -24.09 3.93
CA ASN A 1144 2.85 -24.82 3.05
C ASN A 1144 2.36 -26.05 3.80
N MET A 1145 1.11 -26.06 4.22
CA MET A 1145 0.52 -27.09 5.06
C MET A 1145 -0.48 -27.91 4.23
N TRP A 1146 -0.24 -29.22 4.14
CA TRP A 1146 -1.17 -30.16 3.52
C TRP A 1146 -1.93 -30.90 4.61
N VAL A 1147 -3.26 -30.86 4.56
CA VAL A 1147 -4.13 -31.44 5.60
C VAL A 1147 -4.97 -32.55 4.99
N ARG A 1148 -4.96 -33.74 5.59
CA ARG A 1148 -5.78 -34.88 5.15
C ARG A 1148 -6.94 -35.07 6.12
N ALA A 1149 -8.16 -34.95 5.57
CA ALA A 1149 -9.40 -35.28 6.26
C ALA A 1149 -9.64 -36.79 6.30
N PRO A 1150 -10.55 -37.31 7.15
CA PRO A 1150 -10.87 -38.73 7.21
C PRO A 1150 -11.44 -39.27 5.90
N GLY A 1151 -11.22 -40.56 5.64
CA GLY A 1151 -11.76 -41.24 4.47
C GLY A 1151 -13.28 -41.41 4.51
N GLY A 1152 -13.96 -40.95 3.47
CA GLY A 1152 -15.40 -41.13 3.28
C GLY A 1152 -16.29 -40.10 3.99
N PRO A 1153 -17.62 -40.17 3.81
CA PRO A 1153 -18.57 -39.16 4.29
C PRO A 1153 -18.89 -39.33 5.79
N VAL A 1154 -17.87 -39.28 6.64
CA VAL A 1154 -17.99 -39.41 8.10
C VAL A 1154 -18.09 -38.05 8.79
N VAL A 1155 -17.28 -37.10 8.34
CA VAL A 1155 -17.24 -35.72 8.86
C VAL A 1155 -17.83 -34.75 7.84
N ASP A 1156 -18.51 -33.70 8.32
CA ASP A 1156 -18.91 -32.58 7.49
C ASP A 1156 -17.68 -31.69 7.26
N LEU A 1157 -17.13 -31.76 6.05
CA LEU A 1157 -15.91 -31.05 5.68
C LEU A 1157 -16.09 -29.51 5.65
N GLU A 1158 -17.32 -28.99 5.55
CA GLU A 1158 -17.57 -27.56 5.49
C GLU A 1158 -17.61 -26.91 6.88
N THR A 1159 -18.08 -27.63 7.91
CA THR A 1159 -18.01 -27.19 9.31
C THR A 1159 -16.79 -27.71 10.09
N SER A 1160 -16.14 -28.77 9.62
CA SER A 1160 -14.89 -29.29 10.19
C SER A 1160 -13.69 -28.41 9.86
N ARG A 1161 -12.78 -28.23 10.83
CA ARG A 1161 -11.63 -27.33 10.71
C ARG A 1161 -10.37 -27.83 11.42
N VAL A 1162 -9.24 -27.24 11.06
CA VAL A 1162 -8.00 -27.24 11.85
C VAL A 1162 -7.63 -25.81 12.24
N ASP A 1163 -7.45 -25.57 13.53
CA ASP A 1163 -6.99 -24.30 14.09
C ASP A 1163 -5.46 -24.35 14.27
N VAL A 1164 -4.75 -23.41 13.65
CA VAL A 1164 -3.28 -23.31 13.71
C VAL A 1164 -2.86 -22.21 14.67
N SER A 1165 -1.95 -22.54 15.60
CA SER A 1165 -1.26 -21.57 16.47
C SER A 1165 0.26 -21.73 16.40
N LEU A 1166 0.98 -20.62 16.66
CA LEU A 1166 2.43 -20.55 16.77
C LEU A 1166 2.76 -19.94 18.13
N ASN A 1167 3.56 -20.64 18.95
CA ASN A 1167 3.97 -20.17 20.28
C ASN A 1167 2.76 -19.70 21.13
N ASN A 1168 1.73 -20.57 21.18
CA ASN A 1168 0.41 -20.34 21.79
C ASN A 1168 -0.43 -19.16 21.23
N ASN A 1169 0.08 -18.41 20.25
CA ASN A 1169 -0.67 -17.36 19.55
C ASN A 1169 -1.44 -17.99 18.38
N TYR A 1170 -2.77 -17.87 18.39
CA TYR A 1170 -3.62 -18.29 17.27
C TYR A 1170 -3.27 -17.51 16.00
N LEU A 1171 -3.08 -18.24 14.88
CA LEU A 1171 -2.84 -17.65 13.56
C LEU A 1171 -4.12 -17.65 12.72
N GLN A 1172 -4.64 -18.84 12.40
CA GLN A 1172 -5.77 -18.99 11.47
C GLN A 1172 -6.41 -20.40 11.56
N SER A 1173 -7.74 -20.46 11.42
CA SER A 1173 -8.52 -21.67 11.15
C SER A 1173 -8.62 -21.96 9.65
N TYR A 1174 -8.53 -23.24 9.28
CA TYR A 1174 -8.76 -23.72 7.92
C TYR A 1174 -9.82 -24.82 7.88
N THR A 1175 -10.77 -24.74 6.95
CA THR A 1175 -11.79 -25.77 6.72
C THR A 1175 -11.18 -27.02 6.09
N LEU A 1176 -11.67 -28.21 6.45
CA LEU A 1176 -11.23 -29.47 5.83
C LEU A 1176 -11.78 -29.69 4.40
N SER A 1177 -12.74 -28.87 3.95
CA SER A 1177 -13.27 -28.90 2.58
C SER A 1177 -12.30 -28.25 1.56
N PRO A 1178 -12.04 -28.89 0.40
CA PRO A 1178 -11.17 -28.33 -0.64
C PRO A 1178 -11.81 -27.12 -1.35
N PRO A 1179 -11.08 -25.99 -1.48
CA PRO A 1179 -11.67 -24.72 -1.89
C PRO A 1179 -12.01 -24.64 -3.39
N GLY A 1180 -13.31 -24.74 -3.68
CA GLY A 1180 -13.92 -24.26 -4.94
C GLY A 1180 -13.81 -25.20 -6.15
N LEU A 1181 -14.78 -25.05 -7.07
CA LEU A 1181 -14.92 -25.88 -8.28
C LEU A 1181 -13.69 -25.88 -9.19
N TRP A 1182 -12.96 -24.77 -9.27
CA TRP A 1182 -11.85 -24.60 -10.23
C TRP A 1182 -10.62 -25.43 -9.87
N ARG A 1183 -10.29 -25.56 -8.58
CA ARG A 1183 -9.07 -26.24 -8.10
C ARG A 1183 -9.17 -27.78 -8.21
N LYS A 1184 -10.39 -28.33 -8.09
CA LYS A 1184 -10.70 -29.75 -8.33
C LYS A 1184 -10.38 -30.23 -9.76
N TRP A 1185 -10.21 -29.31 -10.74
CA TRP A 1185 -9.85 -29.65 -12.11
C TRP A 1185 -8.33 -29.75 -12.30
N SER A 1186 -7.54 -28.87 -11.66
CA SER A 1186 -6.07 -28.88 -11.74
C SER A 1186 -5.41 -30.02 -10.95
N GLU A 1187 -5.92 -30.35 -9.77
CA GLU A 1187 -5.30 -31.36 -8.88
C GLU A 1187 -5.44 -32.81 -9.39
N ARG A 1188 -6.23 -33.04 -10.45
CA ARG A 1188 -6.34 -34.33 -11.13
C ARG A 1188 -5.26 -34.60 -12.18
N LEU A 1189 -4.48 -33.59 -12.60
CA LEU A 1189 -3.50 -33.72 -13.67
C LEU A 1189 -2.05 -33.80 -13.17
N VAL A 1190 -1.74 -33.23 -12.00
CA VAL A 1190 -0.42 -33.32 -11.36
C VAL A 1190 -0.55 -33.24 -9.84
N ASN A 1191 -0.26 -34.34 -9.12
CA ASN A 1191 0.59 -34.40 -7.89
C ASN A 1191 0.38 -35.66 -7.04
N GLN A 1192 1.40 -35.98 -6.22
CA GLN A 1192 1.45 -37.12 -5.28
C GLN A 1192 0.54 -36.99 -4.04
N HIS A 1193 -0.18 -35.88 -3.89
CA HIS A 1193 -0.89 -35.49 -2.66
C HIS A 1193 -2.41 -35.79 -2.71
N ALA A 1194 -2.81 -36.87 -3.37
CA ALA A 1194 -4.21 -37.25 -3.51
C ALA A 1194 -4.91 -37.37 -2.13
N GLY A 1195 -6.00 -36.63 -1.93
CA GLY A 1195 -6.76 -36.58 -0.68
C GLY A 1195 -6.32 -35.53 0.35
N ALA A 1196 -5.27 -34.74 0.09
CA ALA A 1196 -4.85 -33.64 0.96
C ALA A 1196 -5.29 -32.26 0.45
N VAL A 1197 -5.69 -31.36 1.35
CA VAL A 1197 -5.98 -29.95 1.05
C VAL A 1197 -4.76 -29.09 1.38
N GLY A 1198 -4.19 -28.43 0.37
CA GLY A 1198 -2.99 -27.59 0.53
C GLY A 1198 -3.33 -26.13 0.83
N HIS A 1199 -2.91 -25.67 2.01
CA HIS A 1199 -3.03 -24.30 2.52
C HIS A 1199 -1.65 -23.62 2.59
N VAL A 1200 -1.62 -22.29 2.50
CA VAL A 1200 -0.40 -21.49 2.69
C VAL A 1200 -0.63 -20.53 3.85
N THR A 1201 0.10 -20.73 4.95
CA THR A 1201 0.02 -19.91 6.16
C THR A 1201 1.19 -18.93 6.21
N ALA A 1202 0.92 -17.70 6.62
CA ALA A 1202 1.94 -16.69 6.89
C ALA A 1202 2.44 -16.83 8.34
N LEU A 1203 3.76 -17.01 8.53
CA LEU A 1203 4.39 -17.03 9.85
C LEU A 1203 5.00 -15.64 10.16
N PRO A 1204 4.46 -14.88 11.13
CA PRO A 1204 4.94 -13.54 11.43
C PRO A 1204 6.32 -13.55 12.11
N PRO A 1205 7.31 -12.74 11.66
CA PRO A 1205 8.66 -12.80 12.21
C PRO A 1205 8.73 -12.39 13.69
N TRP A 1206 7.82 -11.52 14.14
CA TRP A 1206 7.73 -11.07 15.54
C TRP A 1206 7.06 -12.10 16.49
N LEU A 1207 6.60 -13.23 15.96
CA LEU A 1207 6.17 -14.39 16.75
C LEU A 1207 7.19 -15.53 16.69
N LEU A 1208 8.31 -15.35 15.98
CA LEU A 1208 9.39 -16.32 15.90
C LEU A 1208 10.50 -15.93 16.89
N PHE A 1209 10.81 -16.86 17.77
CA PHE A 1209 11.76 -16.76 18.86
C PHE A 1209 12.91 -17.76 18.63
N GLY A 1210 13.86 -17.84 19.56
CA GLY A 1210 14.93 -18.85 19.50
C GLY A 1210 14.40 -20.28 19.44
N GLN A 1211 13.42 -20.59 20.29
CA GLN A 1211 12.68 -21.86 20.29
C GLN A 1211 11.24 -21.59 19.86
N ASN A 1212 10.70 -22.41 18.95
CA ASN A 1212 9.33 -22.27 18.44
C ASN A 1212 8.55 -23.58 18.51
N GLN A 1213 7.22 -23.46 18.54
CA GLN A 1213 6.29 -24.57 18.44
C GLN A 1213 5.06 -24.14 17.64
N LEU A 1214 4.82 -24.82 16.51
CA LEU A 1214 3.52 -24.81 15.85
C LEU A 1214 2.61 -25.86 16.49
N GLN A 1215 1.31 -25.59 16.54
CA GLN A 1215 0.29 -26.52 17.03
C GLN A 1215 -0.91 -26.54 16.09
N PHE A 1216 -1.42 -27.74 15.83
CA PHE A 1216 -2.54 -28.03 14.93
C PHE A 1216 -3.67 -28.71 15.73
N ASN A 1217 -4.74 -27.98 16.00
CA ASN A 1217 -5.89 -28.48 16.75
C ASN A 1217 -7.05 -28.77 15.80
N PHE A 1218 -7.44 -30.03 15.65
CA PHE A 1218 -8.56 -30.41 14.79
C PHE A 1218 -9.89 -30.37 15.56
N ASP A 1219 -10.90 -29.76 14.93
CA ASP A 1219 -12.29 -29.70 15.39
C ASP A 1219 -13.16 -30.21 14.23
N ALA A 1220 -13.32 -31.54 14.17
CA ALA A 1220 -14.11 -32.19 13.14
C ALA A 1220 -15.54 -32.46 13.63
N ARG A 1221 -16.50 -32.12 12.78
CA ARG A 1221 -17.93 -32.28 13.04
C ARG A 1221 -18.43 -33.50 12.26
N PRO A 1222 -19.24 -34.38 12.88
CA PRO A 1222 -19.83 -35.50 12.16
C PRO A 1222 -20.80 -34.98 11.09
N ILE A 1223 -21.01 -35.73 10.01
CA ILE A 1223 -22.19 -35.49 9.17
C ILE A 1223 -23.43 -35.86 9.98
N ASP A 1224 -24.36 -34.93 10.16
CA ASP A 1224 -25.70 -35.26 10.69
C ASP A 1224 -26.40 -36.21 9.71
N ARG A 1225 -26.63 -37.44 10.17
CA ARG A 1225 -27.27 -38.52 9.41
C ARG A 1225 -28.70 -38.81 9.91
N GLY A 1226 -29.24 -37.92 10.74
CA GLY A 1226 -30.35 -38.18 11.64
C GLY A 1226 -29.89 -38.92 12.90
N ALA A 1227 -30.69 -38.82 13.96
CA ALA A 1227 -30.41 -39.48 15.23
C ALA A 1227 -30.22 -41.01 15.07
N CYS A 1228 -29.44 -41.60 15.97
CA CYS A 1228 -29.34 -43.05 16.18
C CYS A 1228 -28.59 -43.87 15.10
N ARG A 1229 -27.82 -43.24 14.21
CA ARG A 1229 -26.90 -43.95 13.29
C ARG A 1229 -25.47 -43.95 13.83
N ARG A 1230 -24.86 -45.13 13.98
CA ARG A 1230 -23.45 -45.27 14.40
C ARG A 1230 -22.51 -44.50 13.46
N THR A 1231 -21.80 -43.53 14.02
CA THR A 1231 -20.59 -42.94 13.44
C THR A 1231 -19.41 -43.91 13.61
N PRO A 1232 -18.51 -44.07 12.63
CA PRO A 1232 -17.23 -44.74 12.83
C PRO A 1232 -16.40 -44.04 13.91
N GLY A 1233 -15.81 -44.82 14.82
CA GLY A 1233 -14.86 -44.31 15.83
C GLY A 1233 -13.47 -44.06 15.25
N ASP A 1234 -13.02 -44.96 14.38
CA ASP A 1234 -11.67 -44.99 13.80
C ASP A 1234 -11.50 -44.01 12.62
N ILE A 1235 -11.79 -42.73 12.87
CA ILE A 1235 -11.39 -41.65 11.97
C ILE A 1235 -10.00 -41.16 12.33
N HIS A 1236 -9.16 -40.97 11.31
CA HIS A 1236 -7.85 -40.34 11.44
C HIS A 1236 -7.81 -39.03 10.66
N MET A 1237 -7.20 -38.02 11.26
CA MET A 1237 -6.83 -36.76 10.63
C MET A 1237 -5.33 -36.57 10.71
N SER A 1238 -4.75 -35.87 9.75
CA SER A 1238 -3.31 -35.65 9.72
C SER A 1238 -2.89 -34.37 9.03
N VAL A 1239 -1.73 -33.86 9.44
CA VAL A 1239 -0.93 -32.93 8.67
C VAL A 1239 0.12 -33.76 7.93
N ASP A 1240 0.23 -33.59 6.61
CA ASP A 1240 1.16 -34.38 5.80
C ASP A 1240 2.61 -34.04 6.18
N SER A 1241 3.47 -35.06 6.28
CA SER A 1241 4.90 -34.88 6.56
C SER A 1241 5.61 -34.10 5.44
N ASP A 1242 5.06 -34.06 4.23
CA ASP A 1242 5.54 -33.25 3.10
C ASP A 1242 5.10 -31.76 3.16
N SER A 1243 4.38 -31.36 4.21
CA SER A 1243 4.22 -29.95 4.58
C SER A 1243 5.59 -29.30 4.85
N THR A 1244 5.77 -28.02 4.51
CA THR A 1244 7.08 -27.35 4.54
C THR A 1244 7.08 -26.00 5.23
N LEU A 1245 8.19 -25.68 5.91
CA LEU A 1245 8.58 -24.34 6.34
C LEU A 1245 9.59 -23.77 5.32
N ASP A 1246 9.50 -22.47 4.98
CA ASP A 1246 10.42 -21.80 4.04
C ASP A 1246 10.98 -20.48 4.64
N PHE A 1247 12.22 -20.53 5.12
CA PHE A 1247 12.93 -19.42 5.77
C PHE A 1247 13.87 -18.63 4.86
N ARG A 1248 13.98 -18.98 3.56
CA ARG A 1248 14.92 -18.41 2.56
C ARG A 1248 14.79 -16.92 2.24
N ARG A 1249 13.86 -16.24 2.92
CA ARG A 1249 13.62 -14.79 2.78
C ARG A 1249 14.20 -13.98 3.94
N GLY A 1250 14.77 -14.66 4.93
CA GLY A 1250 15.52 -14.06 6.02
C GLY A 1250 16.96 -13.77 5.59
N TYR A 1251 17.55 -12.75 6.22
CA TYR A 1251 18.97 -12.44 6.15
C TYR A 1251 19.50 -12.40 7.58
N HIS A 1252 20.64 -13.03 7.83
CA HIS A 1252 21.29 -13.04 9.14
C HIS A 1252 21.83 -11.63 9.48
N PHE A 1253 21.04 -10.89 10.25
CA PHE A 1253 21.27 -9.51 10.68
C PHE A 1253 20.47 -9.23 11.97
N ALA A 1254 21.18 -9.03 13.09
CA ALA A 1254 20.60 -8.71 14.39
C ALA A 1254 20.99 -7.31 14.88
N GLU A 1255 20.08 -6.69 15.62
CA GLU A 1255 20.36 -5.54 16.48
C GLU A 1255 20.76 -6.01 17.88
N MET A 1256 21.92 -5.58 18.34
CA MET A 1256 22.55 -5.97 19.60
C MET A 1256 22.95 -4.73 20.41
N PRO A 1257 23.10 -4.80 21.74
CA PRO A 1257 22.85 -5.95 22.59
C PRO A 1257 21.35 -6.25 22.75
N ASN A 1258 21.00 -7.54 22.74
CA ASN A 1258 19.69 -8.03 23.17
C ASN A 1258 19.84 -9.37 23.91
N LEU A 1259 19.54 -9.37 25.21
CA LEU A 1259 19.65 -10.53 26.09
C LEU A 1259 18.60 -11.61 25.82
N SER A 1260 17.49 -11.31 25.14
CA SER A 1260 16.50 -12.37 24.82
C SER A 1260 17.04 -13.33 23.76
N TYR A 1261 17.79 -12.83 22.77
CA TYR A 1261 18.47 -13.67 21.76
C TYR A 1261 19.50 -14.61 22.39
N PHE A 1262 20.19 -14.13 23.43
CA PHE A 1262 21.09 -14.95 24.22
C PHE A 1262 20.32 -15.97 25.07
N ALA A 1263 19.26 -15.57 25.76
CA ALA A 1263 18.51 -16.43 26.67
C ALA A 1263 17.70 -17.53 25.96
N GLU A 1264 17.15 -17.26 24.78
CA GLU A 1264 16.30 -18.21 24.03
C GLU A 1264 17.11 -19.17 23.14
N ALA A 1265 18.23 -18.70 22.58
CA ALA A 1265 18.97 -19.40 21.52
C ALA A 1265 20.49 -19.37 21.68
N ALA A 1266 21.03 -18.90 22.81
CA ALA A 1266 22.47 -18.69 23.02
C ALA A 1266 23.16 -17.77 22.00
N PHE A 1267 22.43 -16.94 21.26
CA PHE A 1267 23.00 -16.06 20.25
C PHE A 1267 23.76 -14.89 20.89
N PRO A 1268 24.96 -14.50 20.39
CA PRO A 1268 25.60 -14.91 19.14
C PRO A 1268 26.46 -16.17 19.22
N PHE A 1269 26.71 -16.73 20.40
CA PHE A 1269 27.64 -17.86 20.59
C PHE A 1269 27.22 -19.11 19.81
N SER A 1270 25.90 -19.37 19.73
CA SER A 1270 25.31 -20.43 18.91
C SER A 1270 25.43 -20.26 17.39
N ARG A 1271 26.01 -19.15 16.91
CA ARG A 1271 26.34 -18.94 15.48
C ARG A 1271 27.25 -20.06 14.94
N MET A 1272 28.13 -20.61 15.78
CA MET A 1272 28.94 -21.78 15.45
C MET A 1272 28.53 -22.95 16.35
N ALA A 1273 28.16 -24.09 15.77
CA ALA A 1273 27.62 -25.23 16.55
C ALA A 1273 28.60 -25.76 17.61
N ASP A 1274 29.89 -25.71 17.35
CA ASP A 1274 30.98 -26.13 18.24
C ASP A 1274 31.47 -25.03 19.19
N LEU A 1275 30.96 -23.80 19.07
CA LEU A 1275 31.44 -22.60 19.75
C LEU A 1275 32.92 -22.26 19.46
N SER A 1276 33.45 -22.63 18.29
CA SER A 1276 34.81 -22.30 17.81
C SER A 1276 35.16 -20.80 17.74
N GLU A 1277 34.15 -19.93 17.75
CA GLU A 1277 34.30 -18.47 17.84
C GLU A 1277 33.87 -17.91 19.21
N THR A 1278 33.92 -18.71 20.28
CA THR A 1278 33.62 -18.26 21.65
C THR A 1278 34.83 -18.31 22.55
N THR A 1279 35.10 -17.22 23.26
CA THR A 1279 36.01 -17.20 24.41
C THR A 1279 35.24 -17.00 25.71
N VAL A 1280 35.44 -17.89 26.68
CA VAL A 1280 34.88 -17.75 28.04
C VAL A 1280 35.98 -17.30 29.00
N VAL A 1281 35.80 -16.12 29.60
CA VAL A 1281 36.70 -15.53 30.59
C VAL A 1281 36.22 -15.88 31.99
N LEU A 1282 37.12 -16.47 32.78
CA LEU A 1282 36.92 -16.84 34.19
C LEU A 1282 38.01 -16.19 35.06
N PRO A 1283 37.81 -16.08 36.38
CA PRO A 1283 38.91 -15.84 37.32
C PRO A 1283 39.96 -16.93 37.17
N ASP A 1284 41.23 -16.60 37.35
CA ASP A 1284 42.32 -17.57 37.18
C ASP A 1284 42.35 -18.68 38.23
N HIS A 1285 41.67 -18.45 39.37
CA HIS A 1285 41.35 -19.47 40.38
C HIS A 1285 39.84 -19.42 40.68
N PRO A 1286 38.98 -20.07 39.87
CA PRO A 1286 37.54 -20.04 40.06
C PRO A 1286 37.13 -20.95 41.22
N ASP A 1287 36.18 -20.49 42.03
CA ASP A 1287 35.55 -21.29 43.08
C ASP A 1287 34.57 -22.33 42.49
N THR A 1288 34.07 -23.26 43.31
CA THR A 1288 33.15 -24.32 42.88
C THR A 1288 31.78 -23.81 42.41
N GLY A 1289 31.30 -22.67 42.92
CA GLY A 1289 30.07 -22.03 42.49
C GLY A 1289 30.19 -21.43 41.08
N THR A 1290 31.24 -20.64 40.85
CA THR A 1290 31.62 -20.07 39.54
C THR A 1290 31.93 -21.19 38.53
N THR A 1291 32.62 -22.26 38.95
CA THR A 1291 32.90 -23.42 38.09
C THR A 1291 31.62 -24.17 37.73
N GLY A 1292 30.69 -24.35 38.67
CA GLY A 1292 29.37 -24.92 38.39
C GLY A 1292 28.55 -24.06 37.42
N ALA A 1293 28.58 -22.73 37.59
CA ALA A 1293 27.93 -21.79 36.66
C ALA A 1293 28.50 -21.89 35.23
N PHE A 1294 29.82 -22.07 35.10
CA PHE A 1294 30.46 -22.34 33.81
C PHE A 1294 29.98 -23.65 33.19
N LEU A 1295 29.92 -24.77 33.94
CA LEU A 1295 29.44 -26.05 33.43
C LEU A 1295 27.95 -26.02 33.06
N ASP A 1296 27.11 -25.38 33.88
CA ASP A 1296 25.68 -25.18 33.58
C ASP A 1296 25.48 -24.35 32.31
N LEU A 1297 26.35 -23.36 32.05
CA LEU A 1297 26.33 -22.60 30.81
C LEU A 1297 26.81 -23.42 29.61
N MET A 1298 27.83 -24.28 29.75
CA MET A 1298 28.21 -25.21 28.68
C MET A 1298 27.07 -26.20 28.38
N GLY A 1299 26.35 -26.66 29.41
CA GLY A 1299 25.11 -27.43 29.29
C GLY A 1299 24.01 -26.69 28.54
N PHE A 1300 23.81 -25.40 28.83
CA PHE A 1300 22.89 -24.53 28.08
C PHE A 1300 23.31 -24.41 26.61
N PHE A 1301 24.59 -24.17 26.30
CA PHE A 1301 25.08 -24.08 24.93
C PHE A 1301 24.88 -25.38 24.12
N GLY A 1302 25.15 -26.54 24.73
CA GLY A 1302 24.89 -27.85 24.11
C GLY A 1302 23.40 -28.16 23.91
N ALA A 1303 22.54 -27.65 24.79
CA ALA A 1303 21.09 -27.70 24.63
C ALA A 1303 20.57 -26.74 23.53
N SER A 1304 21.14 -25.53 23.40
CA SER A 1304 20.70 -24.54 22.40
C SER A 1304 21.13 -24.85 20.96
N THR A 1305 22.27 -25.52 20.78
CA THR A 1305 22.82 -25.86 19.45
C THR A 1305 22.51 -27.30 19.02
N TRP A 1306 22.13 -28.16 19.97
CA TRP A 1306 22.17 -29.62 19.87
C TRP A 1306 23.55 -30.19 19.45
N TYR A 1307 24.65 -29.48 19.73
CA TYR A 1307 26.01 -29.92 19.45
C TYR A 1307 26.94 -29.66 20.65
N PRO A 1308 27.91 -30.55 20.97
CA PRO A 1308 28.81 -30.34 22.09
C PRO A 1308 29.83 -29.21 21.83
N ALA A 1309 30.10 -28.39 22.85
CA ALA A 1309 30.92 -27.17 22.78
C ALA A 1309 32.43 -27.47 22.69
N ALA A 1310 32.86 -28.08 21.58
CA ALA A 1310 34.22 -28.60 21.39
C ALA A 1310 35.28 -27.57 21.00
N GLY A 1311 34.86 -26.43 20.44
CA GLY A 1311 35.73 -25.34 19.99
C GLY A 1311 35.92 -24.19 20.98
N VAL A 1312 35.25 -24.24 22.14
CA VAL A 1312 35.25 -23.14 23.12
C VAL A 1312 36.65 -22.89 23.70
N THR A 1313 37.11 -21.65 23.63
CA THR A 1313 38.35 -21.22 24.29
C THR A 1313 38.04 -20.77 25.71
N VAL A 1314 38.80 -21.20 26.71
CA VAL A 1314 38.69 -20.73 28.10
C VAL A 1314 39.92 -19.89 28.43
N MET A 1315 39.71 -18.66 28.91
CA MET A 1315 40.76 -17.69 29.22
C MET A 1315 40.63 -17.12 30.63
N GLY A 1316 41.74 -16.55 31.10
CA GLY A 1316 41.90 -15.93 32.41
C GLY A 1316 41.66 -14.43 32.46
N ALA A 1317 41.40 -13.89 33.65
CA ALA A 1317 41.35 -12.46 33.86
C ALA A 1317 42.73 -11.81 33.58
N ASP A 1318 43.80 -12.43 34.05
CA ASP A 1318 45.18 -11.99 33.81
C ASP A 1318 45.68 -12.30 32.38
N GLU A 1319 45.13 -13.34 31.72
CA GLU A 1319 45.46 -13.65 30.32
C GLU A 1319 44.87 -12.64 29.33
N VAL A 1320 43.67 -12.13 29.59
CA VAL A 1320 42.98 -11.13 28.73
C VAL A 1320 43.77 -9.82 28.61
N ALA A 1321 44.58 -9.48 29.62
CA ALA A 1321 45.49 -8.33 29.57
C ALA A 1321 46.72 -8.56 28.66
N GLN A 1322 47.07 -9.82 28.37
CA GLN A 1322 48.25 -10.21 27.59
C GLN A 1322 47.90 -10.62 26.15
N THR A 1323 46.77 -11.32 25.97
CA THR A 1323 46.26 -11.80 24.69
C THR A 1323 44.80 -11.38 24.54
N PRO A 1324 44.41 -10.64 23.48
CA PRO A 1324 43.02 -10.28 23.29
C PRO A 1324 42.18 -11.54 22.96
N PRO A 1325 41.07 -11.80 23.69
CA PRO A 1325 40.18 -12.92 23.41
C PRO A 1325 39.55 -12.84 22.01
N LYS A 1326 39.23 -14.00 21.43
CA LYS A 1326 38.75 -14.12 20.04
C LYS A 1326 37.25 -14.38 19.97
N GLY A 1327 36.63 -13.82 18.93
CA GLY A 1327 35.21 -14.01 18.65
C GLY A 1327 34.30 -13.34 19.69
N ASP A 1328 33.20 -13.99 20.00
CA ASP A 1328 32.23 -13.54 20.99
C ASP A 1328 32.69 -13.96 22.40
N ILE A 1329 32.47 -13.09 23.40
CA ILE A 1329 33.09 -13.23 24.72
C ILE A 1329 32.02 -13.46 25.79
N VAL A 1330 32.12 -14.58 26.51
CA VAL A 1330 31.42 -14.78 27.79
C VAL A 1330 32.35 -14.35 28.91
N VAL A 1331 31.83 -13.74 29.97
CA VAL A 1331 32.54 -13.52 31.23
C VAL A 1331 31.71 -14.11 32.36
N LEU A 1332 32.28 -14.97 33.22
CA LEU A 1332 31.63 -15.37 34.48
C LEU A 1332 32.57 -15.13 35.65
N GLY A 1333 32.04 -14.56 36.73
CA GLY A 1333 32.77 -14.36 37.99
C GLY A 1333 32.25 -13.12 38.74
N THR A 1334 32.50 -13.02 40.04
CA THR A 1334 32.13 -11.80 40.78
C THR A 1334 33.02 -10.63 40.35
N ALA A 1335 32.51 -9.40 40.45
CA ALA A 1335 33.26 -8.20 40.10
C ALA A 1335 34.59 -8.05 40.88
N ALA A 1336 34.69 -8.64 42.08
CA ALA A 1336 35.93 -8.68 42.85
C ALA A 1336 36.95 -9.70 42.30
N GLN A 1337 36.50 -10.88 41.84
CA GLN A 1337 37.36 -11.92 41.28
C GLN A 1337 37.89 -11.59 39.87
N LEU A 1338 37.11 -10.85 39.08
CA LEU A 1338 37.47 -10.48 37.70
C LEU A 1338 38.33 -9.21 37.61
N GLY A 1339 38.45 -8.44 38.71
CA GLY A 1339 39.28 -7.25 38.82
C GLY A 1339 39.12 -6.26 37.65
N GLY A 1340 40.24 -5.75 37.15
CA GLY A 1340 40.26 -4.81 36.02
C GLY A 1340 39.87 -5.41 34.67
N ALA A 1341 39.91 -6.75 34.51
CA ALA A 1341 39.58 -7.41 33.26
C ALA A 1341 38.10 -7.20 32.88
N ALA A 1342 37.19 -7.26 33.86
CA ALA A 1342 35.77 -6.95 33.64
C ALA A 1342 35.56 -5.52 33.10
N SER A 1343 36.27 -4.53 33.65
CA SER A 1343 36.17 -3.14 33.20
C SER A 1343 36.71 -2.94 31.78
N GLY A 1344 37.78 -3.65 31.40
CA GLY A 1344 38.32 -3.64 30.03
C GLY A 1344 37.38 -4.30 29.03
N LEU A 1345 36.87 -5.49 29.35
CA LEU A 1345 35.93 -6.24 28.51
C LEU A 1345 34.60 -5.49 28.31
N LEU A 1346 34.13 -4.77 29.32
CA LEU A 1346 32.89 -3.98 29.26
C LEU A 1346 33.11 -2.50 28.88
N ALA A 1347 34.27 -2.10 28.34
CA ALA A 1347 34.58 -0.70 28.01
C ALA A 1347 33.67 -0.05 26.93
N ARG A 1348 32.81 -0.83 26.25
CA ARG A 1348 31.76 -0.32 25.33
C ARG A 1348 30.34 -0.34 25.95
N SER A 1349 30.19 -0.86 27.17
CA SER A 1349 28.97 -0.76 27.98
C SER A 1349 28.72 0.69 28.43
N PRO A 1350 27.46 1.12 28.61
CA PRO A 1350 27.15 2.34 29.37
C PRO A 1350 27.28 2.12 30.88
N TYR A 1351 27.36 0.87 31.35
CA TYR A 1351 27.35 0.52 32.76
C TYR A 1351 28.77 0.34 33.31
N VAL A 1352 29.04 0.98 34.45
CA VAL A 1352 30.27 0.83 35.23
C VAL A 1352 29.92 0.16 36.55
N ILE A 1353 30.62 -0.95 36.85
CA ILE A 1353 30.46 -1.71 38.09
C ILE A 1353 31.60 -1.33 39.03
N HIS A 1354 31.29 -0.84 40.23
CA HIS A 1354 32.27 -0.43 41.24
C HIS A 1354 31.66 -0.61 42.64
N ASP A 1355 32.44 -1.10 43.61
CA ASP A 1355 32.05 -1.23 45.03
C ASP A 1355 30.64 -1.78 45.31
N ARG A 1356 30.25 -2.85 44.59
CA ARG A 1356 28.90 -3.47 44.64
C ARG A 1356 27.76 -2.52 44.24
N HIS A 1357 28.00 -1.51 43.42
CA HIS A 1357 26.98 -0.69 42.73
C HIS A 1357 27.15 -0.74 41.21
N ILE A 1358 26.05 -0.54 40.48
CA ILE A 1358 26.05 -0.28 39.03
C ILE A 1358 25.77 1.20 38.84
N THR A 1359 26.54 1.86 37.97
CA THR A 1359 26.28 3.27 37.60
C THR A 1359 26.23 3.42 36.09
N VAL A 1360 25.37 4.30 35.59
CA VAL A 1360 25.30 4.64 34.17
C VAL A 1360 26.34 5.74 33.88
N GLY A 1361 27.45 5.36 33.25
CA GLY A 1361 28.53 6.26 32.89
C GLY A 1361 28.08 7.30 31.86
N GLN A 1362 27.81 8.52 32.31
CA GLN A 1362 27.46 9.63 31.42
C GLN A 1362 28.67 10.06 30.55
N ARG A 1363 28.77 9.49 29.34
CA ARG A 1363 29.64 10.02 28.28
C ARG A 1363 29.10 11.36 27.75
N MET A 1364 29.31 12.44 28.51
CA MET A 1364 29.11 13.79 28.02
C MET A 1364 30.13 14.11 26.94
N GLY A 1365 29.64 14.41 25.73
CA GLY A 1365 30.46 14.79 24.58
C GLY A 1365 29.59 15.39 23.47
N LEU A 1366 30.22 15.83 22.39
CA LEU A 1366 29.56 16.53 21.27
C LEU A 1366 28.43 15.73 20.58
N GLN A 1367 28.32 14.43 20.85
CA GLN A 1367 27.16 13.61 20.47
C GLN A 1367 25.82 14.12 21.03
N GLY A 1368 25.80 14.93 22.10
CA GLY A 1368 24.56 15.53 22.63
C GLY A 1368 23.78 16.35 21.61
N ILE A 1369 24.46 16.97 20.63
CA ILE A 1369 23.82 17.71 19.53
C ILE A 1369 23.18 16.76 18.50
N TRP A 1370 23.70 15.53 18.37
CA TRP A 1370 23.11 14.48 17.51
C TRP A 1370 21.96 13.73 18.18
N TYR A 1371 21.97 13.58 19.51
CA TYR A 1371 20.87 12.96 20.25
C TYR A 1371 19.53 13.73 20.11
N LEU A 1372 19.58 15.05 19.88
CA LEU A 1372 18.42 15.87 19.49
C LEU A 1372 17.77 15.47 18.14
N PHE A 1373 18.40 14.57 17.38
CA PHE A 1373 17.92 14.06 16.09
C PHE A 1373 17.85 12.53 16.02
N GLN A 1374 17.92 11.84 17.16
CA GLN A 1374 17.69 10.39 17.29
C GLN A 1374 16.34 10.11 17.99
N ASP A 1375 15.81 8.90 17.83
CA ASP A 1375 14.41 8.60 18.14
C ASP A 1375 14.06 8.67 19.63
N HIS A 1376 12.85 9.17 19.91
CA HIS A 1376 12.37 9.46 21.27
C HIS A 1376 12.20 8.22 22.15
N ASP A 1377 12.02 7.03 21.55
CA ASP A 1377 11.91 5.75 22.27
C ASP A 1377 13.21 5.35 23.00
N HIS A 1378 14.32 6.07 22.78
CA HIS A 1378 15.57 5.92 23.55
C HIS A 1378 15.84 7.08 24.53
N ALA A 1379 15.09 8.18 24.44
CA ALA A 1379 15.21 9.30 25.37
C ALA A 1379 14.51 9.01 26.70
N GLY A 1380 13.26 8.55 26.66
CA GLY A 1380 12.42 8.35 27.85
C GLY A 1380 12.93 7.33 28.87
N LEU A 1381 13.81 6.41 28.45
CA LEU A 1381 14.41 5.42 29.34
C LEU A 1381 15.56 6.00 30.18
N LYS A 1382 16.47 6.81 29.60
CA LYS A 1382 17.71 7.21 30.30
C LYS A 1382 17.46 7.96 31.62
N ASP A 1383 16.48 8.87 31.65
CA ASP A 1383 16.21 9.68 32.85
C ASP A 1383 15.60 8.83 33.98
N GLY A 1384 14.72 7.87 33.65
CA GLY A 1384 14.15 6.93 34.63
C GLY A 1384 15.13 5.84 35.07
N VAL A 1385 16.03 5.40 34.19
CA VAL A 1385 17.03 4.36 34.47
C VAL A 1385 18.17 4.88 35.34
N THR A 1386 18.63 6.12 35.12
CA THR A 1386 19.68 6.74 35.95
C THR A 1386 19.22 6.94 37.40
N ALA A 1387 17.92 7.16 37.63
CA ALA A 1387 17.34 7.28 38.97
C ALA A 1387 17.25 5.93 39.72
N ASN A 1388 17.04 4.81 39.01
CA ASN A 1388 16.83 3.50 39.61
C ASN A 1388 18.12 2.67 39.77
N LEU A 1389 19.10 2.81 38.85
CA LEU A 1389 20.26 1.89 38.82
C LEU A 1389 21.30 2.12 39.92
N ASN A 1390 21.28 3.24 40.66
CA ASN A 1390 22.19 3.48 41.79
C ASN A 1390 21.97 2.50 42.98
N ALA A 1391 21.01 1.58 42.90
CA ALA A 1391 20.82 0.50 43.86
C ALA A 1391 22.08 -0.38 44.00
N PRO A 1392 22.37 -0.92 45.20
CA PRO A 1392 23.45 -1.88 45.38
C PRO A 1392 23.12 -3.23 44.73
N ILE A 1393 24.16 -3.91 44.24
CA ILE A 1393 24.19 -5.31 43.75
C ILE A 1393 24.08 -6.31 44.92
N ALA A 1394 23.86 -5.84 46.15
CA ALA A 1394 23.66 -6.70 47.32
C ALA A 1394 22.50 -7.67 47.06
N GLU A 1395 22.79 -8.97 47.18
CA GLU A 1395 21.89 -10.09 46.92
C GLU A 1395 21.41 -10.25 45.46
N ALA A 1396 22.06 -9.59 44.49
CA ALA A 1396 21.65 -9.58 43.08
C ALA A 1396 22.60 -10.34 42.15
N GLY A 1397 22.03 -11.18 41.28
CA GLY A 1397 22.68 -11.66 40.06
C GLY A 1397 22.54 -10.62 38.94
N VAL A 1398 23.58 -10.45 38.12
CA VAL A 1398 23.67 -9.43 37.07
C VAL A 1398 24.09 -10.08 35.74
N LEU A 1399 23.22 -9.94 34.73
CA LEU A 1399 23.48 -10.37 33.35
C LEU A 1399 23.52 -9.13 32.46
N LEU A 1400 24.62 -8.93 31.73
CA LEU A 1400 24.89 -7.71 30.97
C LEU A 1400 25.44 -8.04 29.58
N ALA A 1401 24.88 -7.45 28.53
CA ALA A 1401 25.36 -7.57 27.16
C ALA A 1401 25.91 -6.25 26.60
N ALA A 1402 27.08 -6.29 25.96
CA ALA A 1402 27.76 -5.15 25.36
C ALA A 1402 28.39 -5.53 24.00
N GLN A 1403 28.95 -4.55 23.29
CA GLN A 1403 29.80 -4.80 22.11
C GLN A 1403 31.21 -5.17 22.55
N SER A 1404 31.85 -6.13 21.87
CA SER A 1404 33.27 -6.46 22.12
C SER A 1404 34.16 -5.24 21.92
N PRO A 1405 35.12 -4.98 22.83
CA PRO A 1405 36.08 -3.91 22.65
C PRO A 1405 37.03 -4.19 21.46
N TYR A 1406 37.27 -5.47 21.15
CA TYR A 1406 38.24 -5.93 20.16
C TYR A 1406 37.67 -6.08 18.74
N ASP A 1407 36.40 -6.48 18.59
CA ASP A 1407 35.72 -6.58 17.28
C ASP A 1407 34.33 -5.93 17.30
N SER A 1408 34.07 -5.06 16.32
CA SER A 1408 32.78 -4.39 16.12
C SER A 1408 31.62 -5.32 15.73
N GLN A 1409 31.90 -6.55 15.27
CA GLN A 1409 30.90 -7.56 14.92
C GLN A 1409 30.69 -8.63 16.00
N ARG A 1410 31.30 -8.46 17.19
CA ARG A 1410 31.21 -9.41 18.29
C ARG A 1410 30.62 -8.79 19.54
N SER A 1411 30.08 -9.65 20.40
CA SER A 1411 29.42 -9.30 21.65
C SER A 1411 30.25 -9.69 22.86
N VAL A 1412 29.96 -9.06 24.00
CA VAL A 1412 30.32 -9.57 25.33
C VAL A 1412 29.03 -9.84 26.09
N VAL A 1413 28.93 -10.99 26.74
CA VAL A 1413 27.87 -11.30 27.71
C VAL A 1413 28.53 -11.65 29.05
N ALA A 1414 28.29 -10.82 30.06
CA ALA A 1414 28.88 -10.95 31.39
C ALA A 1414 27.83 -11.40 32.41
N PHE A 1415 28.15 -12.48 33.12
CA PHE A 1415 27.47 -12.95 34.33
C PHE A 1415 28.32 -12.57 35.54
N THR A 1416 27.82 -11.63 36.33
CA THR A 1416 28.46 -11.20 37.58
C THR A 1416 27.41 -11.14 38.68
N GLY A 1417 27.85 -11.02 39.92
CA GLY A 1417 27.01 -10.92 41.10
C GLY A 1417 27.86 -10.50 42.29
N ASP A 1418 27.24 -10.43 43.46
CA ASP A 1418 27.97 -10.21 44.71
C ASP A 1418 28.50 -11.51 45.34
N THR A 1419 27.92 -12.67 45.01
CA THR A 1419 28.46 -14.00 45.35
C THR A 1419 28.40 -14.97 44.16
N PRO A 1420 29.23 -16.03 44.12
CA PRO A 1420 29.20 -17.05 43.06
C PRO A 1420 27.86 -17.78 42.92
N GLU A 1421 27.12 -17.96 44.02
CA GLU A 1421 25.82 -18.62 44.02
C GLU A 1421 24.77 -17.81 43.24
N ARG A 1422 24.85 -16.47 43.28
CA ARG A 1422 23.97 -15.58 42.48
C ARG A 1422 24.27 -15.68 40.97
N ILE A 1423 25.52 -15.94 40.61
CA ILE A 1423 25.94 -16.15 39.21
C ILE A 1423 25.39 -17.51 38.72
N HIS A 1424 25.53 -18.55 39.53
CA HIS A 1424 25.02 -19.89 39.26
C HIS A 1424 23.48 -19.91 39.13
N ASP A 1425 22.76 -19.29 40.06
CA ASP A 1425 21.29 -19.16 40.03
C ASP A 1425 20.77 -18.34 38.83
N LEU A 1426 21.56 -17.39 38.32
CA LEU A 1426 21.25 -16.64 37.11
C LEU A 1426 21.43 -17.47 35.83
N VAL A 1427 22.47 -18.32 35.77
CA VAL A 1427 22.65 -19.29 34.67
C VAL A 1427 21.54 -20.33 34.66
N LEU A 1428 21.12 -20.84 35.84
CA LEU A 1428 20.01 -21.81 35.94
C LEU A 1428 18.68 -21.28 35.39
N SER A 1429 18.42 -19.98 35.50
CA SER A 1429 17.21 -19.35 34.94
C SER A 1429 17.18 -19.38 33.40
N LEU A 1430 18.32 -19.47 32.70
CA LEU A 1430 18.36 -19.66 31.24
C LEU A 1430 17.68 -20.98 30.81
N ARG A 1431 17.64 -21.98 31.70
CA ARG A 1431 16.98 -23.27 31.44
C ARG A 1431 15.58 -23.36 32.07
N ASN A 1432 15.03 -22.23 32.49
CA ASN A 1432 13.68 -22.14 33.04
C ASN A 1432 12.76 -21.38 32.09
N LYS A 1433 11.92 -22.09 31.31
CA LYS A 1433 11.05 -21.48 30.29
C LYS A 1433 10.06 -20.43 30.83
N GLY A 1434 9.78 -20.41 32.13
CA GLY A 1434 9.00 -19.36 32.79
C GLY A 1434 9.77 -18.06 33.05
N ASP A 1435 11.10 -18.10 33.15
CA ASP A 1435 11.94 -16.94 33.46
C ASP A 1435 12.35 -16.20 32.19
N LEU A 1436 12.54 -16.93 31.07
CA LEU A 1436 12.99 -16.41 29.77
C LEU A 1436 12.30 -15.10 29.32
N PRO A 1437 10.97 -14.92 29.44
CA PRO A 1437 10.32 -13.67 29.02
C PRO A 1437 10.77 -12.43 29.80
N SER A 1438 11.42 -12.60 30.95
CA SER A 1438 11.97 -11.51 31.76
C SER A 1438 13.39 -11.10 31.37
N LEU A 1439 14.09 -11.93 30.59
CA LEU A 1439 15.50 -11.76 30.23
C LEU A 1439 15.65 -10.90 28.96
N GLN A 1440 15.31 -9.61 29.08
CA GLN A 1440 15.25 -8.67 27.94
C GLN A 1440 16.28 -7.53 28.05
N GLY A 1441 16.58 -6.90 26.91
CA GLY A 1441 17.37 -5.67 26.86
C GLY A 1441 18.88 -5.89 26.90
N ASP A 1442 19.62 -5.05 27.63
CA ASP A 1442 21.09 -5.08 27.71
C ASP A 1442 21.65 -5.31 29.12
N LEU A 1443 20.80 -5.16 30.14
CA LEU A 1443 21.12 -5.42 31.54
C LEU A 1443 19.89 -6.00 32.24
N VAL A 1444 20.08 -7.12 32.93
CA VAL A 1444 19.10 -7.77 33.79
C VAL A 1444 19.68 -7.95 35.18
N LEU A 1445 18.90 -7.56 36.20
CA LEU A 1445 19.17 -7.83 37.61
C LEU A 1445 18.17 -8.87 38.12
N LYS A 1446 18.66 -9.92 38.77
CA LYS A 1446 17.87 -10.98 39.42
C LYS A 1446 18.06 -10.91 40.94
N ASN A 1447 17.00 -10.52 41.66
CA ASN A 1447 16.98 -10.40 43.12
C ASN A 1447 15.99 -11.45 43.67
N GLY A 1448 16.49 -12.65 43.99
CA GLY A 1448 15.63 -13.81 44.20
C GLY A 1448 14.85 -14.15 42.92
N ASP A 1449 13.56 -14.47 43.04
CA ASP A 1449 12.71 -14.76 41.87
C ASP A 1449 12.32 -13.51 41.06
N ARG A 1450 12.71 -12.30 41.50
CA ARG A 1450 12.34 -11.06 40.81
C ARG A 1450 13.42 -10.61 39.83
N PHE A 1451 13.05 -10.53 38.55
CA PHE A 1451 13.84 -9.91 37.50
C PHE A 1451 13.50 -8.42 37.34
N THR A 1452 14.49 -7.63 36.94
CA THR A 1452 14.32 -6.26 36.39
C THR A 1452 15.26 -6.09 35.20
N SER A 1453 14.73 -5.60 34.07
CA SER A 1453 15.43 -5.48 32.80
C SER A 1453 15.52 -4.02 32.34
N TYR A 1454 16.60 -3.71 31.63
CA TYR A 1454 16.95 -2.37 31.15
C TYR A 1454 17.45 -2.42 29.71
N ARG A 1455 17.39 -1.29 28.97
CA ARG A 1455 18.00 -1.12 27.64
C ARG A 1455 18.58 0.30 27.53
N THR A 1456 19.90 0.46 27.66
CA THR A 1456 20.56 1.79 27.77
C THR A 1456 21.76 1.99 26.83
N ALA A 1457 22.36 0.90 26.37
CA ALA A 1457 23.52 0.87 25.48
C ALA A 1457 23.15 1.35 24.06
N PRO A 1458 24.11 1.95 23.34
CA PRO A 1458 23.94 2.20 21.92
C PRO A 1458 23.83 0.88 21.16
N VAL A 1459 22.78 0.75 20.34
CA VAL A 1459 22.56 -0.42 19.49
C VAL A 1459 23.64 -0.48 18.41
N TYR A 1460 24.25 -1.66 18.25
CA TYR A 1460 25.12 -2.05 17.14
C TYR A 1460 24.46 -3.17 16.35
N THR A 1461 25.01 -3.51 15.19
CA THR A 1461 24.47 -4.54 14.31
C THR A 1461 25.49 -5.63 14.05
N VAL A 1462 25.03 -6.89 14.03
CA VAL A 1462 25.82 -8.09 13.76
C VAL A 1462 25.23 -8.80 12.55
N GLY A 1463 26.08 -9.30 11.66
CA GLY A 1463 25.64 -9.98 10.43
C GLY A 1463 25.63 -9.05 9.22
N SER A 1464 24.86 -9.37 8.18
CA SER A 1464 24.90 -8.64 6.91
C SER A 1464 23.56 -8.54 6.18
N LEU A 1465 23.32 -7.37 5.58
CA LEU A 1465 22.23 -7.13 4.64
C LEU A 1465 22.80 -6.73 3.26
N PRO A 1466 22.16 -7.16 2.15
CA PRO A 1466 22.43 -6.60 0.84
C PRO A 1466 22.37 -5.06 0.84
N LEU A 1467 23.20 -4.40 0.03
CA LEU A 1467 23.39 -2.94 0.08
C LEU A 1467 22.08 -2.14 0.07
N TRP A 1468 21.11 -2.54 -0.75
CA TRP A 1468 19.80 -1.86 -0.85
C TRP A 1468 18.94 -2.07 0.41
N LEU A 1469 19.00 -3.24 1.05
CA LEU A 1469 18.35 -3.56 2.32
C LEU A 1469 18.99 -2.80 3.49
N ARG A 1470 20.34 -2.73 3.50
CA ARG A 1470 21.08 -1.93 4.49
C ARG A 1470 20.72 -0.45 4.42
N LEU A 1471 20.50 0.08 3.21
CA LEU A 1471 20.04 1.45 3.00
C LEU A 1471 18.54 1.63 3.34
N ASP A 1472 17.68 0.65 3.10
CA ASP A 1472 16.26 0.67 3.49
C ASP A 1472 16.10 0.65 5.02
N TRP A 1473 16.88 -0.17 5.73
CA TRP A 1473 16.96 -0.20 7.19
C TRP A 1473 17.56 1.09 7.77
N PHE A 1474 18.67 1.60 7.20
CA PHE A 1474 19.33 2.81 7.69
C PHE A 1474 18.46 4.07 7.53
N LEU A 1475 17.84 4.27 6.36
CA LEU A 1475 16.89 5.37 6.18
C LEU A 1475 15.55 5.12 6.91
N GLY A 1476 15.25 3.87 7.23
CA GLY A 1476 14.11 3.47 8.07
C GLY A 1476 14.20 4.03 9.49
N HIS A 1477 15.37 3.89 10.13
CA HIS A 1477 15.64 4.34 11.50
C HIS A 1477 16.23 5.75 11.60
N HIS A 1478 16.41 6.44 10.47
CA HIS A 1478 16.93 7.81 10.43
C HIS A 1478 16.04 8.71 9.56
N PRO A 1479 14.86 9.13 10.06
CA PRO A 1479 13.91 9.95 9.31
C PRO A 1479 14.49 11.32 8.88
N SER A 1480 15.48 11.84 9.62
CA SER A 1480 16.27 13.02 9.25
C SER A 1480 17.12 12.80 7.99
N ALA A 1481 17.81 11.65 7.90
CA ALA A 1481 18.57 11.25 6.71
C ALA A 1481 17.64 10.96 5.52
N LEU A 1482 16.50 10.28 5.75
CA LEU A 1482 15.47 10.04 4.73
C LEU A 1482 14.93 11.36 4.14
N TYR A 1483 14.62 12.33 5.01
CA TYR A 1483 14.15 13.66 4.60
C TYR A 1483 15.21 14.39 3.76
N LEU A 1484 16.47 14.44 4.22
CA LEU A 1484 17.57 15.08 3.49
C LEU A 1484 17.86 14.40 2.14
N ALA A 1485 17.86 13.07 2.08
CA ALA A 1485 18.00 12.30 0.84
C ALA A 1485 16.83 12.57 -0.13
N GLY A 1486 15.61 12.71 0.39
CA GLY A 1486 14.43 13.11 -0.40
C GLY A 1486 14.56 14.52 -0.98
N LEU A 1487 14.99 15.49 -0.18
CA LEU A 1487 15.25 16.86 -0.66
C LEU A 1487 16.39 16.90 -1.69
N ALA A 1488 17.44 16.08 -1.52
CA ALA A 1488 18.52 15.96 -2.47
C ALA A 1488 18.04 15.35 -3.80
N GLY A 1489 17.26 14.27 -3.77
CA GLY A 1489 16.65 13.66 -4.96
C GLY A 1489 15.74 14.63 -5.71
N ALA A 1490 14.82 15.28 -5.01
CA ALA A 1490 13.94 16.31 -5.57
C ALA A 1490 14.73 17.52 -6.10
N GLY A 1491 15.84 17.89 -5.46
CA GLY A 1491 16.74 18.95 -5.89
C GLY A 1491 17.49 18.63 -7.19
N LEU A 1492 18.08 17.44 -7.28
CA LEU A 1492 18.78 16.94 -8.47
C LEU A 1492 17.81 16.79 -9.65
N ALA A 1493 16.67 16.14 -9.43
CA ALA A 1493 15.62 15.99 -10.43
C ALA A 1493 15.14 17.37 -10.92
N ALA A 1494 14.87 18.31 -10.01
CA ALA A 1494 14.38 19.63 -10.37
C ALA A 1494 15.41 20.48 -11.13
N LEU A 1495 16.69 20.38 -10.78
CA LEU A 1495 17.77 21.07 -11.49
C LEU A 1495 17.94 20.52 -12.90
N GLY A 1496 17.93 19.18 -13.07
CA GLY A 1496 17.96 18.52 -14.37
C GLY A 1496 16.74 18.86 -15.24
N VAL A 1497 15.53 18.71 -14.70
CA VAL A 1497 14.27 19.02 -15.41
C VAL A 1497 14.20 20.50 -15.77
N TRP A 1498 14.58 21.41 -14.88
CA TRP A 1498 14.62 22.85 -15.18
C TRP A 1498 15.64 23.19 -16.28
N ALA A 1499 16.82 22.57 -16.26
CA ALA A 1499 17.82 22.75 -17.31
C ALA A 1499 17.35 22.19 -18.65
N TRP A 1500 16.69 21.02 -18.66
CA TRP A 1500 16.14 20.40 -19.85
C TRP A 1500 15.01 21.26 -20.46
N LEU A 1501 14.01 21.64 -19.67
CA LEU A 1501 12.91 22.50 -20.13
C LEU A 1501 13.42 23.86 -20.63
N ARG A 1502 14.43 24.44 -19.98
CA ARG A 1502 15.07 25.68 -20.46
C ARG A 1502 15.82 25.48 -21.78
N GLY A 1503 16.45 24.32 -21.98
CA GLY A 1503 17.10 23.94 -23.23
C GLY A 1503 16.09 23.72 -24.36
N TRP A 1504 15.03 22.95 -24.10
CA TRP A 1504 13.94 22.70 -25.04
C TRP A 1504 13.22 23.99 -25.44
N SER A 1505 12.91 24.87 -24.47
CA SER A 1505 12.35 26.20 -24.71
C SER A 1505 13.16 27.03 -25.71
N ARG A 1506 14.50 26.95 -25.64
CA ARG A 1506 15.39 27.64 -26.58
C ARG A 1506 15.36 27.00 -27.96
N ARG A 1507 15.33 25.66 -28.04
CA ARG A 1507 15.21 24.93 -29.31
C ARG A 1507 13.89 25.17 -30.03
N ARG A 1508 12.76 25.21 -29.31
CA ARG A 1508 11.44 25.49 -29.92
C ARG A 1508 11.43 26.92 -30.47
N ILE A 1509 11.77 27.92 -29.65
CA ILE A 1509 11.83 29.34 -30.09
C ILE A 1509 12.81 29.54 -31.25
N ALA A 1510 13.99 28.88 -31.24
CA ALA A 1510 14.97 29.01 -32.32
C ALA A 1510 14.66 28.18 -33.59
N ARG A 1511 13.81 27.13 -33.50
CA ARG A 1511 13.27 26.45 -34.69
C ARG A 1511 12.13 27.22 -35.33
N ASP A 1512 11.37 27.92 -34.50
CA ASP A 1512 10.29 28.80 -34.95
C ASP A 1512 10.86 30.01 -35.73
N ASP A 1513 12.13 30.36 -35.54
CA ASP A 1513 12.89 31.27 -36.43
C ASP A 1513 13.56 30.50 -37.60
N LEU A 1514 12.76 30.15 -38.63
CA LEU A 1514 13.17 30.06 -40.04
C LEU A 1514 13.98 28.84 -40.58
N THR A 1515 13.87 27.61 -40.05
CA THR A 1515 14.43 26.42 -40.77
C THR A 1515 13.56 25.17 -40.76
N GLY A 1516 13.04 24.81 -41.94
CA GLY A 1516 12.50 23.49 -42.23
C GLY A 1516 13.58 22.53 -42.73
N GLU A 1517 14.19 21.76 -41.81
CA GLU A 1517 14.98 20.57 -42.14
C GLU A 1517 14.87 19.56 -40.97
N LEU A 1518 14.46 18.32 -41.30
CA LEU A 1518 14.35 17.15 -40.41
C LEU A 1518 14.53 15.86 -41.21
#